data_AF-A0A7V4WA31-F1
#
_entry.id   AF-A0A7V4WA31-F1
#
_cell.length_a   1.000
_cell.length_b   1.000
_cell.length_c   1.000
_cell.angle_alpha   90.00
_cell.angle_beta   90.00
_cell.angle_gamma   90.00
#
_symmetry.space_group_name_H-M   'P 1'
#
loop_
_entity.id
_entity.type
_entity.pdbx_description
1 polymer ?
#
loop_
_entity_poly.entity_id
_entity_poly.type
_entity_poly.pdbx_seq_one_letter_code
_entity_poly.pdbx_strand_id
1 'polypeptide(L)'
;MFANRILIAKVAPAVTLILAGAILAYAISSETPVGSIKGKVIAQESGNPIWAQVSLQGQTGKHGRYESFQKESKDGTFRFENIPAGEYTMSVECRYRQAPPIKVEVEEGKTVEIDVEVPPGSPFVDLYIHQHVFTPDERAQVTCRGYLESRTLDLSIYKVNLDAFLKKYYGSLQRLLGIRSYYWDGDSDEHSKVDLTRITALTRVKTFEQAIEYHESDGIFTQRIDLPALSPGLYVVAVRGDDIQRLGWIMVTSLGLVTKTAGSELLAFVTDLKSGAPAASAKVSVYSNSGEAISGTTAQNGVVSFNLPTKQGEESERTIVATSGDSFAFVSAYMSVTRGPGNNVVYAYTDRPVYRPGQTVYFKGIVRKFVNERYQAVAGKPVTVEVRDPRDTLVYRGALITNRFGSYHGKFDLNPETATGTYSLVTIIKGEGREKGTTFRVAAYSKPEFSVKVGFAKKRYIRNDQVKARISASYYFGAPVVNAKVSYIVRRTPYWLFYEEDEDFSDYEYEDYGGYGEIVDEGELMTDNNGVAEVAFRATWPEPETEYGWDNDQEFFAEVWVTDSSRRGASGSGSVIVTRGKFALNVTPDRYVVQPGSQVRISIEAKDYDKKPVPNKKLTAVVGREYWIEDSYKFDRWEKRRLTTDRSGRASFEFKPKRAGNIRVTVVSQDSRGNKIIGSTYVWCYSEASEDTGAQFPDLQLITDKKSYRPGETAKLLINVDEPGPTALVTVEGPRIYDKFTVKLSSKSTAVDIPIKSAYRPNFYIGVCFVQNKTFVEQQARAKVSLGAQKLSVKIETNKKRYLPGEKATYRIKTLDSAGKPVSAELSLGVVDEAIYAIAEDRTEPILDYFYSRKPNEVNTQFSFPQIYLSDPDKAAALAKMPRRAPSDVYIRKRFLDTAFWKPDIVTDSNGEATVTFDLPDNLTTWRATVRAITLDTRCGQAIGTVLAQQDLLVRLEMPRFAVQGDTTTISAIVHNYTGSEQKVKVEFKAPGLKIEGNTTPRINVPDQGSRRVDWIANVPKPGEFPITVRATCQITGDAVQIILPVYPHGEERTATITGELAGNASKLLYVPVRKDSIPEATKLRIRLAPSLASAMLGSLEYLAQYPYGCTEQTTSAFLPDVILQRTMKELGIRNAQLETELPDMVSKGLFRLYRFQLGGGGWSWCEYGKADPWMTAYVCYGLLTARNAGFAVNNDVLSRGLDKLADMVKHPKLDVETKAYGYYVLALAEKGDRKAESQPAQQLVRLSRRQDLNNRTLAVMTLGLVHVGLIDQA
;
A
#
# COMPACT_ATOMS: atom_id res chain seq x y z
N MET A 1 -52.32 29.60 -58.92
CA MET A 1 -51.92 29.30 -57.52
C MET A 1 -51.05 30.45 -57.02
N PHE A 2 -51.60 31.40 -56.27
CA PHE A 2 -50.92 32.69 -55.99
C PHE A 2 -51.03 33.16 -54.52
N ALA A 3 -51.32 32.25 -53.58
CA ALA A 3 -51.58 32.57 -52.16
C ALA A 3 -50.48 32.08 -51.19
N ASN A 4 -49.96 30.86 -51.35
CA ASN A 4 -49.11 30.20 -50.33
C ASN A 4 -47.60 30.48 -50.41
N ARG A 5 -47.16 31.60 -51.02
CA ARG A 5 -45.76 32.08 -50.93
C ARG A 5 -45.59 33.44 -50.23
N ILE A 6 -46.68 34.09 -49.82
CA ILE A 6 -46.63 35.42 -49.19
C ILE A 6 -46.67 35.34 -47.65
N LEU A 7 -47.16 34.23 -47.06
CA LEU A 7 -47.39 34.13 -45.61
C LEU A 7 -46.11 33.93 -44.78
N ILE A 8 -45.10 33.23 -45.30
CA ILE A 8 -43.87 32.90 -44.55
C ILE A 8 -42.90 34.09 -44.46
N ALA A 9 -42.92 35.01 -45.44
CA ALA A 9 -42.02 36.16 -45.51
C ALA A 9 -42.37 37.31 -44.53
N LYS A 10 -43.49 37.23 -43.79
CA LYS A 10 -43.95 38.32 -42.89
C LYS A 10 -43.96 37.99 -41.39
N VAL A 11 -43.76 36.73 -41.00
CA VAL A 11 -43.70 36.34 -39.58
C VAL A 11 -42.29 36.50 -39.00
N ALA A 12 -41.25 36.18 -39.78
CA ALA A 12 -39.85 36.25 -39.35
C ALA A 12 -39.42 37.60 -38.72
N PRO A 13 -39.61 38.77 -39.36
CA PRO A 13 -39.13 40.03 -38.78
C PRO A 13 -39.85 40.42 -37.49
N ALA A 14 -41.14 40.08 -37.35
CA ALA A 14 -41.92 40.37 -36.14
C ALA A 14 -41.45 39.53 -34.96
N VAL A 15 -41.19 38.24 -35.17
CA VAL A 15 -40.64 37.35 -34.13
C VAL A 15 -39.24 37.79 -33.73
N THR A 16 -38.38 38.17 -34.70
CA THR A 16 -37.03 38.69 -34.40
C THR A 16 -37.06 39.99 -33.61
N LEU A 17 -37.97 40.93 -33.91
CA LEU A 17 -38.11 42.18 -33.14
C LEU A 17 -38.61 41.94 -31.71
N ILE A 18 -39.55 41.01 -31.52
CA ILE A 18 -40.04 40.64 -30.17
C ILE A 18 -38.95 39.93 -29.37
N LEU A 19 -38.17 39.03 -29.97
CA LEU A 19 -37.02 38.40 -29.32
C LEU A 19 -35.91 39.41 -29.01
N ALA A 20 -35.58 40.31 -29.94
CA ALA A 20 -34.60 41.37 -29.69
C ALA A 20 -35.05 42.31 -28.56
N GLY A 21 -36.31 42.73 -28.55
CA GLY A 21 -36.90 43.53 -27.47
C GLY A 21 -36.92 42.79 -26.12
N ALA A 22 -37.26 41.50 -26.12
CA ALA A 22 -37.25 40.68 -24.90
C ALA A 22 -35.83 40.42 -24.37
N ILE A 23 -34.84 40.21 -25.25
CA ILE A 23 -33.43 40.04 -24.87
C ILE A 23 -32.85 41.35 -24.35
N LEU A 24 -33.16 42.49 -24.99
CA LEU A 24 -32.71 43.81 -24.54
C LEU A 24 -33.35 44.19 -23.20
N ALA A 25 -34.66 43.96 -23.03
CA ALA A 25 -35.35 44.17 -21.76
C ALA A 25 -34.83 43.24 -20.66
N TYR A 26 -34.55 41.97 -20.98
CA TYR A 26 -33.94 41.02 -20.05
C TYR A 26 -32.54 41.49 -19.63
N ALA A 27 -31.69 41.89 -20.58
CA ALA A 27 -30.35 42.41 -20.32
C ALA A 27 -30.40 43.64 -19.39
N ILE A 28 -31.19 44.66 -19.74
CA ILE A 28 -31.39 45.87 -18.93
C ILE A 28 -31.99 45.55 -17.54
N SER A 29 -32.81 44.50 -17.42
CA SER A 29 -33.33 44.03 -16.12
C SER A 29 -32.37 43.13 -15.33
N SER A 30 -31.18 42.83 -15.86
CA SER A 30 -30.19 41.92 -15.27
C SER A 30 -28.80 42.53 -15.08
N GLU A 31 -28.62 43.83 -15.39
CA GLU A 31 -27.46 44.58 -14.92
C GLU A 31 -27.54 44.71 -13.39
N THR A 32 -26.67 44.00 -12.68
CA THR A 32 -26.46 44.21 -11.25
C THR A 32 -25.90 45.61 -11.01
N PRO A 33 -26.51 46.44 -10.13
CA PRO A 33 -25.93 47.71 -9.73
C PRO A 33 -24.52 47.50 -9.17
N VAL A 34 -23.52 48.27 -9.64
CA VAL A 34 -22.12 48.13 -9.19
C VAL A 34 -21.52 49.46 -8.74
N GLY A 35 -20.61 49.38 -7.78
CA GLY A 35 -19.76 50.46 -7.29
C GLY A 35 -18.28 50.07 -7.28
N SER A 36 -17.47 50.74 -6.46
CA SER A 36 -16.02 50.50 -6.31
C SER A 36 -15.54 50.83 -4.90
N ILE A 37 -14.42 50.24 -4.48
CA ILE A 37 -13.74 50.54 -3.20
C ILE A 37 -12.26 50.76 -3.49
N LYS A 38 -11.63 51.78 -2.89
CA LYS A 38 -10.17 51.95 -2.89
C LYS A 38 -9.67 52.49 -1.55
N GLY A 39 -8.36 52.39 -1.31
CA GLY A 39 -7.72 52.97 -0.14
C GLY A 39 -6.30 52.46 0.04
N LYS A 40 -5.76 52.64 1.25
CA LYS A 40 -4.43 52.21 1.67
C LYS A 40 -4.48 51.44 2.98
N VAL A 41 -3.69 50.37 3.07
CA VAL A 41 -3.36 49.73 4.35
C VAL A 41 -2.09 50.37 4.88
N ILE A 42 -2.15 50.96 6.08
CA ILE A 42 -1.05 51.71 6.71
C ILE A 42 -0.72 51.16 8.10
N ALA A 43 0.56 51.15 8.47
CA ALA A 43 0.97 50.80 9.82
C ALA A 43 0.65 51.92 10.81
N GLN A 44 -0.10 51.62 11.87
CA GLN A 44 -0.64 52.63 12.79
C GLN A 44 0.43 53.51 13.45
N GLU A 45 1.57 52.93 13.81
CA GLU A 45 2.65 53.65 14.52
C GLU A 45 3.59 54.45 13.61
N SER A 46 3.50 54.31 12.29
CA SER A 46 4.38 55.03 11.33
C SER A 46 3.65 55.79 10.22
N GLY A 47 2.36 55.53 9.99
CA GLY A 47 1.58 56.11 8.90
C GLY A 47 1.99 55.66 7.49
N ASN A 48 2.99 54.79 7.37
CA ASN A 48 3.49 54.31 6.09
C ASN A 48 2.58 53.20 5.51
N PRO A 49 2.39 53.16 4.18
CA PRO A 49 1.73 52.03 3.52
C PRO A 49 2.53 50.72 3.68
N ILE A 50 1.83 49.62 3.95
CA ILE A 50 2.42 48.30 4.21
C ILE A 50 1.88 47.23 3.25
N TRP A 51 2.67 46.16 3.02
CA TRP A 51 2.18 45.00 2.27
C TRP A 51 0.94 44.42 2.97
N ALA A 52 -0.11 44.16 2.19
CA ALA A 52 -1.36 43.62 2.70
C ALA A 52 -2.13 42.84 1.62
N GLN A 53 -2.81 41.77 2.04
CA GLN A 53 -3.83 41.11 1.25
C GLN A 53 -5.21 41.55 1.74
N VAL A 54 -5.90 42.35 0.92
CA VAL A 54 -7.24 42.84 1.23
C VAL A 54 -8.27 41.89 0.62
N SER A 55 -9.28 41.52 1.39
CA SER A 55 -10.39 40.69 0.95
C SER A 55 -11.73 41.33 1.33
N LEU A 56 -12.76 41.07 0.54
CA LEU A 56 -14.13 41.56 0.72
C LEU A 56 -15.09 40.38 0.54
N GLN A 57 -15.97 40.16 1.51
CA GLN A 57 -17.01 39.13 1.46
C GLN A 57 -18.40 39.76 1.64
N GLY A 58 -19.29 39.55 0.65
CA GLY A 58 -20.68 40.02 0.65
C GLY A 58 -21.66 38.87 0.48
N GLN A 59 -22.92 39.08 0.90
CA GLN A 59 -23.99 38.09 0.82
C GLN A 59 -25.16 38.61 -0.01
N THR A 60 -25.21 38.24 -1.30
CA THR A 60 -26.25 38.70 -2.23
C THR A 60 -27.58 37.93 -2.06
N GLY A 61 -28.69 38.60 -2.39
CA GLY A 61 -30.02 38.25 -1.91
C GLY A 61 -30.60 36.89 -2.35
N LYS A 62 -31.48 36.33 -1.51
CA LYS A 62 -32.37 35.17 -1.72
C LYS A 62 -31.76 33.80 -2.09
N HIS A 63 -30.53 33.70 -2.60
CA HIS A 63 -29.91 32.41 -2.97
C HIS A 63 -28.58 32.09 -2.29
N GLY A 64 -28.08 32.95 -1.40
CA GLY A 64 -27.07 32.55 -0.40
C GLY A 64 -25.70 32.15 -0.96
N ARG A 65 -25.38 32.58 -2.19
CA ARG A 65 -23.97 32.63 -2.63
C ARG A 65 -23.27 33.76 -1.88
N TYR A 66 -22.05 33.48 -1.46
CA TYR A 66 -21.11 34.50 -1.03
C TYR A 66 -20.28 34.93 -2.23
N GLU A 67 -20.08 36.24 -2.36
CA GLU A 67 -19.15 36.81 -3.33
C GLU A 67 -17.90 37.27 -2.58
N SER A 68 -16.75 36.77 -3.01
CA SER A 68 -15.45 37.02 -2.38
C SER A 68 -14.49 37.66 -3.38
N PHE A 69 -14.12 38.92 -3.13
CA PHE A 69 -13.08 39.62 -3.88
C PHE A 69 -11.79 39.65 -3.06
N GLN A 70 -10.63 39.48 -3.67
CA GLN A 70 -9.34 39.51 -2.99
C GLN A 70 -8.28 40.19 -3.85
N LYS A 71 -7.39 40.98 -3.23
CA LYS A 71 -6.31 41.69 -3.92
C LYS A 71 -5.10 41.83 -3.01
N GLU A 72 -3.95 41.33 -3.47
CA GLU A 72 -2.66 41.59 -2.84
C GLU A 72 -2.19 43.01 -3.22
N SER A 73 -1.63 43.73 -2.25
CA SER A 73 -0.94 45.00 -2.45
C SER A 73 0.47 44.97 -1.89
N LYS A 74 1.43 45.47 -2.68
CA LYS A 74 2.84 45.58 -2.31
C LYS A 74 3.27 46.98 -1.89
N ASP A 75 2.42 47.99 -2.15
CA ASP A 75 2.61 49.40 -1.78
C ASP A 75 1.51 49.89 -0.81
N GLY A 76 0.77 48.95 -0.21
CA GLY A 76 -0.40 49.19 0.64
C GLY A 76 -1.64 49.71 -0.08
N THR A 77 -1.56 50.16 -1.34
CA THR A 77 -2.73 50.66 -2.07
C THR A 77 -3.60 49.52 -2.58
N PHE A 78 -4.92 49.60 -2.38
CA PHE A 78 -5.88 48.65 -2.92
C PHE A 78 -7.00 49.37 -3.67
N ARG A 79 -7.55 48.70 -4.69
CA ARG A 79 -8.68 49.18 -5.49
C ARG A 79 -9.42 48.01 -6.11
N PHE A 80 -10.70 47.90 -5.81
CA PHE A 80 -11.66 46.99 -6.41
C PHE A 80 -12.67 47.78 -7.23
N GLU A 81 -13.04 47.26 -8.39
CA GLU A 81 -13.93 47.91 -9.35
C GLU A 81 -15.03 46.95 -9.77
N ASN A 82 -16.20 47.48 -10.10
CA ASN A 82 -17.39 46.73 -10.49
C ASN A 82 -17.88 45.71 -9.42
N ILE A 83 -17.79 46.07 -8.14
CA ILE A 83 -18.37 45.27 -7.03
C ILE A 83 -19.88 45.54 -6.97
N PRO A 84 -20.76 44.52 -6.91
CA PRO A 84 -22.21 44.73 -6.78
C PRO A 84 -22.60 45.49 -5.51
N ALA A 85 -23.61 46.35 -5.58
CA ALA A 85 -24.05 47.19 -4.46
C ALA A 85 -24.61 46.35 -3.29
N GLY A 86 -24.22 46.70 -2.06
CA GLY A 86 -24.62 45.99 -0.83
C GLY A 86 -23.60 46.07 0.33
N GLU A 87 -23.88 45.41 1.45
CA GLU A 87 -22.94 45.26 2.59
C GLU A 87 -21.85 44.21 2.29
N TYR A 88 -20.60 44.59 2.55
CA TYR A 88 -19.43 43.71 2.55
C TYR A 88 -18.70 43.77 3.90
N THR A 89 -18.08 42.65 4.28
CA THR A 89 -17.06 42.62 5.33
C THR A 89 -15.69 42.58 4.68
N MET A 90 -14.88 43.60 4.93
CA MET A 90 -13.50 43.73 4.51
C MET A 90 -12.58 43.14 5.57
N SER A 91 -11.71 42.22 5.19
CA SER A 91 -10.67 41.64 6.04
C SER A 91 -9.30 41.93 5.43
N VAL A 92 -8.38 42.46 6.24
CA VAL A 92 -7.04 42.89 5.82
C VAL A 92 -6.01 42.03 6.53
N GLU A 93 -5.30 41.22 5.76
CA GLU A 93 -4.28 40.29 6.24
C GLU A 93 -2.88 40.84 5.93
N CYS A 94 -2.07 41.06 6.96
CA CYS A 94 -0.68 41.47 6.86
C CYS A 94 0.19 40.40 7.52
N ARG A 95 1.41 40.16 7.01
CA ARG A 95 2.26 39.00 7.38
C ARG A 95 2.34 38.69 8.88
N TYR A 96 2.51 39.72 9.71
CA TYR A 96 2.70 39.62 11.17
C TYR A 96 1.82 40.61 11.95
N ARG A 97 0.75 41.11 11.33
CA ARG A 97 -0.20 42.08 11.91
C ARG A 97 -1.61 41.76 11.44
N GLN A 98 -2.62 41.96 12.28
CA GLN A 98 -4.01 41.72 11.92
C GLN A 98 -4.87 42.95 12.21
N ALA A 99 -5.69 43.36 11.25
CA ALA A 99 -6.76 44.32 11.47
C ALA A 99 -8.06 43.57 11.81
N PRO A 100 -8.91 44.09 12.71
CA PRO A 100 -10.26 43.53 12.90
C PRO A 100 -11.09 43.70 11.60
N PRO A 101 -12.06 42.82 11.30
CA PRO A 101 -12.89 42.93 10.10
C PRO A 101 -13.72 44.23 10.08
N ILE A 102 -13.67 44.94 8.96
CA ILE A 102 -14.31 46.26 8.76
C ILE A 102 -15.56 46.08 7.90
N LYS A 103 -16.71 46.62 8.33
CA LYS A 103 -17.90 46.67 7.46
C LYS A 103 -17.81 47.83 6.47
N VAL A 104 -18.11 47.57 5.20
CA VAL A 104 -18.14 48.57 4.12
C VAL A 104 -19.40 48.36 3.29
N GLU A 105 -20.16 49.43 3.06
CA GLU A 105 -21.33 49.42 2.18
C GLU A 105 -20.95 49.98 0.80
N VAL A 106 -21.30 49.26 -0.27
CA VAL A 106 -21.05 49.68 -1.65
C VAL A 106 -22.35 50.21 -2.25
N GLU A 107 -22.37 51.48 -2.61
CA GLU A 107 -23.47 52.11 -3.35
C GLU A 107 -23.23 52.06 -4.87
N GLU A 108 -24.31 52.00 -5.63
CA GLU A 108 -24.29 52.04 -7.10
C GLU A 108 -23.61 53.31 -7.64
N GLY A 109 -22.70 53.14 -8.61
CA GLY A 109 -22.00 54.24 -9.30
C GLY A 109 -20.99 55.01 -8.45
N LYS A 110 -20.85 54.72 -7.15
CA LYS A 110 -19.92 55.42 -6.24
C LYS A 110 -18.61 54.66 -6.07
N THR A 111 -17.55 55.41 -5.73
CA THR A 111 -16.29 54.85 -5.21
C THR A 111 -16.19 55.20 -3.74
N VAL A 112 -16.09 54.18 -2.88
CA VAL A 112 -15.78 54.34 -1.46
C VAL A 112 -14.27 54.50 -1.29
N GLU A 113 -13.84 55.47 -0.50
CA GLU A 113 -12.44 55.65 -0.09
C GLU A 113 -12.30 55.26 1.38
N ILE A 114 -11.44 54.27 1.69
CA ILE A 114 -11.23 53.78 3.05
C ILE A 114 -9.78 53.33 3.28
N ASP A 115 -9.03 54.12 4.04
CA ASP A 115 -7.70 53.74 4.53
C ASP A 115 -7.84 52.94 5.85
N VAL A 116 -6.94 51.98 6.06
CA VAL A 116 -6.98 51.00 7.14
C VAL A 116 -5.68 51.06 7.96
N GLU A 117 -5.77 51.57 9.17
CA GLU A 117 -4.69 51.49 10.16
C GLU A 117 -4.60 50.07 10.75
N VAL A 118 -3.39 49.49 10.71
CA VAL A 118 -3.12 48.16 11.28
C VAL A 118 -2.17 48.30 12.49
N PRO A 119 -2.55 47.83 13.69
CA PRO A 119 -1.72 47.91 14.88
C PRO A 119 -0.45 47.03 14.76
N PRO A 120 0.60 47.29 15.56
CA PRO A 120 1.76 46.42 15.66
C PRO A 120 1.43 45.07 16.30
N GLY A 121 2.17 44.03 15.91
CA GLY A 121 2.15 42.73 16.58
C GLY A 121 3.04 42.70 17.82
N SER A 122 3.02 41.60 18.57
CA SER A 122 3.95 41.39 19.69
C SER A 122 5.41 41.37 19.21
N PRO A 123 6.37 41.91 19.97
CA PRO A 123 7.79 41.75 19.69
C PRO A 123 8.21 40.29 19.54
N PHE A 124 9.16 40.04 18.64
CA PHE A 124 9.81 38.74 18.44
C PHE A 124 11.20 38.93 17.81
N VAL A 125 12.09 37.97 18.07
CA VAL A 125 13.34 37.82 17.32
C VAL A 125 13.57 36.35 17.03
N ASP A 126 13.98 36.06 15.79
CA ASP A 126 14.36 34.76 15.27
C ASP A 126 15.83 34.75 14.89
N LEU A 127 16.49 33.59 15.08
CA LEU A 127 17.91 33.40 14.88
C LEU A 127 18.15 32.29 13.86
N TYR A 128 18.48 32.67 12.63
CA TYR A 128 18.79 31.74 11.55
C TYR A 128 20.31 31.56 11.42
N ILE A 129 20.76 30.31 11.56
CA ILE A 129 22.17 29.92 11.38
C ILE A 129 22.26 29.00 10.16
N HIS A 130 22.36 29.61 8.98
CA HIS A 130 22.36 28.89 7.70
C HIS A 130 23.58 27.95 7.51
N GLN A 131 24.66 28.17 8.26
CA GLN A 131 25.86 27.33 8.29
C GLN A 131 26.28 27.15 9.75
N HIS A 132 26.23 25.91 10.28
CA HIS A 132 26.61 25.63 11.67
C HIS A 132 28.09 25.29 11.87
N VAL A 133 28.85 25.00 10.80
CA VAL A 133 30.25 24.54 10.88
C VAL A 133 31.15 25.45 10.05
N PHE A 134 32.19 26.02 10.66
CA PHE A 134 33.12 26.98 10.06
C PHE A 134 34.57 26.46 10.18
N THR A 135 35.43 26.83 9.24
CA THR A 135 36.89 26.59 9.38
C THR A 135 37.53 27.66 10.27
N PRO A 136 38.73 27.44 10.86
CA PRO A 136 39.37 28.44 11.73
C PRO A 136 39.76 29.75 11.01
N ASP A 137 39.81 29.74 9.68
CA ASP A 137 40.05 30.92 8.83
C ASP A 137 38.77 31.76 8.59
N GLU A 138 37.59 31.19 8.87
CA GLU A 138 36.28 31.80 8.58
C GLU A 138 35.73 32.61 9.77
N ARG A 139 35.03 33.70 9.45
CA ARG A 139 34.13 34.33 10.42
C ARG A 139 32.80 33.59 10.41
N ALA A 140 32.37 33.17 11.59
CA ALA A 140 31.01 32.71 11.77
C ALA A 140 30.02 33.87 11.60
N GLN A 141 28.84 33.60 11.06
CA GLN A 141 27.82 34.61 10.77
C GLN A 141 26.44 34.06 11.13
N VAL A 142 25.55 34.95 11.58
CA VAL A 142 24.15 34.62 11.90
C VAL A 142 23.21 35.65 11.29
N THR A 143 22.00 35.24 10.91
CA THR A 143 20.96 36.17 10.44
C THR A 143 19.91 36.28 11.53
N CYS A 144 19.64 37.50 11.99
CA CYS A 144 18.53 37.78 12.91
C CYS A 144 17.39 38.46 12.15
N ARG A 145 16.16 38.06 12.46
CA ARG A 145 14.94 38.69 11.92
C ARG A 145 13.97 38.96 13.05
N GLY A 146 13.19 40.04 12.99
CA GLY A 146 12.20 40.29 14.03
C GLY A 146 11.60 41.68 14.06
N TYR A 147 10.88 41.94 15.15
CA TYR A 147 10.31 43.22 15.52
C TYR A 147 10.57 43.43 17.02
N LEU A 148 11.20 44.54 17.39
CA LEU A 148 11.66 44.83 18.76
C LEU A 148 11.45 46.31 19.09
N GLU A 149 11.23 46.60 20.36
CA GLU A 149 11.21 47.98 20.88
C GLU A 149 12.64 48.47 21.11
N SER A 150 13.52 47.63 21.66
CA SER A 150 14.97 47.84 21.65
C SER A 150 15.50 47.82 20.21
N ARG A 151 15.97 48.96 19.71
CA ARG A 151 16.64 49.08 18.39
C ARG A 151 18.05 48.47 18.33
N THR A 152 18.36 47.57 19.24
CA THR A 152 19.65 46.89 19.39
C THR A 152 19.43 45.41 19.76
N LEU A 153 20.46 44.61 19.51
CA LEU A 153 20.51 43.18 19.81
C LEU A 153 21.73 42.88 20.69
N ASP A 154 21.52 42.18 21.79
CA ASP A 154 22.56 41.69 22.68
C ASP A 154 23.03 40.30 22.20
N LEU A 155 24.26 40.19 21.70
CA LEU A 155 24.85 38.91 21.31
C LEU A 155 25.85 38.42 22.37
N SER A 156 25.70 37.18 22.83
CA SER A 156 26.60 36.54 23.79
C SER A 156 27.02 35.13 23.33
N ILE A 157 28.34 34.91 23.22
CA ILE A 157 28.94 33.68 22.71
C ILE A 157 29.59 32.90 23.87
N TYR A 158 29.23 31.63 24.01
CA TYR A 158 29.71 30.73 25.05
C TYR A 158 30.42 29.52 24.45
N LYS A 159 31.68 29.25 24.82
CA LYS A 159 32.40 28.03 24.43
C LYS A 159 31.93 26.85 25.28
N VAL A 160 31.63 25.73 24.64
CA VAL A 160 31.23 24.49 25.29
C VAL A 160 32.46 23.73 25.78
N ASN A 161 32.46 23.30 27.04
CA ASN A 161 33.45 22.36 27.54
C ASN A 161 33.21 20.97 26.91
N LEU A 162 34.04 20.59 25.94
CA LEU A 162 33.91 19.35 25.17
C LEU A 162 33.88 18.10 26.07
N ASP A 163 34.67 18.08 27.13
CA ASP A 163 34.82 16.90 27.98
C ASP A 163 33.55 16.67 28.83
N ALA A 164 32.96 17.73 29.37
CA ALA A 164 31.65 17.70 30.01
C ALA A 164 30.53 17.40 29.00
N PHE A 165 30.58 17.98 27.80
CA PHE A 165 29.61 17.76 26.73
C PHE A 165 29.50 16.29 26.33
N LEU A 166 30.64 15.61 26.15
CA LEU A 166 30.66 14.18 25.80
C LEU A 166 30.36 13.27 27.00
N LYS A 167 30.95 13.54 28.17
CA LYS A 167 30.89 12.61 29.33
C LYS A 167 29.66 12.79 30.22
N LYS A 168 29.13 14.01 30.36
CA LYS A 168 27.96 14.33 31.22
C LYS A 168 26.68 14.55 30.42
N TYR A 169 26.80 15.09 29.20
CA TYR A 169 25.66 15.43 28.34
C TYR A 169 25.56 14.57 27.07
N TYR A 170 26.43 13.56 26.91
CA TYR A 170 26.36 12.53 25.86
C TYR A 170 26.32 13.09 24.44
N GLY A 171 27.04 14.20 24.18
CA GLY A 171 27.07 14.85 22.87
C GLY A 171 25.78 15.60 22.49
N SER A 172 24.81 15.74 23.40
CA SER A 172 23.54 16.43 23.14
C SER A 172 23.54 17.85 23.72
N LEU A 173 23.41 18.85 22.84
CA LEU A 173 23.21 20.24 23.24
C LEU A 173 21.87 20.47 23.95
N GLN A 174 20.82 19.69 23.63
CA GLN A 174 19.54 19.72 24.36
C GLN A 174 19.75 19.32 25.83
N ARG A 175 20.48 18.23 26.09
CA ARG A 175 20.82 17.78 27.46
C ARG A 175 21.69 18.79 28.20
N LEU A 176 22.57 19.53 27.50
CA LEU A 176 23.38 20.61 28.06
C LEU A 176 22.54 21.83 28.47
N LEU A 177 21.55 22.21 27.66
CA LEU A 177 20.76 23.43 27.82
C LEU A 177 19.42 23.23 28.58
N GLY A 178 18.96 21.99 28.74
CA GLY A 178 17.71 21.65 29.43
C GLY A 178 16.44 21.74 28.57
N ILE A 179 16.59 21.91 27.25
CA ILE A 179 15.49 22.06 26.28
C ILE A 179 14.89 20.68 25.96
N ARG A 180 13.56 20.60 25.79
CA ARG A 180 12.81 19.36 25.54
C ARG A 180 12.39 19.19 24.08
N SER A 181 12.29 20.27 23.31
CA SER A 181 11.98 20.21 21.88
C SER A 181 13.09 19.53 21.06
N TYR A 182 12.69 18.81 20.01
CA TYR A 182 13.61 18.19 19.06
C TYR A 182 14.15 19.15 18.00
N TYR A 183 13.43 20.23 17.70
CA TYR A 183 13.75 21.17 16.64
C TYR A 183 14.37 22.45 17.22
N TRP A 184 15.49 22.88 16.64
CA TRP A 184 16.17 24.14 16.92
C TRP A 184 15.61 25.32 16.11
N ASP A 185 14.52 25.10 15.37
CA ASP A 185 14.00 26.00 14.35
C ASP A 185 12.82 26.80 14.92
N GLY A 186 13.01 28.12 15.10
CA GLY A 186 12.03 29.16 15.42
C GLY A 186 11.12 28.99 16.66
N ASP A 187 10.26 27.98 16.62
CA ASP A 187 8.87 28.03 17.08
C ASP A 187 8.65 27.43 18.48
N SER A 188 9.68 27.45 19.34
CA SER A 188 9.53 26.95 20.72
C SER A 188 10.02 27.92 21.80
N ASP A 189 9.06 28.30 22.63
CA ASP A 189 9.18 29.27 23.71
C ASP A 189 10.01 28.76 24.91
N GLU A 190 10.68 27.61 24.77
CA GLU A 190 11.65 27.08 25.75
C GLU A 190 13.00 27.82 25.66
N HIS A 191 13.44 28.24 24.47
CA HIS A 191 14.72 28.92 24.26
C HIS A 191 14.78 30.30 24.96
N SER A 192 13.63 30.97 25.05
CA SER A 192 13.42 32.23 25.79
C SER A 192 13.74 32.10 27.29
N LYS A 193 13.70 30.88 27.85
CA LYS A 193 13.68 30.60 29.31
C LYS A 193 14.97 29.99 29.86
N VAL A 194 15.99 29.81 29.03
CA VAL A 194 17.28 29.17 29.41
C VAL A 194 18.25 30.19 30.00
N ASP A 195 18.52 30.10 31.31
CA ASP A 195 19.58 30.86 31.99
C ASP A 195 20.96 30.20 31.77
N LEU A 196 21.66 30.63 30.72
CA LEU A 196 22.99 30.15 30.37
C LEU A 196 24.05 30.38 31.46
N THR A 197 23.83 31.35 32.37
CA THR A 197 24.83 31.70 33.39
C THR A 197 25.00 30.62 34.47
N ARG A 198 23.99 29.74 34.62
CA ARG A 198 24.01 28.62 35.57
C ARG A 198 24.66 27.34 35.00
N ILE A 199 24.97 27.31 33.71
CA ILE A 199 25.44 26.09 33.03
C ILE A 199 26.96 26.02 33.12
N THR A 200 27.48 25.34 34.14
CA THR A 200 28.93 25.25 34.45
C THR A 200 29.80 24.59 33.36
N ALA A 201 29.22 24.10 32.28
CA ALA A 201 29.92 23.56 31.11
C ALA A 201 29.95 24.54 29.92
N LEU A 202 29.48 25.78 30.12
CA LEU A 202 29.59 26.91 29.20
C LEU A 202 30.53 27.98 29.78
N THR A 203 31.49 28.44 28.98
CA THR A 203 32.36 29.57 29.33
C THR A 203 32.07 30.73 28.38
N ARG A 204 31.57 31.86 28.89
CA ARG A 204 31.33 33.07 28.10
C ARG A 204 32.65 33.61 27.54
N VAL A 205 32.74 33.75 26.21
CA VAL A 205 33.94 34.19 25.48
C VAL A 205 33.83 35.66 25.07
N LYS A 206 32.65 36.07 24.60
CA LYS A 206 32.41 37.44 24.15
C LYS A 206 30.94 37.82 24.32
N THR A 207 30.70 39.08 24.63
CA THR A 207 29.40 39.75 24.51
C THR A 207 29.62 41.04 23.73
N PHE A 208 28.66 41.42 22.88
CA PHE A 208 28.61 42.72 22.20
C PHE A 208 27.17 43.07 21.82
N GLU A 209 26.89 44.36 21.74
CA GLU A 209 25.62 44.91 21.26
C GLU A 209 25.74 45.24 19.77
N GLN A 210 24.68 44.97 19.00
CA GLN A 210 24.56 45.29 17.57
C GLN A 210 23.35 46.19 17.33
N ALA A 211 23.55 47.33 16.66
CA ALA A 211 22.45 48.20 16.27
C ALA A 211 21.65 47.61 15.10
N ILE A 212 20.33 47.81 15.11
CA ILE A 212 19.44 47.40 14.04
C ILE A 212 19.48 48.46 12.92
N GLU A 213 19.95 48.08 11.74
CA GLU A 213 20.31 49.02 10.66
C GLU A 213 19.20 49.24 9.62
N TYR A 214 18.27 48.30 9.46
CA TYR A 214 17.25 48.33 8.41
C TYR A 214 15.93 47.69 8.86
N HIS A 215 14.81 48.33 8.49
CA HIS A 215 13.46 47.77 8.64
C HIS A 215 12.79 47.68 7.26
N GLU A 216 12.13 46.55 6.98
CA GLU A 216 11.10 46.40 5.94
C GLU A 216 9.94 47.38 6.24
N SER A 217 9.09 47.69 5.24
CA SER A 217 7.99 48.67 5.41
C SER A 217 6.94 48.26 6.44
N ASP A 218 6.82 46.97 6.76
CA ASP A 218 5.96 46.44 7.82
C ASP A 218 6.57 46.58 9.24
N GLY A 219 7.79 47.12 9.36
CA GLY A 219 8.54 47.36 10.60
C GLY A 219 9.54 46.26 10.98
N ILE A 220 9.60 45.15 10.23
CA ILE A 220 10.46 44.00 10.56
C ILE A 220 11.90 44.25 10.09
N PHE A 221 12.89 44.01 10.96
CA PHE A 221 14.28 43.97 10.53
C PHE A 221 14.68 42.58 10.06
N THR A 222 15.58 42.50 9.07
CA THR A 222 16.31 41.27 8.71
C THR A 222 17.78 41.64 8.52
N GLN A 223 18.67 41.22 9.43
CA GLN A 223 20.07 41.65 9.46
C GLN A 223 21.04 40.48 9.66
N ARG A 224 22.08 40.44 8.83
CA ARG A 224 23.21 39.50 8.93
C ARG A 224 24.28 40.10 9.85
N ILE A 225 24.75 39.33 10.82
CA ILE A 225 25.67 39.78 11.86
C ILE A 225 26.94 38.93 11.80
N ASP A 226 28.07 39.60 11.61
CA ASP A 226 29.42 39.02 11.67
C ASP A 226 29.77 38.71 13.14
N LEU A 227 30.11 37.46 13.44
CA LEU A 227 30.66 37.10 14.74
C LEU A 227 32.18 37.36 14.74
N PRO A 228 32.77 37.72 15.90
CA PRO A 228 34.22 37.84 16.06
C PRO A 228 34.93 36.51 15.74
N ALA A 229 36.23 36.58 15.41
CA ALA A 229 37.02 35.37 15.18
C ALA A 229 37.05 34.46 16.43
N LEU A 230 36.86 33.16 16.22
CA LEU A 230 36.77 32.15 17.26
C LEU A 230 37.83 31.06 17.07
N SER A 231 38.42 30.61 18.18
CA SER A 231 39.31 29.43 18.18
C SER A 231 38.54 28.14 17.84
N PRO A 232 39.21 27.03 17.44
CA PRO A 232 38.57 25.72 17.30
C PRO A 232 37.76 25.34 18.55
N GLY A 233 36.54 24.83 18.36
CA GLY A 233 35.59 24.57 19.44
C GLY A 233 34.12 24.55 19.02
N LEU A 234 33.27 24.00 19.88
CA LEU A 234 31.81 24.15 19.80
C LEU A 234 31.37 25.32 20.69
N TYR A 235 30.42 26.12 20.20
CA TYR A 235 29.92 27.31 20.86
C TYR A 235 28.39 27.36 20.82
N VAL A 236 27.79 27.95 21.85
CA VAL A 236 26.40 28.40 21.88
C VAL A 236 26.38 29.91 21.68
N VAL A 237 25.55 30.37 20.75
CA VAL A 237 25.30 31.79 20.47
C VAL A 237 23.92 32.13 21.01
N ALA A 238 23.86 33.06 21.96
CA ALA A 238 22.63 33.67 22.42
C ALA A 238 22.46 35.03 21.76
N VAL A 239 21.25 35.29 21.25
CA VAL A 239 20.81 36.61 20.81
C VAL A 239 19.62 37.02 21.68
N ARG A 240 19.64 38.24 22.21
CA ARG A 240 18.55 38.83 22.98
C ARG A 240 18.11 40.16 22.36
N GLY A 241 16.80 40.39 22.35
CA GLY A 241 16.18 41.69 22.11
C GLY A 241 15.01 41.83 23.08
N ASP A 242 14.83 43.00 23.69
CA ASP A 242 13.88 43.21 24.80
C ASP A 242 13.98 42.09 25.88
N ASP A 243 12.88 41.41 26.20
CA ASP A 243 12.83 40.23 27.09
C ASP A 243 12.91 38.87 26.35
N ILE A 244 13.22 38.86 25.05
CA ILE A 244 13.17 37.68 24.20
C ILE A 244 14.58 37.18 23.89
N GLN A 245 14.83 35.90 24.15
CA GLN A 245 16.10 35.22 23.85
C GLN A 245 15.90 34.13 22.78
N ARG A 246 16.86 34.03 21.85
CA ARG A 246 17.06 32.88 20.96
C ARG A 246 18.44 32.30 21.15
N LEU A 247 18.54 30.97 21.00
CA LEU A 247 19.78 30.21 21.15
C LEU A 247 20.04 29.42 19.88
N GLY A 248 21.26 29.54 19.35
CA GLY A 248 21.81 28.71 18.29
C GLY A 248 23.17 28.15 18.67
N TRP A 249 23.79 27.36 17.79
CA TRP A 249 25.11 26.78 18.00
C TRP A 249 25.98 26.87 16.76
N ILE A 250 27.30 26.93 16.94
CA ILE A 250 28.29 26.91 15.87
C ILE A 250 29.52 26.09 16.29
N MET A 251 30.12 25.37 15.34
CA MET A 251 31.36 24.62 15.53
C MET A 251 32.45 25.21 14.63
N VAL A 252 33.61 25.51 15.20
CA VAL A 252 34.82 25.90 14.47
C VAL A 252 35.78 24.74 14.48
N THR A 253 36.13 24.21 13.30
CA THR A 253 37.01 23.05 13.17
C THR A 253 37.64 22.96 11.78
N SER A 254 38.84 22.39 11.70
CA SER A 254 39.46 22.00 10.43
C SER A 254 39.12 20.56 10.01
N LEU A 255 38.39 19.78 10.82
CA LEU A 255 38.12 18.37 10.53
C LEU A 255 36.75 18.13 9.88
N GLY A 256 36.75 17.37 8.79
CA GLY A 256 35.59 16.64 8.30
C GLY A 256 35.60 15.21 8.86
N LEU A 257 34.48 14.77 9.42
CA LEU A 257 34.27 13.38 9.81
C LEU A 257 33.12 12.80 8.99
N VAL A 258 33.42 11.72 8.24
CA VAL A 258 32.44 10.89 7.54
C VAL A 258 32.42 9.51 8.21
N THR A 259 31.24 8.97 8.48
CA THR A 259 31.06 7.62 9.04
C THR A 259 30.09 6.81 8.20
N LYS A 260 30.50 5.57 7.86
CA LYS A 260 29.63 4.56 7.25
C LYS A 260 29.37 3.44 8.26
N THR A 261 28.11 3.13 8.56
CA THR A 261 27.73 2.03 9.46
C THR A 261 26.95 0.95 8.73
N ALA A 262 27.14 -0.31 9.09
CA ALA A 262 26.32 -1.44 8.65
C ALA A 262 26.26 -2.53 9.73
N GLY A 263 25.11 -2.67 10.40
CA GLY A 263 24.92 -3.61 11.50
C GLY A 263 25.83 -3.33 12.69
N SER A 264 26.92 -4.11 12.82
CA SER A 264 27.97 -3.91 13.83
C SER A 264 29.24 -3.24 13.29
N GLU A 265 29.40 -3.17 11.96
CA GLU A 265 30.56 -2.53 11.33
C GLU A 265 30.41 -0.99 11.39
N LEU A 266 31.43 -0.30 11.92
CA LEU A 266 31.59 1.15 11.81
C LEU A 266 32.90 1.46 11.10
N LEU A 267 32.80 2.22 10.01
CA LEU A 267 33.91 2.78 9.25
C LEU A 267 33.92 4.29 9.47
N ALA A 268 35.05 4.85 9.92
CA ALA A 268 35.23 6.30 10.03
C ALA A 268 36.35 6.75 9.09
N PHE A 269 36.09 7.82 8.35
CA PHE A 269 37.02 8.49 7.45
C PHE A 269 37.11 9.95 7.89
N VAL A 270 38.32 10.39 8.24
CA VAL A 270 38.59 11.75 8.74
C VAL A 270 39.47 12.47 7.73
N THR A 271 39.05 13.68 7.36
CA THR A 271 39.76 14.55 6.42
C THR A 271 39.95 15.94 7.02
N ASP A 272 40.84 16.72 6.42
CA ASP A 272 40.73 18.17 6.50
C ASP A 272 39.49 18.65 5.72
N LEU A 273 38.70 19.52 6.33
CA LEU A 273 37.38 19.97 5.85
C LEU A 273 37.49 20.88 4.60
N LYS A 274 38.65 21.54 4.43
CA LYS A 274 38.91 22.51 3.37
C LYS A 274 39.51 21.83 2.13
N SER A 275 40.58 21.07 2.33
CA SER A 275 41.39 20.46 1.26
C SER A 275 41.02 19.03 0.88
N GLY A 276 40.22 18.32 1.68
CA GLY A 276 39.93 16.90 1.45
C GLY A 276 41.12 15.96 1.64
N ALA A 277 42.22 16.45 2.24
CA ALA A 277 43.38 15.65 2.57
C ALA A 277 43.06 14.70 3.75
N PRO A 278 43.47 13.42 3.73
CA PRO A 278 43.20 12.50 4.83
C PRO A 278 43.92 12.91 6.12
N ALA A 279 43.19 13.00 7.22
CA ALA A 279 43.74 13.32 8.54
C ALA A 279 44.33 12.06 9.18
N ALA A 280 45.60 11.79 8.91
CA ALA A 280 46.35 10.68 9.50
C ALA A 280 46.58 10.85 11.01
N SER A 281 46.57 9.74 11.76
CA SER A 281 46.78 9.70 13.22
C SER A 281 45.75 10.46 14.09
N ALA A 282 44.63 10.91 13.52
CA ALA A 282 43.53 11.50 14.28
C ALA A 282 42.89 10.46 15.21
N LYS A 283 42.66 10.80 16.49
CA LYS A 283 41.98 9.89 17.43
C LYS A 283 40.48 9.94 17.17
N VAL A 284 39.91 8.82 16.75
CA VAL A 284 38.47 8.60 16.65
C VAL A 284 38.00 7.82 17.88
N SER A 285 37.00 8.35 18.57
CA SER A 285 36.43 7.77 19.80
C SER A 285 34.93 7.60 19.63
N VAL A 286 34.41 6.42 19.98
CA VAL A 286 32.98 6.09 19.90
C VAL A 286 32.38 6.16 21.29
N TYR A 287 31.49 7.12 21.52
CA TYR A 287 30.78 7.31 22.78
C TYR A 287 29.41 6.61 22.78
N SER A 288 28.89 6.43 23.99
CA SER A 288 27.64 5.76 24.30
C SER A 288 26.98 6.40 25.52
N ASN A 289 25.74 6.01 25.83
CA ASN A 289 25.06 6.41 27.08
C ASN A 289 25.76 5.91 28.37
N SER A 290 26.89 5.19 28.27
CA SER A 290 27.75 4.80 29.39
C SER A 290 29.20 5.32 29.27
N GLY A 291 29.49 6.29 28.38
CA GLY A 291 30.83 6.85 28.15
C GLY A 291 31.53 6.35 26.88
N GLU A 292 32.85 6.56 26.79
CA GLU A 292 33.71 6.10 25.69
C GLU A 292 33.73 4.56 25.65
N ALA A 293 33.24 3.97 24.56
CA ALA A 293 33.07 2.53 24.40
C ALA A 293 34.26 1.86 23.69
N ILE A 294 34.87 2.56 22.72
CA ILE A 294 36.11 2.18 22.04
C ILE A 294 36.73 3.41 21.38
N SER A 295 38.04 3.40 21.17
CA SER A 295 38.72 4.38 20.33
C SER A 295 39.89 3.77 19.55
N GLY A 296 40.37 4.51 18.55
CA GLY A 296 41.51 4.13 17.70
C GLY A 296 41.98 5.32 16.88
N THR A 297 43.14 5.20 16.25
CA THR A 297 43.73 6.24 15.39
C THR A 297 43.54 5.92 13.91
N THR A 298 43.31 6.94 13.09
CA THR A 298 43.29 6.80 11.63
C THR A 298 44.65 6.38 11.07
N ALA A 299 44.65 5.51 10.06
CA ALA A 299 45.84 5.21 9.27
C ALA A 299 46.24 6.39 8.36
N GLN A 300 47.33 6.26 7.60
CA GLN A 300 47.82 7.32 6.70
C GLN A 300 46.79 7.78 5.66
N ASN A 301 45.79 6.96 5.35
CA ASN A 301 44.68 7.31 4.46
C ASN A 301 43.45 7.87 5.19
N GLY A 302 43.56 8.32 6.45
CA GLY A 302 42.47 8.93 7.21
C GLY A 302 41.37 7.95 7.65
N VAL A 303 41.54 6.64 7.43
CA VAL A 303 40.52 5.62 7.73
C VAL A 303 40.82 4.88 9.04
N VAL A 304 39.78 4.57 9.81
CA VAL A 304 39.79 3.60 10.92
C VAL A 304 38.49 2.78 10.90
N SER A 305 38.47 1.61 11.53
CA SER A 305 37.29 0.75 11.57
C SER A 305 37.12 0.06 12.92
N PHE A 306 35.87 -0.06 13.35
CA PHE A 306 35.46 -0.71 14.59
C PHE A 306 34.39 -1.77 14.29
N ASN A 307 34.31 -2.79 15.14
CA ASN A 307 33.22 -3.76 15.15
C ASN A 307 32.58 -3.69 16.54
N LEU A 308 31.36 -3.15 16.60
CA LEU A 308 30.71 -2.74 17.85
C LEU A 308 29.66 -3.76 18.29
N PRO A 309 29.60 -4.14 19.57
CA PRO A 309 28.61 -5.11 20.06
C PRO A 309 27.20 -4.49 20.10
N THR A 310 26.41 -4.77 19.06
CA THR A 310 25.00 -4.37 18.91
C THR A 310 24.12 -5.62 18.87
N LYS A 311 23.01 -5.67 19.63
CA LYS A 311 22.05 -6.80 19.56
C LYS A 311 21.02 -6.57 18.45
N GLN A 312 20.45 -7.66 17.93
CA GLN A 312 19.35 -7.59 16.96
C GLN A 312 18.12 -6.88 17.57
N GLY A 313 17.64 -5.83 16.89
CA GLY A 313 16.52 -5.02 17.37
C GLY A 313 16.84 -4.10 18.58
N GLU A 314 18.11 -4.01 19.01
CA GLU A 314 18.56 -3.03 19.99
C GLU A 314 19.20 -1.85 19.24
N GLU A 315 18.39 -0.85 18.94
CA GLU A 315 18.84 0.36 18.24
C GLU A 315 19.70 1.19 19.19
N SER A 316 20.93 1.52 18.77
CA SER A 316 21.85 2.30 19.60
C SER A 316 22.44 3.47 18.82
N GLU A 317 22.08 4.67 19.26
CA GLU A 317 22.75 5.91 18.87
C GLU A 317 24.15 5.96 19.50
N ARG A 318 25.15 6.33 18.70
CA ARG A 318 26.56 6.45 19.12
C ARG A 318 27.13 7.78 18.63
N THR A 319 27.68 8.59 19.52
CA THR A 319 28.42 9.79 19.12
C THR A 319 29.85 9.40 18.74
N ILE A 320 30.20 9.47 17.45
CA ILE A 320 31.58 9.28 16.99
C ILE A 320 32.24 10.66 17.02
N VAL A 321 33.43 10.74 17.61
CA VAL A 321 34.20 11.98 17.75
C VAL A 321 35.60 11.77 17.19
N ALA A 322 35.99 12.56 16.19
CA ALA A 322 37.35 12.66 15.68
C ALA A 322 38.06 13.87 16.30
N THR A 323 39.34 13.73 16.65
CA THR A 323 40.17 14.78 17.26
C THR A 323 41.56 14.79 16.65
N SER A 324 42.09 15.99 16.35
CA SER A 324 43.46 16.21 15.87
C SER A 324 43.90 17.64 16.20
N GLY A 325 44.92 17.78 17.06
CA GLY A 325 45.22 19.07 17.70
C GLY A 325 44.02 19.60 18.48
N ASP A 326 43.78 20.91 18.41
CA ASP A 326 42.61 21.57 19.01
C ASP A 326 41.31 21.40 18.20
N SER A 327 41.40 20.88 16.96
CA SER A 327 40.23 20.63 16.11
C SER A 327 39.56 19.30 16.46
N PHE A 328 38.23 19.31 16.49
CA PHE A 328 37.42 18.10 16.62
C PHE A 328 36.20 18.15 15.69
N ALA A 329 35.67 16.98 15.34
CA ALA A 329 34.42 16.82 14.61
C ALA A 329 33.62 15.68 15.23
N PHE A 330 32.30 15.75 15.21
CA PHE A 330 31.43 14.71 15.77
C PHE A 330 30.19 14.47 14.92
N VAL A 331 29.65 13.24 15.00
CA VAL A 331 28.45 12.81 14.29
C VAL A 331 27.72 11.73 15.10
N SER A 332 26.39 11.64 15.00
CA SER A 332 25.57 10.73 15.81
C SER A 332 25.06 9.54 14.98
N ALA A 333 25.86 8.48 14.95
CA ALA A 333 25.59 7.30 14.14
C ALA A 333 24.49 6.43 14.75
N TYR A 334 23.43 6.20 13.98
CA TYR A 334 22.40 5.24 14.32
C TYR A 334 22.84 3.84 13.91
N MET A 335 23.03 2.94 14.89
CA MET A 335 23.38 1.55 14.64
C MET A 335 22.20 0.64 14.97
N SER A 336 21.67 -0.02 13.95
CA SER A 336 20.58 -1.00 14.04
C SER A 336 20.99 -2.28 13.30
N VAL A 337 20.70 -3.44 13.89
CA VAL A 337 20.94 -4.76 13.30
C VAL A 337 19.60 -5.32 12.82
N THR A 338 19.28 -5.03 11.56
CA THR A 338 18.09 -5.46 10.81
C THR A 338 17.98 -6.99 10.73
N ARG A 339 19.08 -7.67 10.40
CA ARG A 339 19.18 -9.13 10.25
C ARG A 339 20.50 -9.66 10.81
N GLY A 340 20.41 -10.52 11.82
CA GLY A 340 21.55 -11.27 12.33
C GLY A 340 21.95 -12.44 11.41
N PRO A 341 23.24 -12.82 11.37
CA PRO A 341 23.67 -14.04 10.68
C PRO A 341 23.03 -15.27 11.33
N GLY A 342 22.40 -16.12 10.51
CA GLY A 342 21.71 -17.33 10.98
C GLY A 342 20.21 -17.17 11.26
N ASN A 343 19.58 -16.03 10.94
CA ASN A 343 18.12 -15.92 10.99
C ASN A 343 17.42 -16.90 10.03
N ASN A 344 16.16 -17.23 10.34
CA ASN A 344 15.32 -18.04 9.47
C ASN A 344 14.58 -17.16 8.46
N VAL A 345 14.13 -17.76 7.36
CA VAL A 345 13.34 -17.14 6.30
C VAL A 345 12.23 -18.12 5.93
N VAL A 346 10.99 -17.66 5.90
CA VAL A 346 9.79 -18.52 5.84
C VAL A 346 8.91 -18.14 4.66
N TYR A 347 9.14 -18.80 3.51
CA TYR A 347 8.31 -18.64 2.33
C TYR A 347 6.96 -19.33 2.53
N ALA A 348 5.90 -18.57 2.84
CA ALA A 348 4.56 -19.09 3.10
C ALA A 348 3.53 -18.63 2.06
N TYR A 349 2.56 -19.49 1.76
CA TYR A 349 1.46 -19.23 0.83
C TYR A 349 0.27 -20.15 1.10
N THR A 350 -0.90 -19.72 0.63
CA THR A 350 -2.15 -20.48 0.67
C THR A 350 -2.48 -21.13 -0.68
N ASP A 351 -3.54 -21.95 -0.76
CA ASP A 351 -3.98 -22.53 -2.04
C ASP A 351 -4.51 -21.46 -3.03
N ARG A 352 -5.13 -20.41 -2.49
CA ARG A 352 -5.71 -19.27 -3.24
C ARG A 352 -5.63 -17.97 -2.44
N PRO A 353 -5.68 -16.78 -3.09
CA PRO A 353 -5.52 -15.50 -2.39
C PRO A 353 -6.76 -15.02 -1.63
N VAL A 354 -7.97 -15.56 -1.90
CA VAL A 354 -9.22 -15.10 -1.28
C VAL A 354 -10.20 -16.23 -0.94
N TYR A 355 -10.84 -16.09 0.23
CA TYR A 355 -11.79 -17.02 0.86
C TYR A 355 -13.09 -16.32 1.27
N ARG A 356 -14.15 -17.10 1.47
CA ARG A 356 -15.39 -16.67 2.15
C ARG A 356 -15.40 -17.20 3.60
N PRO A 357 -16.09 -16.55 4.55
CA PRO A 357 -16.40 -17.15 5.85
C PRO A 357 -17.03 -18.54 5.67
N GLY A 358 -16.77 -19.48 6.59
CA GLY A 358 -17.21 -20.87 6.47
C GLY A 358 -16.38 -21.77 5.52
N GLN A 359 -15.33 -21.26 4.87
CA GLN A 359 -14.50 -22.07 3.96
C GLN A 359 -13.20 -22.56 4.62
N THR A 360 -12.75 -23.76 4.22
CA THR A 360 -11.40 -24.26 4.50
C THR A 360 -10.33 -23.41 3.82
N VAL A 361 -9.30 -23.05 4.60
CA VAL A 361 -8.04 -22.46 4.13
C VAL A 361 -6.96 -23.54 4.15
N TYR A 362 -6.24 -23.72 3.04
CA TYR A 362 -5.07 -24.59 2.97
C TYR A 362 -3.81 -23.74 2.87
N PHE A 363 -2.74 -24.15 3.56
CA PHE A 363 -1.48 -23.41 3.59
C PHE A 363 -0.24 -24.32 3.52
N LYS A 364 0.86 -23.76 3.01
CA LYS A 364 2.22 -24.31 3.07
C LYS A 364 3.20 -23.21 3.46
N GLY A 365 4.24 -23.57 4.19
CA GLY A 365 5.43 -22.75 4.35
C GLY A 365 6.72 -23.54 4.21
N ILE A 366 7.81 -22.85 3.90
CA ILE A 366 9.13 -23.42 3.62
C ILE A 366 10.19 -22.62 4.37
N VAL A 367 10.86 -23.28 5.32
CA VAL A 367 11.87 -22.66 6.19
C VAL A 367 13.28 -22.86 5.61
N ARG A 368 14.03 -21.76 5.51
CA ARG A 368 15.46 -21.76 5.21
C ARG A 368 16.23 -20.95 6.26
N LYS A 369 17.46 -21.36 6.57
CA LYS A 369 18.41 -20.61 7.40
C LYS A 369 19.53 -20.11 6.50
N PHE A 370 19.90 -18.83 6.57
CA PHE A 370 21.00 -18.28 5.77
C PHE A 370 22.31 -18.38 6.55
N VAL A 371 23.24 -19.22 6.09
CA VAL A 371 24.49 -19.56 6.77
C VAL A 371 25.60 -19.73 5.73
N ASN A 372 26.75 -19.09 5.95
CA ASN A 372 27.92 -19.13 5.06
C ASN A 372 27.55 -18.82 3.59
N GLU A 373 26.87 -17.70 3.38
CA GLU A 373 26.39 -17.20 2.09
C GLU A 373 25.40 -18.12 1.33
N ARG A 374 24.83 -19.14 1.99
CA ARG A 374 23.92 -20.12 1.38
C ARG A 374 22.67 -20.37 2.22
N TYR A 375 21.56 -20.67 1.56
CA TYR A 375 20.34 -21.11 2.21
C TYR A 375 20.37 -22.63 2.47
N GLN A 376 20.15 -23.01 3.72
CA GLN A 376 20.11 -24.41 4.17
C GLN A 376 18.68 -24.78 4.59
N ALA A 377 18.25 -26.01 4.27
CA ALA A 377 16.93 -26.52 4.64
C ALA A 377 16.83 -26.83 6.14
N VAL A 378 15.83 -26.25 6.81
CA VAL A 378 15.65 -26.40 8.27
C VAL A 378 14.72 -27.58 8.55
N ALA A 379 15.27 -28.80 8.50
CA ALA A 379 14.52 -30.05 8.66
C ALA A 379 14.32 -30.46 10.14
N GLY A 380 13.23 -31.16 10.43
CA GLY A 380 12.96 -31.79 11.72
C GLY A 380 12.64 -30.83 12.88
N LYS A 381 12.42 -29.54 12.61
CA LYS A 381 12.12 -28.54 13.66
C LYS A 381 10.62 -28.47 13.94
N PRO A 382 10.19 -28.49 15.22
CA PRO A 382 8.82 -28.15 15.59
C PRO A 382 8.52 -26.67 15.30
N VAL A 383 7.41 -26.42 14.62
CA VAL A 383 6.91 -25.08 14.31
C VAL A 383 5.45 -24.94 14.74
N THR A 384 5.06 -23.76 15.22
CA THR A 384 3.68 -23.41 15.52
C THR A 384 3.22 -22.35 14.53
N VAL A 385 2.19 -22.68 13.75
CA VAL A 385 1.56 -21.73 12.84
C VAL A 385 0.42 -21.03 13.57
N GLU A 386 0.44 -19.70 13.58
CA GLU A 386 -0.66 -18.87 14.09
C GLU A 386 -1.28 -18.10 12.93
N VAL A 387 -2.61 -18.07 12.87
CA VAL A 387 -3.36 -17.22 11.93
C VAL A 387 -4.17 -16.21 12.71
N ARG A 388 -4.07 -14.94 12.32
CA ARG A 388 -4.70 -13.81 12.99
C ARG A 388 -5.57 -12.99 12.05
N ASP A 389 -6.69 -12.50 12.58
CA ASP A 389 -7.66 -11.67 11.86
C ASP A 389 -7.16 -10.22 11.67
N PRO A 390 -7.93 -9.34 10.99
CA PRO A 390 -7.57 -7.93 10.80
C PRO A 390 -7.42 -7.11 12.10
N ARG A 391 -7.75 -7.67 13.26
CA ARG A 391 -7.65 -7.04 14.60
C ARG A 391 -6.54 -7.69 15.46
N ASP A 392 -5.66 -8.47 14.83
CA ASP A 392 -4.66 -9.38 15.44
C ASP A 392 -5.23 -10.47 16.36
N THR A 393 -6.54 -10.74 16.30
CA THR A 393 -7.20 -11.79 17.07
C THR A 393 -6.73 -13.16 16.58
N LEU A 394 -6.29 -14.04 17.48
CA LEU A 394 -5.89 -15.40 17.13
C LEU A 394 -7.11 -16.25 16.71
N VAL A 395 -7.13 -16.70 15.45
CA VAL A 395 -8.23 -17.50 14.87
C VAL A 395 -7.86 -18.98 14.73
N TYR A 396 -6.58 -19.29 14.47
CA TYR A 396 -6.08 -20.66 14.40
C TYR A 396 -4.66 -20.75 14.96
N ARG A 397 -4.35 -21.89 15.62
CA ARG A 397 -3.03 -22.22 16.13
C ARG A 397 -2.76 -23.72 15.96
N GLY A 398 -1.77 -24.08 15.15
CA GLY A 398 -1.43 -25.48 14.84
C GLY A 398 0.04 -25.79 15.05
N ALA A 399 0.35 -26.88 15.76
CA ALA A 399 1.71 -27.40 15.89
C ALA A 399 2.02 -28.39 14.76
N LEU A 400 3.15 -28.20 14.09
CA LEU A 400 3.63 -28.95 12.94
C LEU A 400 5.14 -29.22 13.08
N ILE A 401 5.71 -30.02 12.17
CA ILE A 401 7.15 -30.30 12.10
C ILE A 401 7.62 -30.10 10.65
N THR A 402 8.80 -29.49 10.45
CA THR A 402 9.38 -29.35 9.11
C THR A 402 9.92 -30.68 8.58
N ASN A 403 9.63 -30.99 7.32
CA ASN A 403 10.13 -32.18 6.65
C ASN A 403 11.59 -32.02 6.17
N ARG A 404 12.13 -33.01 5.45
CA ARG A 404 13.52 -33.00 4.94
C ARG A 404 13.87 -31.79 4.05
N PHE A 405 12.88 -31.20 3.38
CA PHE A 405 13.03 -30.02 2.53
C PHE A 405 12.81 -28.70 3.30
N GLY A 406 12.66 -28.74 4.62
CA GLY A 406 12.33 -27.58 5.47
C GLY A 406 10.87 -27.13 5.36
N SER A 407 10.00 -27.92 4.72
CA SER A 407 8.61 -27.56 4.44
C SER A 407 7.64 -28.08 5.50
N TYR A 408 6.56 -27.35 5.73
CA TYR A 408 5.40 -27.73 6.54
C TYR A 408 4.12 -27.26 5.84
N HIS A 409 2.99 -27.90 6.15
CA HIS A 409 1.70 -27.55 5.54
C HIS A 409 0.54 -27.91 6.47
N GLY A 410 -0.65 -27.36 6.20
CA GLY A 410 -1.84 -27.66 6.99
C GLY A 410 -3.12 -27.09 6.37
N LYS A 411 -4.22 -27.25 7.12
CA LYS A 411 -5.53 -26.67 6.80
C LYS A 411 -6.27 -26.31 8.09
N PHE A 412 -7.22 -25.38 7.98
CA PHE A 412 -8.20 -25.07 9.02
C PHE A 412 -9.46 -24.50 8.38
N ASP A 413 -10.58 -24.55 9.09
CA ASP A 413 -11.87 -24.05 8.62
C ASP A 413 -12.17 -22.68 9.24
N LEU A 414 -12.53 -21.70 8.39
CA LEU A 414 -12.96 -20.38 8.83
C LEU A 414 -14.35 -20.47 9.47
N ASN A 415 -14.54 -19.88 10.65
CA ASN A 415 -15.87 -19.74 11.25
C ASN A 415 -16.80 -18.93 10.30
N PRO A 416 -18.07 -19.32 10.09
CA PRO A 416 -19.05 -18.50 9.35
C PRO A 416 -19.20 -17.06 9.86
N GLU A 417 -18.97 -16.81 11.16
CA GLU A 417 -19.01 -15.50 11.81
C GLU A 417 -17.66 -14.74 11.81
N THR A 418 -16.65 -15.25 11.09
CA THR A 418 -15.32 -14.64 11.07
C THR A 418 -15.30 -13.30 10.32
N ALA A 419 -14.49 -12.35 10.78
CA ALA A 419 -14.43 -11.00 10.19
C ALA A 419 -13.92 -11.03 8.74
N THR A 420 -14.37 -10.09 7.89
CA THR A 420 -13.79 -9.87 6.56
C THR A 420 -12.58 -8.93 6.64
N GLY A 421 -11.63 -9.08 5.71
CA GLY A 421 -10.40 -8.29 5.66
C GLY A 421 -9.17 -9.14 5.31
N THR A 422 -7.98 -8.62 5.63
CA THR A 422 -6.70 -9.31 5.43
C THR A 422 -6.31 -10.06 6.70
N TYR A 423 -6.04 -11.36 6.56
CA TYR A 423 -5.58 -12.24 7.63
C TYR A 423 -4.06 -12.44 7.50
N SER A 424 -3.37 -12.55 8.62
CA SER A 424 -1.93 -12.84 8.65
C SER A 424 -1.67 -14.28 9.08
N LEU A 425 -0.71 -14.93 8.43
CA LEU A 425 -0.19 -16.25 8.79
C LEU A 425 1.26 -16.07 9.26
N VAL A 426 1.49 -16.47 10.50
CA VAL A 426 2.74 -16.32 11.27
C VAL A 426 3.30 -17.69 11.59
N THR A 427 4.62 -17.85 11.63
CA THR A 427 5.27 -19.13 11.94
C THR A 427 6.29 -18.95 13.05
N ILE A 428 6.06 -19.65 14.17
CA ILE A 428 6.91 -19.62 15.35
C ILE A 428 7.77 -20.88 15.35
N ILE A 429 9.09 -20.74 15.29
CA ILE A 429 10.03 -21.87 15.26
C ILE A 429 10.50 -22.12 16.70
N LYS A 430 10.35 -23.37 17.20
CA LYS A 430 10.62 -23.67 18.61
C LYS A 430 12.11 -23.45 18.95
N GLY A 431 12.37 -22.42 19.76
CA GLY A 431 13.72 -22.01 20.17
C GLY A 431 14.41 -21.02 19.22
N GLU A 432 13.75 -20.58 18.13
CA GLU A 432 14.35 -19.67 17.13
C GLU A 432 13.49 -18.44 16.78
N GLY A 433 12.28 -18.28 17.35
CA GLY A 433 11.52 -17.01 17.33
C GLY A 433 10.20 -17.03 16.54
N ARG A 434 9.61 -15.85 16.33
CA ARG A 434 8.34 -15.61 15.60
C ARG A 434 8.64 -14.95 14.26
N GLU A 435 8.58 -15.71 13.17
CA GLU A 435 8.78 -15.21 11.80
C GLU A 435 7.46 -14.77 11.17
N LYS A 436 7.48 -13.66 10.43
CA LYS A 436 6.36 -13.24 9.58
C LYS A 436 6.28 -14.18 8.36
N GLY A 437 5.10 -14.75 8.12
CA GLY A 437 4.85 -15.61 6.97
C GLY A 437 4.21 -14.84 5.81
N THR A 438 2.89 -14.97 5.66
CA THR A 438 2.14 -14.47 4.49
C THR A 438 0.80 -13.87 4.89
N THR A 439 0.06 -13.31 3.93
CA THR A 439 -1.31 -12.82 4.14
C THR A 439 -2.28 -13.36 3.08
N PHE A 440 -3.55 -13.48 3.45
CA PHE A 440 -4.64 -13.86 2.54
C PHE A 440 -5.91 -13.08 2.89
N ARG A 441 -6.86 -12.99 1.97
CA ARG A 441 -8.08 -12.19 2.16
C ARG A 441 -9.30 -13.05 2.48
N VAL A 442 -10.13 -12.61 3.42
CA VAL A 442 -11.49 -13.14 3.65
C VAL A 442 -12.50 -12.08 3.23
N ALA A 443 -13.40 -12.40 2.32
CA ALA A 443 -14.37 -11.45 1.76
C ALA A 443 -15.67 -12.14 1.33
N ALA A 444 -16.79 -11.41 1.43
CA ALA A 444 -18.06 -11.82 0.84
C ALA A 444 -18.07 -11.48 -0.66
N TYR A 445 -17.52 -12.36 -1.50
CA TYR A 445 -17.47 -12.19 -2.95
C TYR A 445 -18.51 -13.05 -3.70
N SER A 446 -18.84 -12.64 -4.93
CA SER A 446 -19.45 -13.48 -5.96
C SER A 446 -18.46 -13.61 -7.12
N LYS A 447 -18.36 -14.79 -7.76
CA LYS A 447 -17.38 -15.00 -8.84
C LYS A 447 -17.84 -14.33 -10.14
N PRO A 448 -16.96 -13.64 -10.89
CA PRO A 448 -17.30 -13.19 -12.23
C PRO A 448 -17.49 -14.41 -13.15
N GLU A 449 -18.47 -14.36 -14.02
CA GLU A 449 -18.85 -15.51 -14.87
C GLU A 449 -18.11 -15.51 -16.22
N PHE A 450 -17.64 -14.33 -16.62
CA PHE A 450 -16.83 -14.10 -17.82
C PHE A 450 -15.63 -13.21 -17.51
N SER A 451 -14.57 -13.40 -18.30
CA SER A 451 -13.42 -12.51 -18.36
C SER A 451 -13.57 -11.56 -19.55
N VAL A 452 -13.33 -10.28 -19.32
CA VAL A 452 -13.10 -9.29 -20.38
C VAL A 452 -11.59 -9.22 -20.63
N LYS A 453 -11.20 -9.11 -21.89
CA LYS A 453 -9.82 -8.83 -22.31
C LYS A 453 -9.81 -7.73 -23.35
N VAL A 454 -8.92 -6.76 -23.20
CA VAL A 454 -8.55 -5.84 -24.28
C VAL A 454 -7.26 -6.36 -24.90
N GLY A 455 -7.23 -6.49 -26.23
CA GLY A 455 -6.04 -6.92 -26.96
C GLY A 455 -5.93 -6.19 -28.30
N PHE A 456 -4.71 -5.84 -28.69
CA PHE A 456 -4.48 -5.03 -29.88
C PHE A 456 -3.99 -5.87 -31.05
N ALA A 457 -4.40 -5.53 -32.27
CA ALA A 457 -4.11 -6.34 -33.46
C ALA A 457 -2.62 -6.35 -33.85
N LYS A 458 -1.85 -5.34 -33.40
CA LYS A 458 -0.38 -5.32 -33.43
C LYS A 458 0.15 -5.21 -32.00
N LYS A 459 1.32 -5.79 -31.73
CA LYS A 459 2.06 -5.56 -30.46
C LYS A 459 2.41 -4.08 -30.25
N ARG A 460 2.66 -3.36 -31.36
CA ARG A 460 2.96 -1.92 -31.41
C ARG A 460 2.41 -1.31 -32.68
N TYR A 461 2.03 -0.03 -32.61
CA TYR A 461 1.67 0.79 -33.77
C TYR A 461 2.73 1.88 -33.97
N ILE A 462 2.58 2.73 -34.98
CA ILE A 462 3.48 3.88 -35.23
C ILE A 462 2.67 5.18 -35.13
N ARG A 463 3.30 6.30 -34.77
CA ARG A 463 2.69 7.64 -34.76
C ARG A 463 1.83 7.86 -36.01
N ASN A 464 0.64 8.43 -35.79
CA ASN A 464 -0.42 8.66 -36.75
C ASN A 464 -1.14 7.41 -37.32
N ASP A 465 -0.82 6.19 -36.87
CA ASP A 465 -1.62 5.01 -37.18
C ASP A 465 -3.05 5.10 -36.60
N GLN A 466 -3.99 4.45 -37.29
CA GLN A 466 -5.24 4.02 -36.69
C GLN A 466 -4.99 2.75 -35.87
N VAL A 467 -5.30 2.80 -34.58
CA VAL A 467 -5.21 1.68 -33.65
C VAL A 467 -6.55 0.94 -33.63
N LYS A 468 -6.52 -0.38 -33.37
CA LYS A 468 -7.71 -1.21 -33.20
C LYS A 468 -7.58 -2.03 -31.92
N ALA A 469 -8.41 -1.73 -30.93
CA ALA A 469 -8.49 -2.45 -29.67
C ALA A 469 -9.63 -3.48 -29.75
N ARG A 470 -9.26 -4.76 -29.79
CA ARG A 470 -10.19 -5.91 -29.85
C ARG A 470 -10.57 -6.34 -28.44
N ILE A 471 -11.67 -5.79 -27.97
CA ILE A 471 -12.36 -6.20 -26.75
C ILE A 471 -12.90 -7.61 -26.97
N SER A 472 -12.61 -8.52 -26.05
CA SER A 472 -13.00 -9.94 -26.15
C SER A 472 -13.59 -10.39 -24.82
N ALA A 473 -14.90 -10.59 -24.78
CA ALA A 473 -15.64 -11.06 -23.62
C ALA A 473 -15.92 -12.56 -23.76
N SER A 474 -15.51 -13.36 -22.77
CA SER A 474 -15.70 -14.81 -22.80
C SER A 474 -15.93 -15.39 -21.41
N TYR A 475 -16.95 -16.23 -21.26
CA TYR A 475 -17.23 -16.99 -20.05
C TYR A 475 -16.02 -17.83 -19.61
N TYR A 476 -15.85 -18.08 -18.30
CA TYR A 476 -14.73 -18.91 -17.82
C TYR A 476 -14.79 -20.36 -18.33
N PHE A 477 -15.98 -20.85 -18.70
CA PHE A 477 -16.17 -22.09 -19.46
C PHE A 477 -15.82 -22.00 -20.96
N GLY A 478 -15.22 -20.89 -21.41
CA GLY A 478 -14.59 -20.76 -22.73
C GLY A 478 -15.50 -20.35 -23.88
N ALA A 479 -16.73 -19.91 -23.61
CA ALA A 479 -17.71 -19.48 -24.60
C ALA A 479 -17.73 -17.94 -24.79
N PRO A 480 -18.15 -17.43 -25.97
CA PRO A 480 -18.32 -15.99 -26.21
C PRO A 480 -19.50 -15.38 -25.42
N VAL A 481 -19.39 -14.10 -25.05
CA VAL A 481 -20.50 -13.31 -24.48
C VAL A 481 -21.08 -12.40 -25.57
N VAL A 482 -22.08 -12.91 -26.30
CA VAL A 482 -22.67 -12.23 -27.48
C VAL A 482 -23.73 -11.19 -27.11
N ASN A 483 -23.85 -10.10 -27.89
CA ASN A 483 -24.80 -9.00 -27.69
C ASN A 483 -24.77 -8.39 -26.27
N ALA A 484 -23.58 -8.34 -25.65
CA ALA A 484 -23.35 -7.66 -24.39
C ALA A 484 -23.09 -6.17 -24.64
N LYS A 485 -23.57 -5.30 -23.73
CA LYS A 485 -23.26 -3.87 -23.76
C LYS A 485 -21.82 -3.67 -23.27
N VAL A 486 -21.08 -2.81 -23.95
CA VAL A 486 -19.69 -2.46 -23.65
C VAL A 486 -19.57 -0.94 -23.51
N SER A 487 -18.91 -0.48 -22.45
CA SER A 487 -18.51 0.93 -22.27
C SER A 487 -16.99 0.99 -22.12
N TYR A 488 -16.32 1.99 -22.68
CA TYR A 488 -14.86 2.08 -22.70
C TYR A 488 -14.32 3.51 -22.62
N ILE A 489 -13.05 3.63 -22.20
CA ILE A 489 -12.24 4.85 -22.26
C ILE A 489 -10.82 4.51 -22.72
N VAL A 490 -10.22 5.36 -23.55
CA VAL A 490 -8.85 5.26 -24.04
C VAL A 490 -8.06 6.49 -23.59
N ARG A 491 -6.85 6.27 -23.06
CA ARG A 491 -5.95 7.33 -22.59
C ARG A 491 -4.55 7.15 -23.14
N ARG A 492 -3.74 8.23 -23.16
CA ARG A 492 -2.30 8.19 -23.50
C ARG A 492 -1.40 8.68 -22.38
N THR A 493 -0.21 8.10 -22.31
CA THR A 493 0.93 8.56 -21.50
C THR A 493 2.25 8.41 -22.28
N PRO A 494 3.32 9.15 -21.93
CA PRO A 494 4.65 8.92 -22.49
C PRO A 494 5.19 7.53 -22.15
N TYR A 495 5.69 6.81 -23.15
CA TYR A 495 6.31 5.50 -22.96
C TYR A 495 7.82 5.60 -23.15
N TRP A 496 8.54 5.45 -22.04
CA TRP A 496 9.99 5.46 -22.00
C TRP A 496 10.51 4.05 -22.31
N LEU A 497 11.11 3.87 -23.49
CA LEU A 497 11.57 2.57 -23.96
C LEU A 497 12.97 2.25 -23.41
N PHE A 498 13.00 1.72 -22.18
CA PHE A 498 14.20 1.17 -21.55
C PHE A 498 14.70 -0.06 -22.32
N TYR A 499 15.66 0.16 -23.23
CA TYR A 499 16.45 -0.91 -23.85
C TYR A 499 17.57 -1.31 -22.88
N GLU A 500 17.34 -2.44 -22.18
CA GLU A 500 18.04 -2.84 -20.93
C GLU A 500 17.38 -2.23 -19.69
N GLU A 501 17.61 -2.85 -18.52
CA GLU A 501 17.03 -2.45 -17.23
C GLU A 501 17.79 -1.25 -16.67
N ASP A 502 17.78 -0.13 -17.41
CA ASP A 502 18.57 1.06 -17.14
C ASP A 502 17.89 1.94 -16.09
N GLU A 503 17.76 1.37 -14.89
CA GLU A 503 17.40 2.07 -13.67
C GLU A 503 18.39 3.21 -13.33
N ASP A 504 19.53 3.36 -14.00
CA ASP A 504 20.48 4.45 -13.74
C ASP A 504 19.95 5.84 -14.20
N PHE A 505 18.72 5.89 -14.72
CA PHE A 505 17.91 7.12 -14.85
C PHE A 505 16.78 7.25 -13.80
N SER A 506 16.61 6.31 -12.85
CA SER A 506 15.60 6.40 -11.77
C SER A 506 15.93 7.44 -10.69
N ASP A 507 17.20 7.81 -10.60
CA ASP A 507 17.71 8.71 -9.55
C ASP A 507 17.61 10.19 -10.00
N TYR A 508 17.17 10.44 -11.23
CA TYR A 508 16.44 11.66 -11.58
C TYR A 508 14.94 11.40 -11.38
N GLU A 509 14.39 11.93 -10.30
CA GLU A 509 12.94 12.04 -10.18
C GLU A 509 12.41 12.98 -11.25
N TYR A 510 11.81 12.40 -12.28
CA TYR A 510 10.65 13.04 -12.85
C TYR A 510 9.52 12.90 -11.84
N GLU A 511 9.08 14.03 -11.28
CA GLU A 511 7.79 14.14 -10.62
C GLU A 511 6.75 13.46 -11.53
N ASP A 512 6.15 12.36 -11.06
CA ASP A 512 5.10 11.70 -11.81
C ASP A 512 3.88 12.64 -11.82
N TYR A 513 3.72 13.36 -12.93
CA TYR A 513 2.55 14.16 -13.23
C TYR A 513 1.34 13.22 -13.41
N GLY A 514 0.85 12.71 -12.28
CA GLY A 514 -0.25 11.76 -12.11
C GLY A 514 -1.63 12.32 -12.49
N GLY A 515 -1.69 13.17 -13.51
CA GLY A 515 -2.86 13.19 -14.38
C GLY A 515 -3.06 11.78 -14.96
N TYR A 516 -4.31 11.34 -15.06
CA TYR A 516 -4.69 9.96 -15.41
C TYR A 516 -4.31 9.51 -16.83
N GLY A 517 -3.44 10.24 -17.54
CA GLY A 517 -3.28 10.21 -18.99
C GLY A 517 -4.37 11.04 -19.69
N GLU A 518 -3.99 11.71 -20.78
CA GLU A 518 -4.93 12.48 -21.60
C GLU A 518 -5.96 11.54 -22.23
N ILE A 519 -7.25 11.90 -22.17
CA ILE A 519 -8.33 11.11 -22.78
C ILE A 519 -8.24 11.27 -24.31
N VAL A 520 -8.16 10.15 -25.01
CA VAL A 520 -8.02 10.09 -26.47
C VAL A 520 -9.35 9.78 -27.14
N ASP A 521 -10.17 8.93 -26.50
CA ASP A 521 -11.44 8.42 -27.04
C ASP A 521 -12.27 7.79 -25.90
N GLU A 522 -13.60 7.84 -25.96
CA GLU A 522 -14.49 7.15 -25.02
C GLU A 522 -15.87 6.88 -25.64
N GLY A 523 -16.58 5.87 -25.16
CA GLY A 523 -17.94 5.60 -25.65
C GLY A 523 -18.54 4.25 -25.31
N GLU A 524 -19.59 3.88 -26.05
CA GLU A 524 -20.35 2.64 -25.86
C GLU A 524 -20.60 1.90 -27.18
N LEU A 525 -20.68 0.56 -27.09
CA LEU A 525 -20.87 -0.35 -28.23
C LEU A 525 -21.41 -1.72 -27.76
N MET A 526 -21.63 -2.65 -28.69
CA MET A 526 -22.13 -4.01 -28.43
C MET A 526 -21.14 -5.08 -28.90
N THR A 527 -21.09 -6.24 -28.22
CA THR A 527 -20.32 -7.40 -28.69
C THR A 527 -21.04 -8.17 -29.80
N ASP A 528 -20.28 -8.67 -30.77
CA ASP A 528 -20.75 -9.47 -31.90
C ASP A 528 -21.07 -10.93 -31.52
N ASN A 529 -21.38 -11.75 -32.52
CA ASN A 529 -21.65 -13.19 -32.38
C ASN A 529 -20.42 -14.01 -31.92
N ASN A 530 -19.22 -13.44 -31.88
CA ASN A 530 -18.00 -14.04 -31.34
C ASN A 530 -17.68 -13.54 -29.92
N GLY A 531 -18.54 -12.70 -29.32
CA GLY A 531 -18.28 -12.04 -28.03
C GLY A 531 -17.20 -10.97 -28.12
N VAL A 532 -17.06 -10.35 -29.30
CA VAL A 532 -15.97 -9.45 -29.66
C VAL A 532 -16.51 -8.08 -30.00
N ALA A 533 -15.75 -7.07 -29.61
CA ALA A 533 -16.01 -5.67 -29.84
C ALA A 533 -14.71 -5.01 -30.33
N GLU A 534 -14.81 -3.97 -31.17
CA GLU A 534 -13.64 -3.26 -31.70
C GLU A 534 -13.79 -1.76 -31.53
N VAL A 535 -12.83 -1.14 -30.84
CA VAL A 535 -12.66 0.32 -30.72
C VAL A 535 -11.54 0.74 -31.67
N ALA A 536 -11.70 1.88 -32.36
CA ALA A 536 -10.75 2.33 -33.38
C ALA A 536 -10.43 3.83 -33.28
N PHE A 537 -9.37 4.17 -32.54
CA PHE A 537 -8.87 5.53 -32.33
C PHE A 537 -7.61 5.85 -33.17
N ARG A 538 -7.21 7.11 -33.24
CA ARG A 538 -6.00 7.56 -33.96
C ARG A 538 -4.89 7.96 -32.98
N ALA A 539 -3.74 7.29 -33.07
CA ALA A 539 -2.61 7.55 -32.17
C ALA A 539 -1.72 8.70 -32.68
N THR A 540 -2.18 9.93 -32.49
CA THR A 540 -1.52 11.19 -32.89
C THR A 540 -1.07 11.99 -31.66
N TRP A 541 0.12 12.59 -31.71
CA TRP A 541 0.65 13.56 -30.73
C TRP A 541 1.65 14.50 -31.42
N PRO A 542 1.99 15.66 -30.84
CA PRO A 542 2.92 16.62 -31.44
C PRO A 542 4.33 16.05 -31.66
N GLU A 543 5.06 16.62 -32.63
CA GLU A 543 6.51 16.41 -32.78
C GLU A 543 7.28 17.51 -32.01
N PRO A 544 8.47 17.24 -31.46
CA PRO A 544 9.21 18.24 -30.70
C PRO A 544 9.79 19.34 -31.58
N GLU A 545 9.83 20.57 -31.05
CA GLU A 545 10.15 21.79 -31.80
C GLU A 545 11.62 21.92 -32.22
N THR A 546 12.54 21.12 -31.66
CA THR A 546 13.99 21.25 -31.90
C THR A 546 14.62 19.98 -32.49
N GLU A 547 15.69 20.12 -33.28
CA GLU A 547 16.35 18.99 -33.94
C GLU A 547 16.92 17.95 -32.94
N TYR A 548 17.12 18.34 -31.68
CA TYR A 548 17.67 17.54 -30.57
C TYR A 548 16.66 17.32 -29.43
N GLY A 549 15.39 17.73 -29.62
CA GLY A 549 14.33 17.61 -28.62
C GLY A 549 13.98 16.15 -28.30
N TRP A 550 13.47 15.93 -27.09
CA TRP A 550 13.13 14.59 -26.62
C TRP A 550 11.84 14.13 -27.30
N ASP A 551 11.91 13.03 -28.04
CA ASP A 551 10.77 12.44 -28.74
C ASP A 551 10.52 11.01 -28.28
N ASN A 552 9.49 10.82 -27.47
CA ASN A 552 9.15 9.53 -26.86
C ASN A 552 8.13 8.75 -27.69
N ASP A 553 8.22 7.43 -27.59
CA ASP A 553 7.09 6.55 -27.86
C ASP A 553 5.96 6.84 -26.84
N GLN A 554 4.75 6.34 -27.07
CA GLN A 554 3.59 6.58 -26.19
C GLN A 554 2.89 5.26 -25.86
N GLU A 555 2.33 5.13 -24.67
CA GLU A 555 1.46 4.00 -24.31
C GLU A 555 0.01 4.46 -24.35
N PHE A 556 -0.82 3.75 -25.12
CA PHE A 556 -2.25 3.98 -25.19
C PHE A 556 -2.95 2.87 -24.41
N PHE A 557 -3.56 3.23 -23.29
CA PHE A 557 -4.25 2.34 -22.35
C PHE A 557 -5.77 2.42 -22.57
N ALA A 558 -6.44 1.27 -22.59
CA ALA A 558 -7.88 1.20 -22.77
C ALA A 558 -8.54 0.38 -21.64
N GLU A 559 -9.49 1.01 -20.94
CA GLU A 559 -10.31 0.40 -19.90
C GLU A 559 -11.71 0.11 -20.43
N VAL A 560 -12.30 -1.01 -19.99
CA VAL A 560 -13.54 -1.53 -20.55
C VAL A 560 -14.41 -2.20 -19.49
N TRP A 561 -15.71 -1.95 -19.54
CA TRP A 561 -16.75 -2.63 -18.78
C TRP A 561 -17.73 -3.31 -19.74
N VAL A 562 -18.06 -4.59 -19.50
CA VAL A 562 -18.97 -5.39 -20.34
C VAL A 562 -20.10 -5.97 -19.49
N THR A 563 -21.35 -5.80 -19.92
CA THR A 563 -22.57 -6.25 -19.22
C THR A 563 -23.37 -7.23 -20.08
N ASP A 564 -23.65 -8.42 -19.55
CA ASP A 564 -24.31 -9.53 -20.27
C ASP A 564 -25.85 -9.51 -20.22
N SER A 565 -26.48 -10.51 -20.85
CA SER A 565 -27.93 -10.70 -20.90
C SER A 565 -28.57 -11.16 -19.57
N SER A 566 -27.75 -11.45 -18.55
CA SER A 566 -28.19 -11.60 -17.15
C SER A 566 -28.10 -10.28 -16.35
N ARG A 567 -27.65 -9.19 -16.99
CA ARG A 567 -27.37 -7.87 -16.41
C ARG A 567 -26.22 -7.87 -15.40
N ARG A 568 -25.28 -8.83 -15.50
CA ARG A 568 -24.03 -8.83 -14.71
C ARG A 568 -22.89 -8.21 -15.52
N GLY A 569 -22.10 -7.40 -14.84
CA GLY A 569 -20.92 -6.75 -15.41
C GLY A 569 -19.61 -7.45 -15.04
N ALA A 570 -18.62 -7.36 -15.93
CA ALA A 570 -17.21 -7.56 -15.62
C ALA A 570 -16.36 -6.52 -16.36
N SER A 571 -15.22 -6.15 -15.80
CA SER A 571 -14.27 -5.22 -16.42
C SER A 571 -13.00 -5.92 -16.91
N GLY A 572 -12.25 -5.21 -17.75
CA GLY A 572 -10.91 -5.60 -18.19
C GLY A 572 -10.24 -4.42 -18.89
N SER A 573 -8.92 -4.44 -18.94
CA SER A 573 -8.13 -3.38 -19.56
C SER A 573 -6.99 -3.97 -20.40
N GLY A 574 -6.23 -3.09 -21.07
CA GLY A 574 -5.00 -3.44 -21.75
C GLY A 574 -4.41 -2.23 -22.46
N SER A 575 -3.10 -2.27 -22.72
CA SER A 575 -2.36 -1.18 -23.35
C SER A 575 -1.67 -1.61 -24.66
N VAL A 576 -1.26 -0.62 -25.45
CA VAL A 576 -0.35 -0.81 -26.58
C VAL A 576 0.62 0.35 -26.72
N ILE A 577 1.89 0.03 -27.00
CA ILE A 577 2.93 1.02 -27.30
C ILE A 577 2.77 1.48 -28.75
N VAL A 578 2.78 2.79 -28.97
CA VAL A 578 2.80 3.43 -30.28
C VAL A 578 4.15 4.12 -30.43
N THR A 579 4.96 3.65 -31.37
CA THR A 579 6.33 4.11 -31.53
C THR A 579 6.43 5.30 -32.48
N ARG A 580 7.44 6.16 -32.29
CA ARG A 580 7.72 7.27 -33.22
C ARG A 580 8.11 6.81 -34.63
N GLY A 581 8.56 5.56 -34.81
CA GLY A 581 8.82 4.97 -36.13
C GLY A 581 9.12 3.46 -36.12
N LYS A 582 9.43 2.88 -37.29
CA LYS A 582 9.50 1.42 -37.53
C LYS A 582 10.62 0.65 -36.82
N PHE A 583 11.73 1.30 -36.48
CA PHE A 583 12.88 0.65 -35.83
C PHE A 583 13.53 1.57 -34.79
N ALA A 584 14.38 1.01 -33.95
CA ALA A 584 15.22 1.73 -33.00
C ALA A 584 16.70 1.61 -33.40
N LEU A 585 17.50 2.58 -32.95
CA LEU A 585 18.95 2.56 -33.07
C LEU A 585 19.55 2.39 -31.68
N ASN A 586 20.01 1.19 -31.36
CA ASN A 586 20.90 1.02 -30.21
C ASN A 586 22.30 1.51 -30.61
N VAL A 587 22.95 2.28 -29.75
CA VAL A 587 24.28 2.84 -29.99
C VAL A 587 25.12 2.52 -28.75
N THR A 588 26.11 1.67 -28.89
CA THR A 588 26.94 1.17 -27.78
C THR A 588 28.43 1.36 -28.11
N PRO A 589 29.24 1.98 -27.26
CA PRO A 589 30.69 1.90 -27.39
C PRO A 589 31.18 0.52 -26.93
N ASP A 590 32.38 0.13 -27.37
CA ASP A 590 33.08 -1.02 -26.79
C ASP A 590 33.58 -0.73 -25.35
N ARG A 591 33.83 0.56 -25.06
CA ARG A 591 34.20 1.10 -23.74
C ARG A 591 33.56 2.48 -23.56
N TYR A 592 32.76 2.66 -22.51
CA TYR A 592 32.19 3.96 -22.13
C TYR A 592 33.24 4.97 -21.61
N VAL A 593 34.47 4.51 -21.33
CA VAL A 593 35.55 5.25 -20.69
C VAL A 593 36.87 4.99 -21.42
N VAL A 594 37.52 6.05 -21.91
CA VAL A 594 38.77 6.00 -22.72
C VAL A 594 39.61 7.27 -22.58
N GLN A 595 40.85 7.27 -23.08
CA GLN A 595 41.73 8.45 -23.11
C GLN A 595 41.79 9.12 -24.51
N PRO A 596 42.19 10.40 -24.65
CA PRO A 596 42.40 11.06 -25.95
C PRO A 596 43.28 10.22 -26.89
N GLY A 597 42.93 10.18 -28.18
CA GLY A 597 43.64 9.37 -29.18
C GLY A 597 43.40 7.86 -29.11
N SER A 598 42.71 7.35 -28.07
CA SER A 598 42.27 5.95 -27.98
C SER A 598 41.35 5.59 -29.14
N GLN A 599 41.50 4.39 -29.68
CA GLN A 599 40.55 3.85 -30.65
C GLN A 599 39.29 3.38 -29.91
N VAL A 600 38.17 4.08 -30.14
CA VAL A 600 36.84 3.73 -29.64
C VAL A 600 36.05 3.12 -30.79
N ARG A 601 35.39 1.98 -30.56
CA ARG A 601 34.52 1.35 -31.54
C ARG A 601 33.06 1.52 -31.14
N ILE A 602 32.35 2.40 -31.84
CA ILE A 602 30.90 2.50 -31.71
C ILE A 602 30.27 1.38 -32.52
N SER A 603 29.53 0.51 -31.83
CA SER A 603 28.65 -0.50 -32.38
C SER A 603 27.22 0.04 -32.42
N ILE A 604 26.70 0.24 -33.62
CA ILE A 604 25.31 0.65 -33.86
C ILE A 604 24.53 -0.58 -34.28
N GLU A 605 23.41 -0.85 -33.61
CA GLU A 605 22.47 -1.88 -34.01
C GLU A 605 21.13 -1.23 -34.40
N ALA A 606 20.82 -1.23 -35.69
CA ALA A 606 19.46 -0.95 -36.15
C ALA A 606 18.63 -2.22 -35.98
N LYS A 607 17.73 -2.23 -35.00
CA LYS A 607 16.83 -3.35 -34.71
C LYS A 607 15.39 -2.88 -34.77
N ASP A 608 14.51 -3.71 -35.34
CA ASP A 608 13.08 -3.51 -35.12
C ASP A 608 12.72 -3.82 -33.67
N TYR A 609 11.54 -3.39 -33.24
CA TYR A 609 11.11 -3.56 -31.85
C TYR A 609 10.74 -5.03 -31.50
N ASP A 610 10.85 -5.97 -32.46
CA ASP A 610 10.85 -7.43 -32.26
C ASP A 610 12.29 -8.01 -32.21
N LYS A 611 13.30 -7.14 -32.06
CA LYS A 611 14.75 -7.41 -31.98
C LYS A 611 15.38 -7.97 -33.26
N LYS A 612 14.70 -7.93 -34.41
CA LYS A 612 15.28 -8.37 -35.69
C LYS A 612 16.22 -7.30 -36.27
N PRO A 613 17.30 -7.70 -36.95
CA PRO A 613 18.21 -6.77 -37.59
C PRO A 613 17.57 -6.03 -38.77
N VAL A 614 17.89 -4.75 -38.93
CA VAL A 614 17.40 -3.90 -40.04
C VAL A 614 18.57 -3.54 -40.97
N PRO A 615 18.82 -4.33 -42.04
CA PRO A 615 19.97 -4.15 -42.92
C PRO A 615 19.80 -2.98 -43.90
N ASN A 616 20.92 -2.57 -44.51
CA ASN A 616 21.00 -1.57 -45.57
C ASN A 616 20.42 -0.18 -45.23
N LYS A 617 20.36 0.19 -43.94
CA LYS A 617 19.88 1.51 -43.50
C LYS A 617 21.01 2.52 -43.52
N LYS A 618 20.77 3.64 -44.22
CA LYS A 618 21.63 4.81 -44.22
C LYS A 618 21.55 5.48 -42.84
N LEU A 619 22.66 5.50 -42.13
CA LEU A 619 22.82 6.16 -40.84
C LEU A 619 23.70 7.40 -41.02
N THR A 620 23.40 8.46 -40.30
CA THR A 620 24.27 9.61 -40.11
C THR A 620 24.68 9.67 -38.65
N ALA A 621 25.88 9.18 -38.34
CA ALA A 621 26.48 9.36 -37.03
C ALA A 621 27.16 10.74 -36.98
N VAL A 622 26.86 11.51 -35.94
CA VAL A 622 27.54 12.76 -35.60
C VAL A 622 28.23 12.55 -34.26
N VAL A 623 29.55 12.73 -34.25
CA VAL A 623 30.39 12.69 -33.05
C VAL A 623 30.75 14.11 -32.69
N GLY A 624 30.61 14.48 -31.42
CA GLY A 624 31.03 15.78 -30.93
C GLY A 624 31.19 15.81 -29.41
N ARG A 625 31.86 16.84 -28.91
CA ARG A 625 31.94 17.12 -27.47
C ARG A 625 30.71 17.93 -27.08
N GLU A 626 29.92 17.45 -26.13
CA GLU A 626 28.85 18.23 -25.51
C GLU A 626 29.36 18.88 -24.22
N TYR A 627 29.00 20.14 -24.02
CA TYR A 627 29.44 20.96 -22.89
C TYR A 627 28.50 22.15 -22.71
N TRP A 628 28.53 22.76 -21.54
CA TRP A 628 27.71 23.91 -21.20
C TRP A 628 28.60 25.15 -21.03
N ILE A 629 28.08 26.31 -21.42
CA ILE A 629 28.62 27.64 -21.10
C ILE A 629 27.42 28.53 -20.80
N GLU A 630 27.39 29.16 -19.62
CA GLU A 630 26.36 30.14 -19.22
C GLU A 630 24.93 29.60 -19.47
N ASP A 631 24.64 28.44 -18.88
CA ASP A 631 23.40 27.64 -19.00
C ASP A 631 22.97 27.28 -20.44
N SER A 632 23.82 27.54 -21.43
CA SER A 632 23.55 27.26 -22.84
C SER A 632 24.29 26.01 -23.32
N TYR A 633 23.52 25.02 -23.78
CA TYR A 633 24.03 23.79 -24.38
C TYR A 633 24.85 24.07 -25.64
N LYS A 634 26.10 23.61 -25.67
CA LYS A 634 26.98 23.65 -26.85
C LYS A 634 27.35 22.22 -27.29
N PHE A 635 27.42 22.01 -28.60
CA PHE A 635 27.83 20.74 -29.21
C PHE A 635 28.85 20.97 -30.32
N ASP A 636 30.13 20.79 -30.00
CA ASP A 636 31.25 20.91 -30.94
C ASP A 636 31.32 19.65 -31.80
N ARG A 637 30.96 19.78 -33.08
CA ARG A 637 30.77 18.66 -34.02
C ARG A 637 32.09 18.27 -34.69
N TRP A 638 32.74 17.25 -34.12
CA TRP A 638 34.07 16.76 -34.53
C TRP A 638 34.09 15.94 -35.82
N GLU A 639 33.10 15.07 -36.02
CA GLU A 639 33.01 14.18 -37.17
C GLU A 639 31.56 13.88 -37.57
N LYS A 640 31.32 13.72 -38.88
CA LYS A 640 30.05 13.28 -39.44
C LYS A 640 30.28 12.07 -40.35
N ARG A 641 29.90 10.87 -39.91
CA ARG A 641 30.07 9.62 -40.64
C ARG A 641 28.74 9.16 -41.24
N ARG A 642 28.72 8.93 -42.55
CA ARG A 642 27.64 8.21 -43.24
C ARG A 642 27.96 6.72 -43.20
N LEU A 643 27.05 5.91 -42.68
CA LEU A 643 27.23 4.47 -42.50
C LEU A 643 26.03 3.72 -43.09
N THR A 644 26.22 2.44 -43.38
CA THR A 644 25.15 1.54 -43.84
C THR A 644 25.18 0.29 -42.98
N THR A 645 24.02 -0.15 -42.48
CA THR A 645 23.95 -1.39 -41.68
C THR A 645 24.15 -2.63 -42.54
N ASP A 646 24.90 -3.60 -42.00
CA ASP A 646 25.20 -4.89 -42.63
C ASP A 646 23.99 -5.84 -42.65
N ARG A 647 24.18 -7.06 -43.15
CA ARG A 647 23.13 -8.10 -43.18
C ARG A 647 22.61 -8.51 -41.79
N SER A 648 23.38 -8.23 -40.73
CA SER A 648 23.01 -8.43 -39.33
C SER A 648 22.50 -7.14 -38.65
N GLY A 649 22.13 -6.11 -39.43
CA GLY A 649 21.55 -4.86 -38.93
C GLY A 649 22.54 -3.98 -38.18
N ARG A 650 23.83 -4.32 -38.22
CA ARG A 650 24.88 -3.63 -37.47
C ARG A 650 25.71 -2.75 -38.37
N ALA A 651 26.06 -1.58 -37.88
CA ALA A 651 27.15 -0.80 -38.42
C ALA A 651 28.12 -0.54 -37.27
N SER A 652 29.42 -0.65 -37.50
CA SER A 652 30.39 -0.11 -36.54
C SER A 652 31.31 0.87 -37.24
N PHE A 653 31.62 1.95 -36.54
CA PHE A 653 32.68 2.86 -36.94
C PHE A 653 33.61 3.07 -35.76
N GLU A 654 34.85 3.42 -36.07
CA GLU A 654 35.84 3.74 -35.05
C GLU A 654 36.16 5.23 -35.14
N PHE A 655 36.36 5.85 -33.98
CA PHE A 655 36.81 7.24 -33.88
C PHE A 655 37.85 7.36 -32.77
N LYS A 656 38.59 8.47 -32.83
CA LYS A 656 39.52 8.85 -31.76
C LYS A 656 39.01 10.14 -31.12
N PRO A 657 38.72 10.16 -29.81
CA PRO A 657 38.46 11.41 -29.11
C PRO A 657 39.64 12.36 -29.28
N LYS A 658 39.38 13.59 -29.75
CA LYS A 658 40.41 14.59 -30.07
C LYS A 658 40.91 15.33 -28.83
N ARG A 659 40.04 15.44 -27.81
CA ARG A 659 40.26 16.06 -26.50
C ARG A 659 39.46 15.28 -25.45
N ALA A 660 39.63 15.63 -24.18
CA ALA A 660 38.81 15.12 -23.08
C ALA A 660 37.36 15.66 -23.13
N GLY A 661 36.55 15.24 -22.17
CA GLY A 661 35.16 15.65 -21.97
C GLY A 661 34.14 14.59 -22.43
N ASN A 662 32.87 14.93 -22.30
CA ASN A 662 31.75 14.07 -22.69
C ASN A 662 31.57 14.07 -24.21
N ILE A 663 31.82 12.93 -24.86
CA ILE A 663 31.74 12.78 -26.32
C ILE A 663 30.43 12.10 -26.69
N ARG A 664 29.44 12.90 -27.11
CA ARG A 664 28.13 12.41 -27.55
C ARG A 664 28.20 11.95 -28.99
N VAL A 665 27.70 10.74 -29.22
CA VAL A 665 27.56 10.10 -30.52
C VAL A 665 26.08 9.96 -30.82
N THR A 666 25.55 10.89 -31.62
CA THR A 666 24.14 10.89 -32.04
C THR A 666 24.03 10.30 -33.45
N VAL A 667 23.26 9.23 -33.58
CA VAL A 667 23.01 8.52 -34.84
C VAL A 667 21.58 8.78 -35.29
N VAL A 668 21.44 9.48 -36.41
CA VAL A 668 20.13 9.76 -37.02
C VAL A 668 19.94 8.88 -38.26
N SER A 669 18.73 8.34 -38.42
CA SER A 669 18.25 7.69 -39.63
C SER A 669 16.77 8.03 -39.86
N GLN A 670 16.19 7.53 -40.95
CA GLN A 670 14.76 7.65 -41.25
C GLN A 670 14.18 6.29 -41.60
N ASP A 671 12.92 6.08 -41.23
CA ASP A 671 12.17 4.92 -41.70
C ASP A 671 11.50 5.15 -43.06
N SER A 672 10.81 4.13 -43.58
CA SER A 672 10.17 4.20 -44.91
C SER A 672 8.86 5.01 -44.94
N ARG A 673 8.50 5.72 -43.87
CA ARG A 673 7.40 6.70 -43.79
C ARG A 673 7.92 8.13 -43.66
N GLY A 674 9.24 8.32 -43.54
CA GLY A 674 9.87 9.61 -43.26
C GLY A 674 10.14 9.88 -41.77
N ASN A 675 9.64 9.02 -40.86
CA ASN A 675 9.80 9.21 -39.42
C ASN A 675 11.29 9.25 -39.04
N LYS A 676 11.68 10.25 -38.25
CA LYS A 676 13.06 10.46 -37.78
C LYS A 676 13.37 9.46 -36.65
N ILE A 677 14.37 8.61 -36.86
CA ILE A 677 14.87 7.67 -35.84
C ILE A 677 16.17 8.22 -35.28
N ILE A 678 16.22 8.44 -33.97
CA ILE A 678 17.41 8.95 -33.28
C ILE A 678 17.80 7.94 -32.20
N GLY A 679 19.04 7.46 -32.26
CA GLY A 679 19.72 6.79 -31.14
C GLY A 679 20.95 7.59 -30.76
N SER A 680 21.27 7.69 -29.48
CA SER A 680 22.48 8.38 -29.01
C SER A 680 23.16 7.60 -27.89
N THR A 681 24.47 7.74 -27.79
CA THR A 681 25.27 7.23 -26.67
C THR A 681 26.33 8.25 -26.30
N TYR A 682 26.91 8.13 -25.11
CA TYR A 682 28.07 8.91 -24.69
C TYR A 682 29.31 8.03 -24.65
N VAL A 683 30.47 8.68 -24.81
CA VAL A 683 31.78 8.11 -24.53
C VAL A 683 32.53 9.14 -23.71
N TRP A 684 32.92 8.76 -22.49
CA TRP A 684 33.72 9.60 -21.65
C TRP A 684 35.18 9.57 -22.09
N CYS A 685 35.70 10.71 -22.52
CA CYS A 685 37.11 10.87 -22.80
C CYS A 685 37.80 11.52 -21.60
N TYR A 686 38.60 10.75 -20.86
CA TYR A 686 39.32 11.24 -19.69
C TYR A 686 40.81 11.42 -19.96
N SER A 687 41.43 12.40 -19.31
CA SER A 687 42.85 12.67 -19.47
C SER A 687 43.45 13.12 -18.14
N GLU A 688 44.52 12.46 -17.73
CA GLU A 688 45.32 12.86 -16.56
C GLU A 688 46.21 14.07 -16.87
N ALA A 689 46.41 14.39 -18.16
CA ALA A 689 47.41 15.34 -18.64
C ALA A 689 46.83 16.52 -19.46
N SER A 690 45.51 16.75 -19.43
CA SER A 690 44.91 17.92 -20.10
C SER A 690 43.88 18.62 -19.23
N GLU A 691 44.15 19.89 -18.96
CA GLU A 691 43.22 20.86 -18.41
C GLU A 691 42.08 21.11 -19.41
N ASP A 692 41.02 20.31 -19.39
CA ASP A 692 39.80 20.58 -20.16
C ASP A 692 38.95 21.62 -19.41
N THR A 693 39.47 22.85 -19.33
CA THR A 693 38.98 23.97 -18.51
C THR A 693 37.54 24.41 -18.79
N GLY A 694 36.94 23.94 -19.90
CA GLY A 694 35.55 24.14 -20.28
C GLY A 694 34.70 22.87 -20.21
N ALA A 695 35.00 21.95 -19.29
CA ALA A 695 34.14 20.82 -18.93
C ALA A 695 33.71 20.97 -17.45
N GLN A 696 32.43 21.30 -17.24
CA GLN A 696 31.78 21.12 -15.95
C GLN A 696 31.30 19.67 -15.84
N PHE A 697 31.66 19.01 -14.76
CA PHE A 697 31.09 17.74 -14.33
C PHE A 697 30.19 17.97 -13.10
N PRO A 698 29.26 17.07 -12.77
CA PRO A 698 28.71 17.04 -11.42
C PRO A 698 29.83 16.85 -10.40
N ASP A 699 29.67 17.35 -9.18
CA ASP A 699 30.67 17.33 -8.11
C ASP A 699 31.37 15.96 -7.97
N LEU A 700 30.60 14.88 -8.15
CA LEU A 700 31.05 13.51 -8.36
C LEU A 700 30.19 12.87 -9.45
N GLN A 701 30.77 11.97 -10.26
CA GLN A 701 30.03 11.06 -11.13
C GLN A 701 30.75 9.72 -11.22
N LEU A 702 29.99 8.63 -11.19
CA LEU A 702 30.52 7.25 -11.26
C LEU A 702 30.05 6.53 -12.52
N ILE A 703 30.97 5.86 -13.23
CA ILE A 703 30.67 5.09 -14.44
C ILE A 703 31.36 3.72 -14.36
N THR A 704 30.63 2.63 -14.57
CA THR A 704 31.18 1.26 -14.62
C THR A 704 31.34 0.76 -16.05
N ASP A 705 32.27 -0.16 -16.30
CA ASP A 705 32.47 -0.75 -17.64
C ASP A 705 31.35 -1.72 -18.07
N LYS A 706 30.59 -2.29 -17.12
CA LYS A 706 29.46 -3.21 -17.38
C LYS A 706 28.38 -3.09 -16.31
N LYS A 707 27.12 -3.22 -16.72
CA LYS A 707 25.95 -3.28 -15.83
C LYS A 707 25.80 -4.62 -15.07
N SER A 708 26.52 -5.66 -15.49
CA SER A 708 26.50 -6.98 -14.82
C SER A 708 27.81 -7.74 -14.96
N TYR A 709 28.12 -8.55 -13.94
CA TYR A 709 29.38 -9.30 -13.82
C TYR A 709 29.15 -10.74 -13.36
N ARG A 710 30.15 -11.60 -13.63
CA ARG A 710 30.31 -12.93 -13.03
C ARG A 710 31.35 -12.84 -11.91
N PRO A 711 31.20 -13.58 -10.80
CA PRO A 711 32.27 -13.67 -9.80
C PRO A 711 33.57 -14.18 -10.43
N GLY A 712 34.68 -13.48 -10.15
CA GLY A 712 35.97 -13.68 -10.80
C GLY A 712 36.27 -12.71 -11.95
N GLU A 713 35.30 -11.91 -12.41
CA GLU A 713 35.59 -10.73 -13.24
C GLU A 713 36.06 -9.54 -12.37
N THR A 714 36.67 -8.55 -13.02
CA THR A 714 37.00 -7.24 -12.43
C THR A 714 36.11 -6.19 -13.09
N ALA A 715 35.48 -5.33 -12.28
CA ALA A 715 34.81 -4.13 -12.74
C ALA A 715 35.82 -2.98 -12.86
N LYS A 716 35.70 -2.17 -13.91
CA LYS A 716 36.42 -0.90 -14.03
C LYS A 716 35.46 0.24 -13.73
N LEU A 717 35.75 0.98 -12.67
CA LEU A 717 35.04 2.18 -12.26
C LEU A 717 35.83 3.41 -12.72
N LEU A 718 35.15 4.37 -13.34
CA LEU A 718 35.64 5.73 -13.47
C LEU A 718 34.98 6.61 -12.40
N ILE A 719 35.80 7.40 -11.72
CA ILE A 719 35.42 8.44 -10.78
C ILE A 719 35.70 9.78 -11.45
N ASN A 720 34.66 10.56 -11.75
CA ASN A 720 34.76 11.92 -12.26
C ASN A 720 34.45 12.92 -11.15
N VAL A 721 35.12 14.07 -11.13
CA VAL A 721 34.88 15.19 -10.20
C VAL A 721 35.13 16.52 -10.89
N ASP A 722 34.45 17.58 -10.48
CA ASP A 722 34.66 18.90 -11.10
C ASP A 722 35.94 19.58 -10.62
N GLU A 723 36.26 19.53 -9.32
CA GLU A 723 37.55 19.98 -8.79
C GLU A 723 38.47 18.80 -8.43
N PRO A 724 39.66 18.65 -9.04
CA PRO A 724 40.68 17.71 -8.60
C PRO A 724 41.35 18.16 -7.29
N GLY A 725 41.91 17.22 -6.54
CA GLY A 725 42.57 17.47 -5.26
C GLY A 725 42.26 16.47 -4.14
N PRO A 726 40.99 16.12 -3.86
CA PRO A 726 40.61 15.42 -2.63
C PRO A 726 40.97 13.93 -2.69
N THR A 727 40.96 13.28 -1.53
CA THR A 727 41.02 11.82 -1.45
C THR A 727 39.62 11.27 -1.21
N ALA A 728 39.14 10.42 -2.12
CA ALA A 728 37.87 9.74 -1.99
C ALA A 728 38.02 8.39 -1.27
N LEU A 729 37.07 8.10 -0.38
CA LEU A 729 36.82 6.76 0.12
C LEU A 729 35.99 6.00 -0.92
N VAL A 730 36.42 4.79 -1.27
CA VAL A 730 35.70 3.86 -2.15
C VAL A 730 35.33 2.62 -1.35
N THR A 731 34.05 2.28 -1.31
CA THR A 731 33.48 1.15 -0.56
C THR A 731 32.65 0.26 -1.48
N VAL A 732 32.74 -1.06 -1.29
CA VAL A 732 31.87 -2.03 -1.97
C VAL A 732 30.81 -2.49 -0.97
N GLU A 733 29.53 -2.32 -1.32
CA GLU A 733 28.43 -2.22 -0.35
C GLU A 733 27.20 -3.07 -0.69
N GLY A 734 26.26 -3.13 0.26
CA GLY A 734 25.14 -4.08 0.36
C GLY A 734 24.71 -4.18 1.83
N PRO A 735 24.32 -5.36 2.35
CA PRO A 735 23.99 -5.53 3.78
C PRO A 735 25.16 -5.38 4.77
N ARG A 736 26.39 -5.17 4.27
CA ARG A 736 27.60 -4.85 5.03
C ARG A 736 28.67 -4.25 4.11
N ILE A 737 29.77 -3.75 4.65
CA ILE A 737 30.88 -3.19 3.85
C ILE A 737 31.78 -4.35 3.38
N TYR A 738 31.58 -4.79 2.14
CA TYR A 738 32.29 -5.93 1.57
C TYR A 738 33.79 -5.69 1.35
N ASP A 739 34.16 -4.47 0.94
CA ASP A 739 35.53 -4.04 0.67
C ASP A 739 35.64 -2.51 0.80
N LYS A 740 36.87 -1.99 1.00
CA LYS A 740 37.11 -0.54 1.20
C LYS A 740 38.56 -0.13 0.96
N PHE A 741 38.76 0.99 0.29
CA PHE A 741 40.07 1.61 0.05
C PHE A 741 39.90 3.10 -0.27
N THR A 742 41.01 3.81 -0.52
CA THR A 742 41.04 5.26 -0.73
C THR A 742 41.80 5.62 -2.00
N VAL A 743 41.31 6.59 -2.77
CA VAL A 743 41.87 7.00 -4.07
C VAL A 743 42.07 8.52 -4.09
N LYS A 744 43.27 8.98 -4.43
CA LYS A 744 43.55 10.42 -4.56
C LYS A 744 43.15 10.91 -5.96
N LEU A 745 42.15 11.78 -6.04
CA LEU A 745 41.60 12.28 -7.28
C LEU A 745 42.48 13.41 -7.82
N SER A 746 43.58 13.03 -8.47
CA SER A 746 44.63 13.95 -8.92
C SER A 746 44.35 14.61 -10.27
N SER A 747 43.22 14.25 -10.90
CA SER A 747 42.70 14.72 -12.18
C SER A 747 41.16 14.69 -12.13
N LYS A 748 40.45 15.45 -12.99
CA LYS A 748 38.96 15.49 -13.05
C LYS A 748 38.31 14.12 -13.31
N SER A 749 39.11 13.10 -13.61
CA SER A 749 38.71 11.72 -13.89
C SER A 749 39.81 10.78 -13.43
N THR A 750 39.46 9.71 -12.70
CA THR A 750 40.40 8.70 -12.15
C THR A 750 39.80 7.30 -12.31
N ALA A 751 40.56 6.33 -12.82
CA ALA A 751 40.08 4.96 -13.05
C ALA A 751 40.52 3.97 -11.95
N VAL A 752 39.66 3.01 -11.61
CA VAL A 752 39.78 2.10 -10.45
C VAL A 752 39.31 0.69 -10.80
N ASP A 753 40.05 -0.34 -10.39
CA ASP A 753 39.74 -1.76 -10.65
C ASP A 753 39.19 -2.46 -9.40
N ILE A 754 38.02 -3.09 -9.50
CA ILE A 754 37.29 -3.70 -8.37
C ILE A 754 37.01 -5.20 -8.66
N PRO A 755 37.67 -6.14 -7.97
CA PRO A 755 37.45 -7.58 -8.15
C PRO A 755 36.09 -8.06 -7.62
N ILE A 756 35.31 -8.77 -8.46
CA ILE A 756 33.94 -9.20 -8.15
C ILE A 756 33.94 -10.56 -7.45
N LYS A 757 33.60 -10.57 -6.15
CA LYS A 757 33.62 -11.77 -5.29
C LYS A 757 32.27 -12.49 -5.31
N SER A 758 32.26 -13.78 -4.93
CA SER A 758 31.02 -14.57 -4.84
C SER A 758 30.00 -14.01 -3.83
N ALA A 759 30.49 -13.32 -2.79
CA ALA A 759 29.71 -12.67 -1.75
C ALA A 759 28.76 -11.59 -2.29
N TYR A 760 29.10 -10.98 -3.42
CA TYR A 760 28.41 -9.82 -4.02
C TYR A 760 27.08 -10.21 -4.72
N ARG A 761 26.46 -11.34 -4.32
CA ARG A 761 25.22 -11.86 -4.90
C ARG A 761 23.98 -11.44 -4.09
N PRO A 762 22.87 -11.06 -4.75
CA PRO A 762 22.67 -11.03 -6.21
C PRO A 762 23.14 -9.72 -6.89
N ASN A 763 23.51 -8.72 -6.09
CA ASN A 763 23.96 -7.41 -6.52
C ASN A 763 24.93 -6.83 -5.49
N PHE A 764 25.71 -5.83 -5.91
CA PHE A 764 26.50 -4.98 -5.03
C PHE A 764 26.36 -3.51 -5.47
N TYR A 765 26.73 -2.64 -4.54
CA TYR A 765 26.86 -1.21 -4.75
C TYR A 765 28.34 -0.84 -4.63
N ILE A 766 28.74 0.27 -5.24
CA ILE A 766 30.04 0.91 -5.04
C ILE A 766 29.75 2.33 -4.56
N GLY A 767 29.93 2.58 -3.28
CA GLY A 767 29.89 3.93 -2.72
C GLY A 767 31.23 4.61 -2.98
N VAL A 768 31.20 5.87 -3.41
CA VAL A 768 32.37 6.74 -3.43
C VAL A 768 31.99 8.04 -2.75
N CYS A 769 32.78 8.48 -1.76
CA CYS A 769 32.54 9.75 -1.09
C CYS A 769 33.82 10.50 -0.75
N PHE A 770 33.78 11.83 -0.79
CA PHE A 770 34.85 12.72 -0.36
C PHE A 770 34.32 14.01 0.28
N VAL A 771 35.25 14.81 0.79
CA VAL A 771 35.00 16.14 1.39
C VAL A 771 35.93 17.14 0.72
N GLN A 772 35.43 18.30 0.32
CA GLN A 772 36.25 19.41 -0.21
C GLN A 772 35.50 20.73 -0.03
N ASN A 773 36.18 21.83 0.31
CA ASN A 773 35.58 23.15 0.48
C ASN A 773 34.37 23.18 1.46
N LYS A 774 34.33 22.28 2.46
CA LYS A 774 33.19 21.97 3.36
C LYS A 774 31.97 21.31 2.70
N THR A 775 32.00 21.01 1.41
CA THR A 775 30.98 20.21 0.72
C THR A 775 31.26 18.73 0.94
N PHE A 776 30.21 17.94 1.20
CA PHE A 776 30.25 16.49 1.15
C PHE A 776 29.76 16.06 -0.21
N VAL A 777 30.44 15.09 -0.82
CA VAL A 777 30.01 14.56 -2.11
C VAL A 777 30.04 13.04 -2.00
N GLU A 778 28.90 12.41 -2.19
CA GLU A 778 28.75 10.95 -2.26
C GLU A 778 27.91 10.57 -3.48
N GLN A 779 28.32 9.50 -4.15
CA GLN A 779 27.51 8.85 -5.17
C GLN A 779 27.70 7.34 -5.10
N GLN A 780 26.69 6.61 -5.57
CA GLN A 780 26.71 5.16 -5.72
C GLN A 780 26.68 4.75 -7.19
N ALA A 781 27.40 3.68 -7.52
CA ALA A 781 27.17 2.88 -8.72
C ALA A 781 26.65 1.49 -8.32
N ARG A 782 25.87 0.82 -9.17
CA ARG A 782 25.33 -0.53 -8.92
C ARG A 782 25.65 -1.50 -10.04
N ALA A 783 25.76 -2.80 -9.73
CA ALA A 783 25.81 -3.84 -10.76
C ALA A 783 25.21 -5.18 -10.29
N LYS A 784 24.66 -5.93 -11.25
CA LYS A 784 24.04 -7.25 -11.01
C LYS A 784 25.07 -8.39 -11.10
N VAL A 785 24.96 -9.41 -10.25
CA VAL A 785 25.88 -10.58 -10.21
C VAL A 785 25.13 -11.88 -10.45
N SER A 786 25.57 -12.66 -11.44
CA SER A 786 24.76 -13.75 -12.00
C SER A 786 24.35 -14.86 -11.01
N LEU A 787 23.04 -15.14 -11.01
CA LEU A 787 22.33 -16.18 -10.24
C LEU A 787 22.11 -17.51 -11.00
N GLY A 788 22.79 -17.71 -12.14
CA GLY A 788 22.41 -18.73 -13.13
C GLY A 788 22.13 -20.14 -12.59
N ALA A 789 22.89 -20.62 -11.61
CA ALA A 789 22.78 -21.99 -11.07
C ALA A 789 21.62 -22.22 -10.08
N GLN A 790 20.95 -21.16 -9.63
CA GLN A 790 19.90 -21.21 -8.59
C GLN A 790 18.48 -21.37 -9.19
N LYS A 791 18.33 -21.22 -10.50
CA LYS A 791 17.05 -21.29 -11.20
C LYS A 791 16.71 -22.72 -11.65
N LEU A 792 15.51 -23.18 -11.31
CA LEU A 792 14.91 -24.38 -11.87
C LEU A 792 13.98 -24.01 -13.04
N SER A 793 13.98 -24.85 -14.09
CA SER A 793 12.90 -24.89 -15.07
C SER A 793 11.86 -25.90 -14.61
N VAL A 794 10.62 -25.44 -14.40
CA VAL A 794 9.46 -26.29 -14.12
C VAL A 794 8.57 -26.31 -15.35
N LYS A 795 8.16 -27.50 -15.79
CA LYS A 795 7.16 -27.69 -16.84
C LYS A 795 5.97 -28.42 -16.27
N ILE A 796 4.76 -28.01 -16.68
CA ILE A 796 3.50 -28.65 -16.30
C ILE A 796 2.68 -28.93 -17.57
N GLU A 797 2.31 -30.19 -17.76
CA GLU A 797 1.59 -30.69 -18.92
C GLU A 797 0.39 -31.53 -18.47
N THR A 798 -0.61 -31.68 -19.34
CA THR A 798 -1.85 -32.41 -19.05
C THR A 798 -2.23 -33.30 -20.22
N ASN A 799 -2.80 -34.48 -19.94
CA ASN A 799 -3.15 -35.46 -20.97
C ASN A 799 -4.31 -34.99 -21.87
N LYS A 800 -5.21 -34.14 -21.36
CA LYS A 800 -6.21 -33.43 -22.15
C LYS A 800 -6.21 -31.94 -21.83
N LYS A 801 -6.64 -31.12 -22.80
CA LYS A 801 -6.71 -29.65 -22.68
C LYS A 801 -8.14 -29.09 -22.51
N ARG A 802 -9.15 -29.90 -22.81
CA ARG A 802 -10.53 -29.78 -22.31
C ARG A 802 -10.88 -31.12 -21.65
N TYR A 803 -11.58 -31.05 -20.54
CA TYR A 803 -12.22 -32.15 -19.83
C TYR A 803 -13.73 -31.90 -19.76
N LEU A 804 -14.48 -32.95 -19.43
CA LEU A 804 -15.85 -32.82 -18.95
C LEU A 804 -15.88 -32.51 -17.43
N PRO A 805 -16.95 -31.87 -16.93
CA PRO A 805 -17.19 -31.80 -15.48
C PRO A 805 -17.26 -33.21 -14.88
N GLY A 806 -16.62 -33.43 -13.73
CA GLY A 806 -16.49 -34.76 -13.11
C GLY A 806 -15.37 -35.66 -13.66
N GLU A 807 -14.69 -35.30 -14.76
CA GLU A 807 -13.67 -36.16 -15.39
C GLU A 807 -12.34 -36.20 -14.59
N LYS A 808 -11.61 -37.31 -14.67
CA LYS A 808 -10.24 -37.46 -14.12
C LYS A 808 -9.22 -36.66 -14.92
N ALA A 809 -8.73 -35.56 -14.35
CA ALA A 809 -7.60 -34.81 -14.88
C ALA A 809 -6.28 -35.46 -14.48
N THR A 810 -5.30 -35.54 -15.40
CA THR A 810 -3.93 -35.99 -15.09
C THR A 810 -2.92 -34.93 -15.48
N TYR A 811 -2.11 -34.54 -14.50
CA TYR A 811 -1.01 -33.58 -14.63
C TYR A 811 0.33 -34.32 -14.57
N ARG A 812 1.23 -34.00 -15.51
CA ARG A 812 2.64 -34.38 -15.47
C ARG A 812 3.47 -33.13 -15.20
N ILE A 813 4.42 -33.22 -14.27
CA ILE A 813 5.31 -32.13 -13.90
C ILE A 813 6.74 -32.60 -14.12
N LYS A 814 7.57 -31.78 -14.76
CA LYS A 814 9.01 -32.04 -14.93
C LYS A 814 9.86 -30.88 -14.42
N THR A 815 10.97 -31.22 -13.77
CA THR A 815 11.92 -30.30 -13.13
C THR A 815 13.33 -30.50 -13.68
N LEU A 816 13.94 -29.40 -14.14
CA LEU A 816 15.27 -29.35 -14.72
C LEU A 816 16.10 -28.23 -14.06
N ASP A 817 17.41 -28.39 -13.98
CA ASP A 817 18.34 -27.34 -13.57
C ASP A 817 18.67 -26.35 -14.70
N SER A 818 19.53 -25.37 -14.40
CA SER A 818 19.98 -24.33 -15.34
C SER A 818 20.81 -24.85 -16.51
N ALA A 819 21.33 -26.08 -16.44
CA ALA A 819 22.04 -26.76 -17.52
C ALA A 819 21.11 -27.71 -18.32
N GLY A 820 19.82 -27.74 -17.99
CA GLY A 820 18.82 -28.60 -18.61
C GLY A 820 18.84 -30.05 -18.11
N LYS A 821 19.60 -30.37 -17.05
CA LYS A 821 19.64 -31.71 -16.47
C LYS A 821 18.46 -31.93 -15.53
N PRO A 822 17.88 -33.14 -15.45
CA PRO A 822 16.84 -33.44 -14.46
C PRO A 822 17.33 -33.35 -13.02
N VAL A 823 16.44 -32.98 -12.10
CA VAL A 823 16.75 -32.84 -10.67
C VAL A 823 15.52 -33.15 -9.81
N SER A 824 15.71 -33.92 -8.74
CA SER A 824 14.64 -34.22 -7.76
C SER A 824 14.37 -33.01 -6.86
N ALA A 825 13.11 -32.61 -6.75
CA ALA A 825 12.64 -31.44 -6.03
C ALA A 825 11.30 -31.73 -5.32
N GLU A 826 10.97 -30.94 -4.29
CA GLU A 826 9.65 -30.90 -3.70
C GLU A 826 8.76 -29.90 -4.46
N LEU A 827 7.50 -30.27 -4.71
CA LEU A 827 6.50 -29.51 -5.42
C LEU A 827 5.24 -29.32 -4.55
N SER A 828 4.66 -28.13 -4.57
CA SER A 828 3.22 -27.97 -4.31
C SER A 828 2.45 -27.96 -5.64
N LEU A 829 1.24 -28.52 -5.66
CA LEU A 829 0.27 -28.40 -6.75
C LEU A 829 -1.06 -27.92 -6.18
N GLY A 830 -1.47 -26.70 -6.54
CA GLY A 830 -2.80 -26.16 -6.27
C GLY A 830 -3.57 -25.98 -7.57
N VAL A 831 -4.80 -26.48 -7.65
CA VAL A 831 -5.68 -26.37 -8.81
C VAL A 831 -6.97 -25.66 -8.42
N VAL A 832 -7.10 -24.41 -8.87
CA VAL A 832 -8.10 -23.43 -8.41
C VAL A 832 -8.91 -22.90 -9.60
N ASP A 833 -10.17 -22.53 -9.35
CA ASP A 833 -11.05 -21.91 -10.34
C ASP A 833 -10.48 -20.55 -10.78
N GLU A 834 -10.20 -20.37 -12.08
CA GLU A 834 -9.52 -19.18 -12.61
C GLU A 834 -10.28 -17.87 -12.31
N ALA A 835 -11.60 -17.96 -12.14
CA ALA A 835 -12.43 -16.82 -11.75
C ALA A 835 -12.08 -16.23 -10.36
N ILE A 836 -11.39 -16.98 -9.48
CA ILE A 836 -10.88 -16.48 -8.20
C ILE A 836 -9.79 -15.42 -8.40
N TYR A 837 -8.89 -15.62 -9.37
CA TYR A 837 -7.76 -14.72 -9.60
C TYR A 837 -8.15 -13.38 -10.23
N ALA A 838 -9.38 -13.26 -10.74
CA ALA A 838 -9.98 -12.00 -11.16
C ALA A 838 -10.62 -11.21 -9.99
N ILE A 839 -10.73 -11.80 -8.80
CA ILE A 839 -11.25 -11.16 -7.57
C ILE A 839 -10.09 -10.70 -6.68
N ALA A 840 -9.01 -11.50 -6.63
CA ALA A 840 -7.76 -11.14 -6.00
C ALA A 840 -6.61 -11.84 -6.74
N GLU A 841 -5.58 -11.10 -7.14
CA GLU A 841 -4.37 -11.67 -7.73
C GLU A 841 -3.57 -12.48 -6.68
N ASP A 842 -2.84 -13.49 -7.14
CA ASP A 842 -1.89 -14.23 -6.29
C ASP A 842 -0.64 -13.37 -6.04
N ARG A 843 -0.68 -12.56 -4.97
CA ARG A 843 0.42 -11.71 -4.52
C ARG A 843 1.58 -12.47 -3.86
N THR A 844 1.60 -13.80 -3.93
CA THR A 844 2.76 -14.57 -3.46
C THR A 844 3.95 -14.32 -4.40
N GLU A 845 4.99 -13.68 -3.89
CA GLU A 845 6.25 -13.46 -4.61
C GLU A 845 6.78 -14.75 -5.27
N PRO A 846 7.33 -14.72 -6.49
CA PRO A 846 7.88 -15.91 -7.12
C PRO A 846 8.95 -16.57 -6.25
N ILE A 847 8.90 -17.90 -6.14
CA ILE A 847 9.77 -18.66 -5.20
C ILE A 847 11.28 -18.52 -5.48
N LEU A 848 11.69 -18.13 -6.70
CA LEU A 848 13.09 -17.80 -6.97
C LEU A 848 13.46 -16.42 -6.40
N ASP A 849 12.59 -15.45 -6.62
CA ASP A 849 12.84 -14.05 -6.31
C ASP A 849 12.76 -13.83 -4.79
N TYR A 850 11.80 -14.45 -4.09
CA TYR A 850 11.71 -14.39 -2.63
C TYR A 850 13.00 -14.82 -1.88
N PHE A 851 13.76 -15.78 -2.43
CA PHE A 851 15.04 -16.21 -1.83
C PHE A 851 16.26 -15.48 -2.43
N TYR A 852 16.18 -14.90 -3.64
CA TYR A 852 17.34 -14.32 -4.34
C TYR A 852 17.09 -12.91 -4.89
N SER A 853 16.17 -12.17 -4.28
CA SER A 853 15.80 -10.79 -4.60
C SER A 853 16.95 -9.81 -4.35
N ARG A 854 16.87 -8.65 -5.01
CA ARG A 854 17.81 -7.53 -4.84
C ARG A 854 17.99 -7.26 -3.35
N LYS A 855 19.23 -7.36 -2.88
CA LYS A 855 19.58 -6.88 -1.53
C LYS A 855 19.70 -5.36 -1.59
N PRO A 856 19.06 -4.61 -0.69
CA PRO A 856 19.29 -3.18 -0.59
C PRO A 856 20.74 -2.91 -0.17
N ASN A 857 21.16 -1.64 -0.29
CA ASN A 857 22.29 -1.17 0.47
C ASN A 857 21.81 -0.93 1.91
N GLU A 858 22.46 -1.54 2.91
CA GLU A 858 22.18 -1.31 4.34
C GLU A 858 23.37 -0.56 5.00
N VAL A 859 24.27 0.00 4.19
CA VAL A 859 25.29 0.96 4.64
C VAL A 859 24.65 2.34 4.77
N ASN A 860 24.67 2.90 5.98
CA ASN A 860 24.23 4.26 6.28
C ASN A 860 25.45 5.19 6.33
N THR A 861 25.50 6.21 5.47
CA THR A 861 26.53 7.26 5.53
C THR A 861 26.03 8.47 6.31
N GLN A 862 26.86 9.01 7.18
CA GLN A 862 26.66 10.29 7.84
C GLN A 862 27.94 11.12 7.82
N PHE A 863 27.82 12.44 7.97
CA PHE A 863 28.93 13.38 8.01
C PHE A 863 28.65 14.54 8.98
N SER A 864 29.70 15.18 9.48
CA SER A 864 29.63 16.14 10.60
C SER A 864 29.22 17.58 10.21
N PHE A 865 28.49 17.76 9.11
CA PHE A 865 28.10 19.04 8.51
C PHE A 865 26.88 18.84 7.57
N PRO A 866 26.13 19.89 7.15
CA PRO A 866 24.80 19.71 6.53
C PRO A 866 24.77 19.73 4.99
N GLN A 867 23.73 19.10 4.41
CA GLN A 867 23.34 19.15 2.98
C GLN A 867 21.83 18.86 2.86
N ILE A 868 21.16 19.23 1.76
CA ILE A 868 19.67 19.24 1.66
C ILE A 868 19.21 18.67 0.30
N TYR A 869 18.28 17.71 0.27
CA TYR A 869 17.36 17.38 -0.87
C TYR A 869 16.18 16.46 -0.41
N LEU A 870 15.17 16.23 -1.27
CA LEU A 870 13.91 15.48 -1.02
C LEU A 870 13.52 14.57 -2.22
N SER A 871 12.77 13.47 -2.00
CA SER A 871 12.32 12.48 -3.04
C SER A 871 11.31 11.39 -2.52
N ASP A 872 10.39 10.83 -3.35
CA ASP A 872 9.59 9.55 -3.16
C ASP A 872 8.69 9.08 -4.38
N PRO A 873 8.70 7.79 -4.86
CA PRO A 873 7.85 7.25 -5.98
C PRO A 873 7.07 5.87 -5.80
N ASP A 874 6.29 5.37 -6.80
CA ASP A 874 5.20 4.29 -6.66
C ASP A 874 5.22 2.99 -7.62
N LYS A 875 4.17 2.09 -7.64
CA LYS A 875 4.08 0.60 -7.96
C LYS A 875 3.52 0.08 -9.36
N ALA A 876 3.70 -1.23 -9.75
CA ALA A 876 2.91 -2.01 -10.81
C ALA A 876 3.01 -3.61 -10.84
N ALA A 877 2.29 -4.38 -11.75
CA ALA A 877 2.09 -5.89 -11.80
C ALA A 877 1.69 -6.60 -13.19
N ALA A 878 1.27 -7.93 -13.29
CA ALA A 878 0.43 -8.66 -14.36
C ALA A 878 0.78 -10.15 -14.89
N LEU A 879 -0.02 -10.82 -15.80
CA LEU A 879 -0.15 -12.34 -15.98
C LEU A 879 -0.72 -12.99 -17.35
N ALA A 880 -0.48 -14.32 -17.64
CA ALA A 880 -1.26 -15.38 -18.46
C ALA A 880 -0.84 -15.80 -19.95
N LYS A 881 -1.31 -16.83 -20.78
CA LYS A 881 -2.34 -17.98 -20.85
C LYS A 881 -2.23 -18.95 -22.14
N MET A 882 -3.06 -20.04 -22.32
CA MET A 882 -3.58 -20.79 -23.58
C MET A 882 -2.90 -22.04 -24.29
N PRO A 883 -3.49 -22.85 -25.27
CA PRO A 883 -4.89 -23.32 -25.66
C PRO A 883 -5.10 -24.86 -26.09
N ARG A 884 -6.30 -25.32 -26.61
CA ARG A 884 -6.97 -26.70 -26.47
C ARG A 884 -7.54 -27.51 -27.71
N ARG A 885 -8.04 -28.78 -27.54
CA ARG A 885 -9.24 -29.45 -28.19
C ARG A 885 -9.78 -30.75 -27.46
N ALA A 886 -10.83 -31.47 -27.95
CA ALA A 886 -11.78 -32.42 -27.21
C ALA A 886 -12.52 -33.48 -28.12
N PRO A 887 -13.75 -34.06 -27.88
CA PRO A 887 -14.52 -34.61 -26.70
C PRO A 887 -15.35 -35.95 -26.95
N SER A 888 -16.09 -36.52 -25.96
CA SER A 888 -17.50 -37.07 -26.08
C SER A 888 -18.16 -37.47 -24.72
N ASP A 889 -19.50 -37.66 -24.71
CA ASP A 889 -20.42 -38.21 -23.67
C ASP A 889 -20.83 -37.31 -22.45
N VAL A 890 -21.95 -37.65 -21.77
CA VAL A 890 -22.83 -36.67 -21.06
C VAL A 890 -23.23 -37.05 -19.62
N TYR A 891 -23.30 -36.07 -18.71
CA TYR A 891 -23.47 -36.24 -17.24
C TYR A 891 -24.25 -35.06 -16.57
N ILE A 892 -24.80 -35.26 -15.36
CA ILE A 892 -25.65 -34.30 -14.60
C ILE A 892 -24.88 -33.70 -13.41
N ARG A 893 -24.95 -32.37 -13.24
CA ARG A 893 -24.01 -31.58 -12.40
C ARG A 893 -24.58 -31.18 -11.03
N LYS A 894 -23.81 -31.36 -9.94
CA LYS A 894 -24.18 -31.03 -8.54
C LYS A 894 -23.04 -30.51 -7.63
N ARG A 895 -21.77 -30.85 -7.87
CA ARG A 895 -20.61 -30.59 -6.98
C ARG A 895 -19.82 -29.33 -7.40
N PHE A 896 -20.12 -28.18 -6.81
CA PHE A 896 -19.45 -26.91 -7.12
C PHE A 896 -18.41 -26.50 -6.05
N LEU A 897 -17.14 -26.33 -6.44
CA LEU A 897 -16.02 -26.01 -5.53
C LEU A 897 -15.15 -24.85 -6.05
N ASP A 898 -14.44 -24.13 -5.18
CA ASP A 898 -13.51 -23.06 -5.59
C ASP A 898 -12.08 -23.58 -5.84
N THR A 899 -11.67 -24.62 -5.11
CA THR A 899 -10.41 -25.36 -5.29
C THR A 899 -10.74 -26.80 -5.66
N ALA A 900 -10.24 -27.29 -6.81
CA ALA A 900 -10.45 -28.65 -7.27
C ALA A 900 -9.50 -29.65 -6.59
N PHE A 901 -8.26 -29.23 -6.35
CA PHE A 901 -7.22 -30.08 -5.76
C PHE A 901 -6.13 -29.23 -5.10
N TRP A 902 -5.60 -29.71 -3.97
CA TRP A 902 -4.42 -29.17 -3.31
C TRP A 902 -3.57 -30.32 -2.79
N LYS A 903 -2.31 -30.41 -3.24
CA LYS A 903 -1.31 -31.29 -2.62
C LYS A 903 0.03 -30.54 -2.44
N PRO A 904 0.46 -30.28 -1.20
CA PRO A 904 1.59 -29.38 -0.92
C PRO A 904 2.99 -30.04 -0.95
N ASP A 905 3.07 -31.36 -1.08
CA ASP A 905 4.22 -32.18 -0.65
C ASP A 905 4.66 -33.26 -1.66
N ILE A 906 4.38 -33.06 -2.96
CA ILE A 906 4.80 -33.99 -4.02
C ILE A 906 6.32 -33.94 -4.14
N VAL A 907 6.97 -35.07 -4.40
CA VAL A 907 8.42 -35.14 -4.66
C VAL A 907 8.65 -35.73 -6.05
N THR A 908 9.50 -35.11 -6.86
CA THR A 908 9.88 -35.66 -8.17
C THR A 908 10.93 -36.77 -8.05
N ASP A 909 10.89 -37.72 -8.98
CA ASP A 909 11.82 -38.84 -9.04
C ASP A 909 13.26 -38.42 -9.44
N SER A 910 14.15 -39.39 -9.65
CA SER A 910 15.52 -39.14 -10.14
C SER A 910 15.57 -38.58 -11.58
N ASN A 911 14.49 -38.71 -12.35
CA ASN A 911 14.32 -38.13 -13.68
C ASN A 911 13.64 -36.74 -13.63
N GLY A 912 13.46 -36.18 -12.42
CA GLY A 912 12.83 -34.90 -12.19
C GLY A 912 11.33 -34.87 -12.53
N GLU A 913 10.66 -36.01 -12.61
CA GLU A 913 9.26 -36.14 -12.99
C GLU A 913 8.32 -36.49 -11.82
N ALA A 914 7.07 -36.04 -11.92
CA ALA A 914 5.95 -36.47 -11.07
C ALA A 914 4.65 -36.47 -11.87
N THR A 915 3.74 -37.41 -11.56
CA THR A 915 2.38 -37.49 -12.13
C THR A 915 1.33 -37.44 -11.02
N VAL A 916 0.24 -36.69 -11.25
CA VAL A 916 -0.87 -36.53 -10.29
C VAL A 916 -2.20 -36.64 -11.04
N THR A 917 -3.14 -37.43 -10.51
CA THR A 917 -4.47 -37.67 -11.10
C THR A 917 -5.56 -37.48 -10.05
N PHE A 918 -6.64 -36.76 -10.38
CA PHE A 918 -7.79 -36.52 -9.50
C PHE A 918 -9.07 -36.17 -10.29
N ASP A 919 -10.23 -36.28 -9.66
CA ASP A 919 -11.55 -36.01 -10.25
C ASP A 919 -11.93 -34.53 -10.18
N LEU A 920 -12.13 -33.89 -11.34
CA LEU A 920 -12.56 -32.49 -11.40
C LEU A 920 -13.94 -32.29 -10.74
N PRO A 921 -14.23 -31.12 -10.13
CA PRO A 921 -15.58 -30.73 -9.73
C PRO A 921 -16.50 -30.49 -10.93
N ASP A 922 -17.79 -30.26 -10.66
CA ASP A 922 -18.82 -30.08 -11.68
C ASP A 922 -18.91 -28.63 -12.22
N ASN A 923 -17.95 -27.76 -11.84
CA ASN A 923 -17.85 -26.40 -12.36
C ASN A 923 -17.58 -26.43 -13.87
N LEU A 924 -18.39 -25.72 -14.64
CA LEU A 924 -18.04 -25.26 -15.98
C LEU A 924 -17.12 -24.03 -15.83
N THR A 925 -15.80 -24.25 -15.81
CA THR A 925 -14.79 -23.19 -15.64
C THR A 925 -13.43 -23.56 -16.22
N THR A 926 -12.51 -22.60 -16.25
CA THR A 926 -11.08 -22.84 -16.47
C THR A 926 -10.41 -23.09 -15.12
N TRP A 927 -9.72 -24.22 -14.98
CA TRP A 927 -8.95 -24.59 -13.80
C TRP A 927 -7.48 -24.22 -13.98
N ARG A 928 -6.95 -23.38 -13.09
CA ARG A 928 -5.54 -23.00 -13.03
C ARG A 928 -4.78 -23.88 -12.05
N ALA A 929 -3.82 -24.61 -12.57
CA ALA A 929 -2.84 -25.38 -11.80
C ALA A 929 -1.57 -24.53 -11.61
N THR A 930 -1.26 -24.18 -10.36
CA THR A 930 -0.04 -23.47 -9.96
C THR A 930 0.90 -24.45 -9.27
N VAL A 931 2.15 -24.52 -9.72
CA VAL A 931 3.21 -25.37 -9.16
C VAL A 931 4.39 -24.51 -8.70
N ARG A 932 4.84 -24.72 -7.45
CA ARG A 932 6.06 -24.12 -6.88
C ARG A 932 7.01 -25.25 -6.48
N ALA A 933 8.28 -25.15 -6.90
CA ALA A 933 9.28 -26.21 -6.80
C ALA A 933 10.54 -25.75 -6.05
N ILE A 934 11.08 -26.58 -5.16
CA ILE A 934 12.31 -26.30 -4.41
C ILE A 934 13.16 -27.56 -4.16
N THR A 935 14.48 -27.38 -4.14
CA THR A 935 15.48 -28.42 -3.83
C THR A 935 16.06 -28.25 -2.41
N LEU A 936 16.88 -29.23 -1.97
CA LEU A 936 17.61 -29.16 -0.70
C LEU A 936 18.65 -28.03 -0.68
N ASP A 937 19.32 -27.78 -1.82
CA ASP A 937 20.29 -26.68 -2.01
C ASP A 937 19.63 -25.35 -2.44
N THR A 938 18.30 -25.24 -2.27
CA THR A 938 17.52 -24.00 -2.47
C THR A 938 17.58 -23.47 -3.91
N ARG A 939 17.69 -24.35 -4.92
CA ARG A 939 17.26 -23.99 -6.29
C ARG A 939 15.75 -23.93 -6.34
N CYS A 940 15.21 -22.93 -7.03
CA CYS A 940 13.80 -22.57 -7.00
C CYS A 940 13.22 -22.37 -8.40
N GLY A 941 11.94 -22.71 -8.58
CA GLY A 941 11.21 -22.43 -9.82
C GLY A 941 9.70 -22.64 -9.67
N GLN A 942 8.93 -22.11 -10.61
CA GLN A 942 7.47 -22.24 -10.61
C GLN A 942 6.90 -22.32 -12.03
N ALA A 943 5.70 -22.89 -12.16
CA ALA A 943 4.97 -22.99 -13.42
C ALA A 943 3.46 -22.83 -13.19
N ILE A 944 2.75 -22.34 -14.20
CA ILE A 944 1.30 -22.22 -14.22
C ILE A 944 0.76 -22.89 -15.48
N GLY A 945 -0.19 -23.80 -15.32
CA GLY A 945 -0.94 -24.43 -16.41
C GLY A 945 -2.44 -24.18 -16.27
N THR A 946 -3.18 -24.16 -17.37
CA THR A 946 -4.65 -23.96 -17.35
C THR A 946 -5.36 -25.00 -18.21
N VAL A 947 -6.40 -25.64 -17.67
CA VAL A 947 -7.28 -26.58 -18.39
C VAL A 947 -8.73 -26.11 -18.32
N LEU A 948 -9.61 -26.62 -19.17
CA LEU A 948 -11.02 -26.26 -19.22
C LEU A 948 -11.92 -27.43 -18.84
N ALA A 949 -12.97 -27.18 -18.06
CA ALA A 949 -14.17 -28.00 -17.99
C ALA A 949 -15.33 -27.31 -18.76
N GLN A 950 -15.90 -27.97 -19.78
CA GLN A 950 -17.00 -27.43 -20.60
C GLN A 950 -17.85 -28.56 -21.21
N GLN A 951 -19.17 -28.32 -21.34
CA GLN A 951 -20.11 -29.14 -22.12
C GLN A 951 -20.54 -28.41 -23.41
N ASP A 952 -20.93 -29.16 -24.44
CA ASP A 952 -21.20 -28.62 -25.79
C ASP A 952 -22.66 -28.14 -25.98
N LEU A 953 -23.59 -28.57 -25.13
CA LEU A 953 -24.84 -27.86 -24.82
C LEU A 953 -24.83 -27.66 -23.29
N LEU A 954 -25.24 -26.48 -22.82
CA LEU A 954 -25.31 -26.22 -21.38
C LEU A 954 -26.53 -25.37 -21.02
N VAL A 955 -27.05 -25.59 -19.82
CA VAL A 955 -28.12 -24.80 -19.20
C VAL A 955 -27.62 -24.14 -17.92
N ARG A 956 -27.87 -22.84 -17.82
CA ARG A 956 -27.73 -22.03 -16.61
C ARG A 956 -29.12 -21.73 -16.06
N LEU A 957 -29.22 -21.69 -14.73
CA LEU A 957 -30.44 -21.32 -14.00
C LEU A 957 -30.14 -20.06 -13.18
N GLU A 958 -30.88 -19.00 -13.45
CA GLU A 958 -30.81 -17.72 -12.76
C GLU A 958 -32.11 -17.50 -11.99
N MET A 959 -32.00 -17.31 -10.68
CA MET A 959 -33.12 -17.14 -9.75
C MET A 959 -32.67 -16.35 -8.52
N PRO A 960 -33.58 -15.73 -7.74
CA PRO A 960 -33.19 -15.05 -6.50
C PRO A 960 -32.64 -16.04 -5.46
N ARG A 961 -31.90 -15.53 -4.47
CA ARG A 961 -31.30 -16.36 -3.40
C ARG A 961 -32.33 -16.96 -2.44
N PHE A 962 -33.50 -16.34 -2.33
CA PHE A 962 -34.67 -16.78 -1.58
C PHE A 962 -35.91 -16.08 -2.16
N ALA A 963 -37.09 -16.49 -1.73
CA ALA A 963 -38.34 -15.73 -1.93
C ALA A 963 -39.19 -15.74 -0.63
N VAL A 964 -40.27 -14.96 -0.64
CA VAL A 964 -41.29 -14.89 0.42
C VAL A 964 -42.63 -15.37 -0.14
N GLN A 965 -43.52 -15.88 0.72
CA GLN A 965 -44.84 -16.32 0.31
C GLN A 965 -45.66 -15.16 -0.29
N GLY A 966 -46.26 -15.40 -1.44
CA GLY A 966 -46.95 -14.38 -2.24
C GLY A 966 -46.04 -13.62 -3.21
N ASP A 967 -44.71 -13.85 -3.20
CA ASP A 967 -43.83 -13.29 -4.21
C ASP A 967 -44.16 -13.82 -5.61
N THR A 968 -44.05 -12.93 -6.58
CA THR A 968 -44.03 -13.22 -8.01
C THR A 968 -42.63 -12.90 -8.53
N THR A 969 -41.85 -13.92 -8.91
CA THR A 969 -40.44 -13.75 -9.30
C THR A 969 -40.12 -14.39 -10.65
N THR A 970 -39.22 -13.78 -11.41
CA THR A 970 -38.78 -14.31 -12.70
C THR A 970 -37.62 -15.30 -12.51
N ILE A 971 -37.89 -16.58 -12.74
CA ILE A 971 -36.86 -17.61 -12.85
C ILE A 971 -36.48 -17.72 -14.33
N SER A 972 -35.19 -17.63 -14.64
CA SER A 972 -34.70 -17.63 -16.02
C SER A 972 -33.76 -18.81 -16.27
N ALA A 973 -33.92 -19.53 -17.38
CA ALA A 973 -32.89 -20.42 -17.89
C ALA A 973 -32.18 -19.78 -19.08
N ILE A 974 -30.85 -19.79 -19.08
CA ILE A 974 -30.05 -19.43 -20.26
C ILE A 974 -29.47 -20.72 -20.83
N VAL A 975 -29.97 -21.12 -21.99
CA VAL A 975 -29.47 -22.26 -22.75
C VAL A 975 -28.46 -21.75 -23.76
N HIS A 976 -27.26 -22.31 -23.75
CA HIS A 976 -26.22 -22.01 -24.73
C HIS A 976 -25.91 -23.24 -25.58
N ASN A 977 -25.61 -23.00 -26.86
CA ASN A 977 -25.32 -24.04 -27.84
C ASN A 977 -23.92 -23.85 -28.44
N TYR A 978 -23.09 -24.88 -28.32
CA TYR A 978 -21.73 -24.95 -28.86
C TYR A 978 -21.49 -26.23 -29.68
N THR A 979 -22.56 -26.88 -30.17
CA THR A 979 -22.46 -28.16 -30.92
C THR A 979 -22.03 -28.00 -32.39
N GLY A 980 -21.77 -26.78 -32.88
CA GLY A 980 -21.32 -26.54 -34.26
C GLY A 980 -22.44 -26.41 -35.30
N SER A 981 -23.69 -26.25 -34.87
CA SER A 981 -24.89 -26.05 -35.72
C SER A 981 -26.05 -25.51 -34.89
N GLU A 982 -27.04 -24.83 -35.49
CA GLU A 982 -28.25 -24.44 -34.74
C GLU A 982 -28.98 -25.67 -34.19
N GLN A 983 -29.34 -25.63 -32.91
CA GLN A 983 -30.04 -26.72 -32.24
C GLN A 983 -31.46 -26.32 -31.84
N LYS A 984 -32.42 -27.18 -32.17
CA LYS A 984 -33.80 -27.08 -31.70
C LYS A 984 -33.91 -27.76 -30.34
N VAL A 985 -33.61 -27.01 -29.29
CA VAL A 985 -33.52 -27.52 -27.91
C VAL A 985 -34.92 -27.63 -27.31
N LYS A 986 -35.25 -28.79 -26.73
CA LYS A 986 -36.35 -28.94 -25.78
C LYS A 986 -35.81 -28.55 -24.41
N VAL A 987 -36.44 -27.56 -23.77
CA VAL A 987 -36.22 -27.28 -22.34
C VAL A 987 -37.31 -27.96 -21.53
N GLU A 988 -36.99 -28.47 -20.35
CA GLU A 988 -37.93 -29.00 -19.37
C GLU A 988 -37.68 -28.29 -18.04
N PHE A 989 -38.65 -27.50 -17.58
CA PHE A 989 -38.64 -26.80 -16.31
C PHE A 989 -39.49 -27.55 -15.28
N LYS A 990 -38.92 -27.82 -14.10
CA LYS A 990 -39.62 -28.47 -12.98
C LYS A 990 -39.34 -27.72 -11.68
N ALA A 991 -40.37 -27.09 -11.13
CA ALA A 991 -40.39 -26.48 -9.81
C ALA A 991 -41.56 -27.05 -9.00
N PRO A 992 -41.46 -28.30 -8.51
CA PRO A 992 -42.57 -28.99 -7.87
C PRO A 992 -43.02 -28.24 -6.61
N GLY A 993 -44.26 -27.73 -6.62
CA GLY A 993 -44.88 -26.99 -5.51
C GLY A 993 -44.96 -25.47 -5.69
N LEU A 994 -44.34 -24.89 -6.73
CA LEU A 994 -44.56 -23.49 -7.12
C LEU A 994 -45.64 -23.37 -8.21
N LYS A 995 -46.31 -22.22 -8.29
CA LYS A 995 -47.26 -21.91 -9.38
C LYS A 995 -46.50 -21.23 -10.51
N ILE A 996 -46.34 -21.91 -11.64
CA ILE A 996 -45.53 -21.43 -12.76
C ILE A 996 -46.42 -20.95 -13.89
N GLU A 997 -46.19 -19.72 -14.34
CA GLU A 997 -46.77 -19.14 -15.55
C GLU A 997 -45.75 -19.21 -16.71
N GLY A 998 -46.27 -19.50 -17.91
CA GLY A 998 -45.47 -19.78 -19.10
C GLY A 998 -45.34 -21.28 -19.42
N ASN A 999 -44.83 -21.59 -20.62
CA ASN A 999 -44.67 -22.96 -21.07
C ASN A 999 -43.49 -23.63 -20.36
N THR A 1000 -43.75 -24.69 -19.57
CA THR A 1000 -42.72 -25.45 -18.83
C THR A 1000 -41.94 -26.44 -19.69
N THR A 1001 -42.38 -26.72 -20.92
CA THR A 1001 -41.63 -27.52 -21.92
C THR A 1001 -41.46 -26.80 -23.27
N PRO A 1002 -40.82 -25.62 -23.31
CA PRO A 1002 -40.67 -24.85 -24.54
C PRO A 1002 -39.63 -25.50 -25.46
N ARG A 1003 -39.87 -25.39 -26.77
CA ARG A 1003 -38.90 -25.73 -27.82
C ARG A 1003 -38.34 -24.42 -28.38
N ILE A 1004 -37.03 -24.25 -28.28
CA ILE A 1004 -36.33 -23.02 -28.67
C ILE A 1004 -35.26 -23.34 -29.71
N ASN A 1005 -35.14 -22.49 -30.73
CA ASN A 1005 -34.02 -22.54 -31.66
C ASN A 1005 -32.86 -21.73 -31.08
N VAL A 1006 -31.78 -22.44 -30.69
CA VAL A 1006 -30.55 -21.86 -30.14
C VAL A 1006 -29.48 -21.88 -31.23
N PRO A 1007 -29.10 -20.72 -31.80
CA PRO A 1007 -28.11 -20.68 -32.89
C PRO A 1007 -26.76 -21.18 -32.40
N ASP A 1008 -25.92 -21.66 -33.32
CA ASP A 1008 -24.56 -22.09 -32.96
C ASP A 1008 -23.73 -20.93 -32.38
N GLN A 1009 -22.87 -21.27 -31.42
CA GLN A 1009 -22.11 -20.36 -30.56
C GLN A 1009 -22.95 -19.34 -29.74
N GLY A 1010 -24.28 -19.38 -29.88
CA GLY A 1010 -25.20 -18.43 -29.26
C GLY A 1010 -25.95 -18.97 -28.06
N SER A 1011 -26.87 -18.16 -27.56
CA SER A 1011 -27.72 -18.48 -26.42
C SER A 1011 -29.17 -18.02 -26.60
N ARG A 1012 -30.07 -18.66 -25.87
CA ARG A 1012 -31.47 -18.25 -25.69
C ARG A 1012 -31.80 -18.25 -24.21
N ARG A 1013 -32.38 -17.14 -23.76
CA ARG A 1013 -32.97 -16.99 -22.44
C ARG A 1013 -34.45 -17.38 -22.51
N VAL A 1014 -34.92 -18.13 -21.52
CA VAL A 1014 -36.32 -18.52 -21.32
C VAL A 1014 -36.70 -18.15 -19.91
N ASP A 1015 -37.77 -17.36 -19.76
CA ASP A 1015 -38.22 -16.85 -18.48
C ASP A 1015 -39.55 -17.48 -18.10
N TRP A 1016 -39.68 -17.84 -16.83
CA TRP A 1016 -40.92 -18.27 -16.19
C TRP A 1016 -41.23 -17.35 -15.03
N ILE A 1017 -42.50 -16.97 -14.92
CA ILE A 1017 -42.98 -16.24 -13.75
C ILE A 1017 -43.39 -17.30 -12.71
N ALA A 1018 -42.63 -17.35 -11.61
CA ALA A 1018 -42.88 -18.23 -10.49
C ALA A 1018 -43.62 -17.45 -9.40
N ASN A 1019 -44.91 -17.76 -9.23
CA ASN A 1019 -45.67 -17.35 -8.06
C ASN A 1019 -45.42 -18.35 -6.94
N VAL A 1020 -45.26 -17.83 -5.72
CA VAL A 1020 -44.75 -18.57 -4.58
C VAL A 1020 -45.87 -18.76 -3.53
N PRO A 1021 -46.69 -19.82 -3.61
CA PRO A 1021 -47.95 -19.88 -2.87
C PRO A 1021 -47.81 -20.20 -1.37
N LYS A 1022 -46.70 -20.83 -0.96
CA LYS A 1022 -46.47 -21.33 0.40
C LYS A 1022 -44.97 -21.43 0.74
N PRO A 1023 -44.58 -21.39 2.02
CA PRO A 1023 -43.19 -21.58 2.45
C PRO A 1023 -42.66 -23.00 2.21
N GLY A 1024 -41.34 -23.15 2.25
CA GLY A 1024 -40.62 -24.42 2.11
C GLY A 1024 -39.35 -24.34 1.25
N GLU A 1025 -38.71 -25.48 1.03
CA GLU A 1025 -37.60 -25.61 0.07
C GLU A 1025 -38.10 -26.20 -1.25
N PHE A 1026 -37.85 -25.49 -2.36
CA PHE A 1026 -38.36 -25.88 -3.68
C PHE A 1026 -37.19 -26.22 -4.61
N PRO A 1027 -37.01 -27.50 -5.02
CA PRO A 1027 -35.91 -27.92 -5.88
C PRO A 1027 -36.20 -27.54 -7.34
N ILE A 1028 -35.69 -26.39 -7.77
CA ILE A 1028 -35.81 -25.89 -9.14
C ILE A 1028 -34.85 -26.68 -10.04
N THR A 1029 -35.41 -27.42 -10.99
CA THR A 1029 -34.66 -28.24 -11.93
C THR A 1029 -34.92 -27.78 -13.36
N VAL A 1030 -33.87 -27.52 -14.13
CA VAL A 1030 -33.97 -27.26 -15.57
C VAL A 1030 -33.12 -28.25 -16.33
N ARG A 1031 -33.72 -28.90 -17.32
CA ARG A 1031 -33.04 -29.77 -18.28
C ARG A 1031 -33.16 -29.18 -19.68
N ALA A 1032 -32.07 -29.20 -20.44
CA ALA A 1032 -32.04 -28.82 -21.84
C ALA A 1032 -31.52 -30.00 -22.67
N THR A 1033 -32.25 -30.40 -23.72
CA THR A 1033 -31.87 -31.52 -24.59
C THR A 1033 -32.04 -31.16 -26.07
N CYS A 1034 -31.04 -31.48 -26.88
CA CYS A 1034 -31.13 -31.46 -28.34
C CYS A 1034 -31.00 -32.90 -28.90
N GLN A 1035 -30.75 -33.04 -30.21
CA GLN A 1035 -30.55 -34.36 -30.82
C GLN A 1035 -29.15 -34.96 -30.56
N ILE A 1036 -28.18 -34.12 -30.18
CA ILE A 1036 -26.77 -34.49 -30.04
C ILE A 1036 -26.39 -34.74 -28.57
N THR A 1037 -26.94 -33.95 -27.63
CA THR A 1037 -26.49 -33.90 -26.24
C THR A 1037 -27.54 -33.22 -25.35
N GLY A 1038 -27.28 -33.16 -24.04
CA GLY A 1038 -28.12 -32.49 -23.06
C GLY A 1038 -27.35 -32.07 -21.82
N ASP A 1039 -27.96 -31.20 -21.03
CA ASP A 1039 -27.47 -30.78 -19.71
C ASP A 1039 -28.65 -30.62 -18.75
N ALA A 1040 -28.40 -30.73 -17.45
CA ALA A 1040 -29.40 -30.53 -16.42
C ALA A 1040 -28.79 -29.95 -15.14
N VAL A 1041 -29.41 -28.89 -14.65
CA VAL A 1041 -29.03 -28.18 -13.42
C VAL A 1041 -30.18 -28.25 -12.41
N GLN A 1042 -29.83 -28.39 -11.13
CA GLN A 1042 -30.77 -28.42 -10.01
C GLN A 1042 -30.25 -27.50 -8.90
N ILE A 1043 -31.07 -26.56 -8.44
CA ILE A 1043 -30.75 -25.63 -7.34
C ILE A 1043 -31.99 -25.53 -6.42
N ILE A 1044 -31.79 -25.42 -5.11
CA ILE A 1044 -32.89 -25.24 -4.15
C ILE A 1044 -33.21 -23.74 -4.01
N LEU A 1045 -34.48 -23.38 -4.15
CA LEU A 1045 -35.01 -22.05 -3.80
C LEU A 1045 -35.67 -22.15 -2.41
N PRO A 1046 -35.11 -21.52 -1.36
CA PRO A 1046 -35.76 -21.42 -0.06
C PRO A 1046 -36.84 -20.33 -0.09
N VAL A 1047 -37.99 -20.62 0.54
CA VAL A 1047 -39.14 -19.72 0.64
C VAL A 1047 -39.58 -19.55 2.10
N TYR A 1048 -39.65 -18.30 2.53
CA TYR A 1048 -40.10 -17.93 3.88
C TYR A 1048 -41.60 -17.58 3.92
N PRO A 1049 -42.30 -17.79 5.05
CA PRO A 1049 -43.71 -17.40 5.20
C PRO A 1049 -43.86 -15.88 5.20
N HIS A 1050 -45.01 -15.39 4.71
CA HIS A 1050 -45.33 -13.96 4.74
C HIS A 1050 -46.20 -13.65 5.96
N GLY A 1051 -45.54 -13.46 7.10
CA GLY A 1051 -46.19 -13.13 8.35
C GLY A 1051 -45.20 -13.08 9.51
N GLU A 1052 -45.69 -12.65 10.66
CA GLU A 1052 -44.96 -12.67 11.92
C GLU A 1052 -45.16 -14.03 12.61
N GLU A 1053 -44.09 -14.67 13.10
CA GLU A 1053 -44.23 -15.91 13.86
C GLU A 1053 -44.83 -15.63 15.24
N ARG A 1054 -46.02 -16.21 15.50
CA ARG A 1054 -46.77 -16.03 16.75
C ARG A 1054 -46.99 -17.38 17.43
N THR A 1055 -46.20 -17.63 18.48
CA THR A 1055 -46.32 -18.83 19.32
C THR A 1055 -47.41 -18.66 20.38
N ALA A 1056 -48.35 -19.61 20.45
CA ALA A 1056 -49.30 -19.75 21.54
C ALA A 1056 -48.93 -20.98 22.40
N THR A 1057 -48.62 -20.76 23.67
CA THR A 1057 -48.19 -21.82 24.61
C THR A 1057 -49.26 -22.06 25.66
N ILE A 1058 -49.59 -23.34 25.90
CA ILE A 1058 -50.40 -23.77 27.05
C ILE A 1058 -49.62 -24.83 27.82
N THR A 1059 -49.58 -24.69 29.13
CA THR A 1059 -48.97 -25.64 30.07
C THR A 1059 -50.04 -26.24 30.97
N GLY A 1060 -49.75 -27.41 31.53
CA GLY A 1060 -50.64 -28.06 32.48
C GLY A 1060 -49.96 -29.24 33.15
N GLU A 1061 -50.20 -29.37 34.45
CA GLU A 1061 -49.81 -30.54 35.23
C GLU A 1061 -50.90 -31.62 35.20
N LEU A 1062 -50.48 -32.88 35.29
CA LEU A 1062 -51.28 -34.09 35.44
C LEU A 1062 -50.63 -34.95 36.53
N ALA A 1063 -51.41 -35.36 37.53
CA ALA A 1063 -50.96 -36.20 38.64
C ALA A 1063 -51.89 -37.41 38.80
N GLY A 1064 -51.31 -38.61 38.92
CA GLY A 1064 -52.06 -39.86 38.93
C GLY A 1064 -52.85 -40.10 37.64
N ASN A 1065 -53.94 -40.88 37.73
CA ASN A 1065 -54.83 -41.19 36.59
C ASN A 1065 -55.83 -40.04 36.32
N ALA A 1066 -55.34 -38.81 36.19
CA ALA A 1066 -56.13 -37.62 35.87
C ALA A 1066 -56.18 -37.37 34.35
N SER A 1067 -57.28 -36.76 33.89
CA SER A 1067 -57.47 -36.28 32.51
C SER A 1067 -57.73 -34.78 32.51
N LYS A 1068 -57.11 -34.04 31.58
CA LYS A 1068 -57.22 -32.57 31.50
C LYS A 1068 -57.35 -32.10 30.05
N LEU A 1069 -58.40 -31.33 29.77
CA LEU A 1069 -58.60 -30.67 28.47
C LEU A 1069 -57.80 -29.36 28.41
N LEU A 1070 -57.15 -29.10 27.28
CA LEU A 1070 -56.37 -27.90 27.01
C LEU A 1070 -56.80 -27.31 25.64
N TYR A 1071 -57.19 -26.05 25.62
CA TYR A 1071 -57.78 -25.39 24.43
C TYR A 1071 -56.77 -24.47 23.74
N VAL A 1072 -55.99 -24.98 22.78
CA VAL A 1072 -54.97 -24.19 22.07
C VAL A 1072 -55.62 -23.17 21.11
N PRO A 1073 -55.42 -21.86 21.30
CA PRO A 1073 -56.02 -20.85 20.42
C PRO A 1073 -55.22 -20.70 19.12
N VAL A 1074 -55.71 -21.34 18.05
CA VAL A 1074 -55.24 -21.08 16.68
C VAL A 1074 -55.99 -19.86 16.14
N ARG A 1075 -55.26 -18.87 15.61
CA ARG A 1075 -55.88 -17.67 15.03
C ARG A 1075 -56.43 -17.99 13.63
N LYS A 1076 -57.49 -17.27 13.21
CA LYS A 1076 -58.09 -17.45 11.88
C LYS A 1076 -57.19 -17.02 10.72
N ASP A 1077 -56.14 -16.25 11.01
CA ASP A 1077 -55.11 -15.77 10.07
C ASP A 1077 -53.78 -16.54 10.18
N SER A 1078 -53.73 -17.64 10.96
CA SER A 1078 -52.56 -18.53 11.01
C SER A 1078 -52.37 -19.28 9.69
N ILE A 1079 -51.18 -19.15 9.07
CA ILE A 1079 -50.82 -19.83 7.82
C ILE A 1079 -50.71 -21.35 8.08
N PRO A 1080 -51.58 -22.22 7.54
CA PRO A 1080 -51.65 -23.63 7.95
C PRO A 1080 -50.36 -24.41 7.71
N GLU A 1081 -49.68 -24.19 6.58
CA GLU A 1081 -48.44 -24.88 6.21
C GLU A 1081 -47.22 -24.45 7.03
N ALA A 1082 -47.29 -23.29 7.70
CA ALA A 1082 -46.27 -22.83 8.64
C ALA A 1082 -46.61 -23.16 10.10
N THR A 1083 -47.88 -23.42 10.41
CA THR A 1083 -48.39 -23.61 11.78
C THR A 1083 -48.00 -24.99 12.32
N LYS A 1084 -47.28 -25.02 13.45
CA LYS A 1084 -46.78 -26.26 14.08
C LYS A 1084 -47.33 -26.39 15.50
N LEU A 1085 -48.12 -27.44 15.77
CA LEU A 1085 -48.48 -27.84 17.13
C LEU A 1085 -47.40 -28.78 17.69
N ARG A 1086 -46.67 -28.34 18.71
CA ARG A 1086 -45.64 -29.15 19.40
C ARG A 1086 -46.12 -29.52 20.80
N ILE A 1087 -46.69 -30.71 20.96
CA ILE A 1087 -47.03 -31.27 22.28
C ILE A 1087 -45.74 -31.83 22.91
N ARG A 1088 -45.39 -31.35 24.11
CA ARG A 1088 -44.29 -31.89 24.92
C ARG A 1088 -44.87 -32.45 26.23
N LEU A 1089 -44.63 -33.72 26.48
CA LEU A 1089 -44.86 -34.37 27.78
C LEU A 1089 -43.50 -34.54 28.46
N ALA A 1090 -43.43 -34.21 29.75
CA ALA A 1090 -42.21 -34.31 30.54
C ALA A 1090 -42.54 -34.94 31.91
N PRO A 1091 -41.73 -35.90 32.41
CA PRO A 1091 -41.97 -36.53 33.71
C PRO A 1091 -41.62 -35.61 34.91
N SER A 1092 -41.03 -34.45 34.66
CA SER A 1092 -40.70 -33.43 35.66
C SER A 1092 -40.55 -32.05 35.03
N LEU A 1093 -40.68 -31.00 35.86
CA LEU A 1093 -40.44 -29.61 35.43
C LEU A 1093 -39.01 -29.43 34.87
N ALA A 1094 -38.01 -30.05 35.49
CA ALA A 1094 -36.63 -30.02 35.00
C ALA A 1094 -36.50 -30.59 33.58
N SER A 1095 -37.18 -31.70 33.26
CA SER A 1095 -37.21 -32.26 31.92
C SER A 1095 -37.95 -31.39 30.90
N ALA A 1096 -38.91 -30.55 31.34
CA ALA A 1096 -39.58 -29.59 30.46
C ALA A 1096 -38.65 -28.40 30.12
N MET A 1097 -37.86 -27.93 31.09
CA MET A 1097 -36.91 -26.82 30.90
C MET A 1097 -35.86 -27.11 29.82
N LEU A 1098 -35.40 -28.37 29.70
CA LEU A 1098 -34.45 -28.79 28.64
C LEU A 1098 -34.94 -28.39 27.23
N GLY A 1099 -36.24 -28.53 26.94
CA GLY A 1099 -36.82 -28.17 25.65
C GLY A 1099 -37.00 -26.65 25.44
N SER A 1100 -36.93 -25.83 26.48
CA SER A 1100 -36.98 -24.37 26.35
C SER A 1100 -35.62 -23.78 25.99
N LEU A 1101 -34.53 -24.46 26.38
CA LEU A 1101 -33.16 -24.05 26.08
C LEU A 1101 -32.84 -24.22 24.58
N GLU A 1102 -33.40 -25.26 23.95
CA GLU A 1102 -33.40 -25.50 22.48
C GLU A 1102 -33.81 -24.27 21.64
N TYR A 1103 -34.72 -23.42 22.15
CA TYR A 1103 -35.17 -22.21 21.45
C TYR A 1103 -34.13 -21.07 21.51
N LEU A 1104 -33.45 -20.91 22.64
CA LEU A 1104 -32.47 -19.85 22.84
C LEU A 1104 -31.20 -20.11 22.01
N ALA A 1105 -30.80 -21.38 21.89
CA ALA A 1105 -29.72 -21.84 21.00
C ALA A 1105 -29.97 -21.56 19.50
N GLN A 1106 -31.22 -21.34 19.10
CA GLN A 1106 -31.64 -21.14 17.70
C GLN A 1106 -32.05 -19.69 17.36
N TYR A 1107 -31.84 -18.74 18.28
CA TYR A 1107 -32.30 -17.36 18.10
C TYR A 1107 -31.50 -16.64 16.97
N PRO A 1108 -32.15 -16.11 15.92
CA PRO A 1108 -31.47 -15.72 14.68
C PRO A 1108 -30.86 -14.32 14.69
N TYR A 1109 -31.18 -13.49 15.69
CA TYR A 1109 -30.65 -12.14 15.86
C TYR A 1109 -29.48 -12.16 16.83
N GLY A 1110 -28.45 -11.37 16.56
CA GLY A 1110 -27.23 -11.37 17.36
C GLY A 1110 -26.62 -9.98 17.52
N CYS A 1111 -27.35 -9.10 18.18
CA CYS A 1111 -26.77 -8.04 19.01
C CYS A 1111 -25.97 -8.64 20.19
N THR A 1112 -25.25 -7.84 20.97
CA THR A 1112 -24.42 -8.32 22.09
C THR A 1112 -25.25 -9.01 23.17
N GLU A 1113 -26.38 -8.40 23.54
CA GLU A 1113 -27.38 -8.98 24.44
C GLU A 1113 -27.82 -10.36 23.94
N GLN A 1114 -28.45 -10.40 22.76
CA GLN A 1114 -29.01 -11.60 22.14
C GLN A 1114 -27.96 -12.72 21.97
N THR A 1115 -26.73 -12.38 21.59
CA THR A 1115 -25.64 -13.35 21.47
C THR A 1115 -25.30 -13.96 22.84
N THR A 1116 -25.27 -13.15 23.91
CA THR A 1116 -25.03 -13.62 25.27
C THR A 1116 -26.20 -14.45 25.80
N SER A 1117 -27.44 -14.00 25.52
CA SER A 1117 -28.71 -14.64 25.90
C SER A 1117 -28.96 -15.96 25.17
N ALA A 1118 -28.37 -16.18 23.99
CA ALA A 1118 -28.36 -17.47 23.30
C ALA A 1118 -27.30 -18.44 23.88
N PHE A 1119 -26.08 -17.95 24.14
CA PHE A 1119 -24.95 -18.78 24.55
C PHE A 1119 -24.94 -19.19 26.05
N LEU A 1120 -25.41 -18.31 26.94
CA LEU A 1120 -25.44 -18.58 28.39
C LEU A 1120 -26.36 -19.78 28.76
N PRO A 1121 -27.56 -19.95 28.17
CA PRO A 1121 -28.39 -21.14 28.32
C PRO A 1121 -27.67 -22.45 27.98
N ASP A 1122 -26.93 -22.50 26.87
CA ASP A 1122 -26.20 -23.71 26.43
C ASP A 1122 -25.11 -24.11 27.41
N VAL A 1123 -24.39 -23.11 27.93
CA VAL A 1123 -23.37 -23.29 28.97
C VAL A 1123 -23.98 -23.87 30.26
N ILE A 1124 -25.13 -23.36 30.68
CA ILE A 1124 -25.85 -23.85 31.86
C ILE A 1124 -26.40 -25.27 31.59
N LEU A 1125 -26.97 -25.51 30.41
CA LEU A 1125 -27.50 -26.81 29.99
C LEU A 1125 -26.42 -27.90 30.03
N GLN A 1126 -25.26 -27.68 29.41
CA GLN A 1126 -24.17 -28.65 29.40
C GLN A 1126 -23.63 -28.91 30.81
N ARG A 1127 -23.58 -27.88 31.67
CA ARG A 1127 -23.22 -28.04 33.09
C ARG A 1127 -24.26 -28.89 33.84
N THR A 1128 -25.54 -28.55 33.74
CA THR A 1128 -26.64 -29.26 34.43
C THR A 1128 -26.78 -30.70 33.94
N MET A 1129 -26.62 -30.98 32.64
CA MET A 1129 -26.58 -32.35 32.13
C MET A 1129 -25.44 -33.16 32.75
N LYS A 1130 -24.25 -32.56 32.88
CA LYS A 1130 -23.08 -33.19 33.50
C LYS A 1130 -23.24 -33.41 35.01
N GLU A 1131 -23.85 -32.48 35.74
CA GLU A 1131 -24.12 -32.58 37.18
C GLU A 1131 -25.24 -33.58 37.50
N LEU A 1132 -26.26 -33.70 36.64
CA LEU A 1132 -27.38 -34.64 36.79
C LEU A 1132 -27.17 -36.00 36.10
N GLY A 1133 -26.04 -36.21 35.41
CA GLY A 1133 -25.73 -37.45 34.68
C GLY A 1133 -26.59 -37.70 33.43
N ILE A 1134 -27.27 -36.68 32.91
CA ILE A 1134 -28.21 -36.78 31.78
C ILE A 1134 -27.42 -36.87 30.46
N ARG A 1135 -27.71 -37.91 29.66
CA ARG A 1135 -27.09 -38.13 28.35
C ARG A 1135 -28.05 -37.80 27.20
N ASN A 1136 -27.56 -37.06 26.21
CA ASN A 1136 -28.23 -36.82 24.93
C ASN A 1136 -27.17 -36.62 23.84
N ALA A 1137 -26.99 -37.61 22.97
CA ALA A 1137 -25.92 -37.63 21.98
C ALA A 1137 -25.99 -36.48 20.94
N GLN A 1138 -27.18 -35.93 20.67
CA GLN A 1138 -27.33 -34.77 19.79
C GLN A 1138 -26.80 -33.51 20.48
N LEU A 1139 -27.27 -33.23 21.69
CA LEU A 1139 -26.84 -32.07 22.48
C LEU A 1139 -25.36 -32.13 22.86
N GLU A 1140 -24.83 -33.33 23.18
CA GLU A 1140 -23.40 -33.56 23.42
C GLU A 1140 -22.52 -33.27 22.18
N THR A 1141 -23.12 -33.24 20.98
CA THR A 1141 -22.44 -32.88 19.71
C THR A 1141 -22.65 -31.41 19.33
N GLU A 1142 -23.85 -30.86 19.52
CA GLU A 1142 -24.23 -29.52 19.05
C GLU A 1142 -23.81 -28.39 20.00
N LEU A 1143 -23.97 -28.56 21.32
CA LEU A 1143 -23.72 -27.51 22.32
C LEU A 1143 -22.28 -26.94 22.28
N PRO A 1144 -21.21 -27.74 22.10
CA PRO A 1144 -19.85 -27.20 22.02
C PRO A 1144 -19.63 -26.25 20.82
N ASP A 1145 -20.32 -26.48 19.70
CA ASP A 1145 -20.25 -25.63 18.50
C ASP A 1145 -21.10 -24.36 18.66
N MET A 1146 -22.31 -24.48 19.21
CA MET A 1146 -23.17 -23.33 19.55
C MET A 1146 -22.47 -22.37 20.52
N VAL A 1147 -21.91 -22.89 21.62
CA VAL A 1147 -21.14 -22.11 22.59
C VAL A 1147 -19.90 -21.49 21.94
N SER A 1148 -19.19 -22.22 21.06
CA SER A 1148 -18.02 -21.69 20.34
C SER A 1148 -18.39 -20.53 19.41
N LYS A 1149 -19.50 -20.63 18.66
CA LYS A 1149 -20.02 -19.55 17.81
C LYS A 1149 -20.38 -18.31 18.61
N GLY A 1150 -21.07 -18.50 19.74
CA GLY A 1150 -21.37 -17.42 20.69
C GLY A 1150 -20.11 -16.72 21.19
N LEU A 1151 -19.11 -17.47 21.66
CA LEU A 1151 -17.82 -16.93 22.09
C LEU A 1151 -17.12 -16.13 20.99
N PHE A 1152 -16.97 -16.67 19.78
CA PHE A 1152 -16.34 -15.96 18.66
C PHE A 1152 -17.07 -14.66 18.30
N ARG A 1153 -18.41 -14.66 18.31
CA ARG A 1153 -19.22 -13.46 18.02
C ARG A 1153 -19.10 -12.40 19.12
N LEU A 1154 -19.07 -12.82 20.40
CA LEU A 1154 -18.80 -11.91 21.52
C LEU A 1154 -17.37 -11.34 21.47
N TYR A 1155 -16.36 -12.14 21.11
CA TYR A 1155 -14.99 -11.64 20.90
C TYR A 1155 -14.96 -10.61 19.76
N ARG A 1156 -15.73 -10.83 18.67
CA ARG A 1156 -15.88 -9.89 17.55
C ARG A 1156 -16.57 -8.58 17.94
N PHE A 1157 -17.36 -8.56 19.02
CA PHE A 1157 -18.07 -7.36 19.50
C PHE A 1157 -17.32 -6.59 20.60
N GLN A 1158 -16.15 -7.08 21.05
CA GLN A 1158 -15.36 -6.34 22.05
C GLN A 1158 -14.74 -5.09 21.41
N LEU A 1159 -15.01 -3.92 21.99
CA LEU A 1159 -14.46 -2.65 21.55
C LEU A 1159 -12.97 -2.53 21.96
N GLY A 1160 -12.21 -1.68 21.27
CA GLY A 1160 -10.78 -1.48 21.57
C GLY A 1160 -10.46 -1.08 23.02
N GLY A 1161 -11.42 -0.45 23.72
CA GLY A 1161 -11.35 -0.13 25.15
C GLY A 1161 -11.82 -1.23 26.10
N GLY A 1162 -11.93 -2.49 25.66
CA GLY A 1162 -12.25 -3.67 26.49
C GLY A 1162 -13.73 -3.93 26.76
N GLY A 1163 -14.58 -2.91 26.75
CA GLY A 1163 -16.03 -3.06 26.96
C GLY A 1163 -16.81 -3.48 25.70
N TRP A 1164 -18.09 -3.77 25.88
CA TRP A 1164 -19.04 -4.09 24.80
C TRP A 1164 -20.13 -3.03 24.69
N SER A 1165 -20.60 -2.72 23.47
CA SER A 1165 -21.85 -1.99 23.28
C SER A 1165 -23.02 -2.98 23.11
N TRP A 1166 -24.22 -2.46 22.86
CA TRP A 1166 -25.38 -3.27 22.46
C TRP A 1166 -25.18 -4.02 21.11
N CYS A 1167 -24.24 -3.59 20.27
CA CYS A 1167 -23.95 -4.12 18.93
C CYS A 1167 -22.43 -4.28 18.69
N GLU A 1168 -22.01 -4.68 17.48
CA GLU A 1168 -20.59 -4.78 17.10
C GLU A 1168 -19.84 -3.43 17.13
N TYR A 1169 -20.57 -2.31 17.00
CA TYR A 1169 -20.04 -0.95 17.01
C TYR A 1169 -20.82 -0.07 17.98
N GLY A 1170 -20.17 0.92 18.58
CA GLY A 1170 -20.80 1.89 19.48
C GLY A 1170 -19.90 2.32 20.63
N LYS A 1171 -20.50 2.94 21.66
CA LYS A 1171 -19.84 3.20 22.95
C LYS A 1171 -20.03 2.00 23.87
N ALA A 1172 -19.05 1.69 24.71
CA ALA A 1172 -19.19 0.63 25.71
C ALA A 1172 -20.37 0.96 26.66
N ASP A 1173 -21.23 -0.02 26.88
CA ASP A 1173 -22.37 0.05 27.78
C ASP A 1173 -22.07 -0.76 29.06
N PRO A 1174 -22.33 -0.22 30.28
CA PRO A 1174 -21.93 -0.89 31.51
C PRO A 1174 -22.73 -2.18 31.77
N TRP A 1175 -24.01 -2.20 31.40
CA TRP A 1175 -24.89 -3.35 31.58
C TRP A 1175 -24.54 -4.48 30.60
N MET A 1176 -24.31 -4.15 29.32
CA MET A 1176 -23.81 -5.10 28.33
C MET A 1176 -22.43 -5.66 28.72
N THR A 1177 -21.51 -4.80 29.16
CA THR A 1177 -20.16 -5.22 29.58
C THR A 1177 -20.22 -6.16 30.78
N ALA A 1178 -21.09 -5.88 31.77
CA ALA A 1178 -21.36 -6.80 32.88
C ALA A 1178 -21.96 -8.13 32.40
N TYR A 1179 -22.95 -8.10 31.52
CA TYR A 1179 -23.65 -9.30 31.05
C TYR A 1179 -22.74 -10.23 30.23
N VAL A 1180 -21.91 -9.68 29.35
CA VAL A 1180 -20.91 -10.47 28.61
C VAL A 1180 -19.86 -11.03 29.56
N CYS A 1181 -19.32 -10.24 30.50
CA CYS A 1181 -18.35 -10.74 31.48
C CYS A 1181 -18.94 -11.87 32.34
N TYR A 1182 -20.20 -11.77 32.75
CA TYR A 1182 -20.92 -12.84 33.44
C TYR A 1182 -20.95 -14.12 32.59
N GLY A 1183 -21.40 -14.03 31.34
CA GLY A 1183 -21.45 -15.17 30.43
C GLY A 1183 -20.08 -15.84 30.20
N LEU A 1184 -19.04 -15.03 29.98
CA LEU A 1184 -17.67 -15.52 29.82
C LEU A 1184 -17.12 -16.18 31.10
N LEU A 1185 -17.42 -15.64 32.29
CA LEU A 1185 -17.10 -16.28 33.57
C LEU A 1185 -17.82 -17.62 33.73
N THR A 1186 -19.12 -17.67 33.40
CA THR A 1186 -19.92 -18.90 33.50
C THR A 1186 -19.42 -19.98 32.54
N ALA A 1187 -19.07 -19.64 31.30
CA ALA A 1187 -18.50 -20.57 30.32
C ALA A 1187 -17.14 -21.11 30.77
N ARG A 1188 -16.26 -20.25 31.28
CA ARG A 1188 -14.97 -20.64 31.84
C ARG A 1188 -15.15 -21.62 33.01
N ASN A 1189 -16.13 -21.37 33.88
CA ASN A 1189 -16.42 -22.21 35.05
C ASN A 1189 -17.12 -23.53 34.68
N ALA A 1190 -17.86 -23.60 33.56
CA ALA A 1190 -18.40 -24.86 33.01
C ALA A 1190 -17.34 -25.71 32.28
N GLY A 1191 -16.16 -25.15 31.99
CA GLY A 1191 -15.02 -25.84 31.39
C GLY A 1191 -14.76 -25.52 29.91
N PHE A 1192 -15.39 -24.49 29.34
CA PHE A 1192 -15.12 -24.05 27.96
C PHE A 1192 -13.84 -23.21 27.86
N ALA A 1193 -13.20 -23.25 26.70
CA ALA A 1193 -11.98 -22.50 26.41
C ALA A 1193 -12.28 -21.01 26.13
N VAL A 1194 -12.37 -20.22 27.20
CA VAL A 1194 -12.57 -18.77 27.13
C VAL A 1194 -11.24 -18.02 26.96
N ASN A 1195 -11.22 -17.01 26.09
CA ASN A 1195 -10.04 -16.15 25.89
C ASN A 1195 -9.84 -15.24 27.12
N ASN A 1196 -8.77 -15.47 27.87
CA ASN A 1196 -8.45 -14.71 29.08
C ASN A 1196 -8.15 -13.23 28.80
N ASP A 1197 -7.57 -12.88 27.65
CA ASP A 1197 -7.21 -11.49 27.29
C ASP A 1197 -8.45 -10.67 26.85
N VAL A 1198 -9.48 -11.36 26.37
CA VAL A 1198 -10.81 -10.76 26.17
C VAL A 1198 -11.48 -10.54 27.52
N LEU A 1199 -11.48 -11.56 28.39
CA LEU A 1199 -12.15 -11.51 29.67
C LEU A 1199 -11.51 -10.52 30.65
N SER A 1200 -10.18 -10.41 30.72
CA SER A 1200 -9.47 -9.44 31.56
C SER A 1200 -9.83 -8.02 31.19
N ARG A 1201 -9.61 -7.62 29.93
CA ARG A 1201 -9.96 -6.28 29.41
C ARG A 1201 -11.44 -5.94 29.59
N GLY A 1202 -12.32 -6.95 29.54
CA GLY A 1202 -13.74 -6.83 29.86
C GLY A 1202 -14.00 -6.48 31.32
N LEU A 1203 -13.39 -7.23 32.25
CA LEU A 1203 -13.51 -7.01 33.70
C LEU A 1203 -12.82 -5.72 34.15
N ASP A 1204 -11.65 -5.40 33.60
CA ASP A 1204 -10.94 -4.14 33.84
C ASP A 1204 -11.80 -2.94 33.42
N LYS A 1205 -12.42 -3.01 32.23
CA LYS A 1205 -13.29 -1.95 31.75
C LYS A 1205 -14.61 -1.88 32.54
N LEU A 1206 -15.15 -3.02 32.98
CA LEU A 1206 -16.29 -3.04 33.90
C LEU A 1206 -15.94 -2.36 35.24
N ALA A 1207 -14.78 -2.67 35.81
CA ALA A 1207 -14.28 -2.11 37.07
C ALA A 1207 -14.00 -0.60 37.00
N ASP A 1208 -13.75 -0.04 35.82
CA ASP A 1208 -13.79 1.40 35.56
C ASP A 1208 -15.24 1.92 35.53
N MET A 1209 -16.09 1.33 34.68
CA MET A 1209 -17.45 1.84 34.41
C MET A 1209 -18.38 1.81 35.63
N VAL A 1210 -18.29 0.83 36.53
CA VAL A 1210 -19.11 0.76 37.77
C VAL A 1210 -18.81 1.87 38.79
N LYS A 1211 -17.66 2.53 38.68
CA LYS A 1211 -17.27 3.65 39.55
C LYS A 1211 -17.97 4.97 39.16
N HIS A 1212 -18.58 5.04 37.98
CA HIS A 1212 -19.17 6.28 37.46
C HIS A 1212 -20.30 6.81 38.38
N PRO A 1213 -20.21 8.06 38.91
CA PRO A 1213 -21.15 8.55 39.92
C PRO A 1213 -22.61 8.50 39.47
N LYS A 1214 -22.90 8.87 38.22
CA LYS A 1214 -24.27 8.94 37.65
C LYS A 1214 -24.82 7.61 37.13
N LEU A 1215 -24.07 6.51 37.17
CA LEU A 1215 -24.61 5.18 36.81
C LEU A 1215 -25.67 4.75 37.84
N ASP A 1216 -26.72 4.07 37.39
CA ASP A 1216 -27.83 3.62 38.23
C ASP A 1216 -27.42 2.52 39.24
N VAL A 1217 -28.31 2.25 40.19
CA VAL A 1217 -28.03 1.37 41.32
C VAL A 1217 -28.05 -0.12 40.92
N GLU A 1218 -28.89 -0.50 39.97
CA GLU A 1218 -29.07 -1.89 39.54
C GLU A 1218 -27.90 -2.34 38.66
N THR A 1219 -27.47 -1.51 37.70
CA THR A 1219 -26.27 -1.75 36.89
C THR A 1219 -25.00 -1.73 37.73
N LYS A 1220 -24.92 -0.87 38.77
CA LYS A 1220 -23.83 -0.92 39.75
C LYS A 1220 -23.81 -2.23 40.52
N ALA A 1221 -24.93 -2.64 41.11
CA ALA A 1221 -25.03 -3.89 41.85
C ALA A 1221 -24.68 -5.11 40.97
N TYR A 1222 -25.20 -5.16 39.74
CA TYR A 1222 -24.90 -6.24 38.80
C TYR A 1222 -23.43 -6.22 38.34
N GLY A 1223 -22.86 -5.05 38.08
CA GLY A 1223 -21.43 -4.92 37.77
C GLY A 1223 -20.51 -5.38 38.92
N TYR A 1224 -20.78 -4.98 40.16
CA TYR A 1224 -20.01 -5.45 41.32
C TYR A 1224 -20.23 -6.94 41.62
N TYR A 1225 -21.43 -7.50 41.37
CA TYR A 1225 -21.69 -8.94 41.41
C TYR A 1225 -20.80 -9.71 40.40
N VAL A 1226 -20.73 -9.24 39.15
CA VAL A 1226 -19.92 -9.87 38.11
C VAL A 1226 -18.42 -9.77 38.39
N LEU A 1227 -17.96 -8.66 38.98
CA LEU A 1227 -16.58 -8.53 39.45
C LEU A 1227 -16.29 -9.47 40.63
N ALA A 1228 -17.22 -9.61 41.59
CA ALA A 1228 -17.11 -10.54 42.71
C ALA A 1228 -17.07 -12.02 42.28
N LEU A 1229 -17.69 -12.38 41.15
CA LEU A 1229 -17.58 -13.71 40.51
C LEU A 1229 -16.24 -13.97 39.80
N ALA A 1230 -15.41 -12.95 39.59
CA ALA A 1230 -14.08 -13.10 39.01
C ALA A 1230 -12.99 -13.37 40.07
N GLU A 1231 -13.24 -12.96 41.32
CA GLU A 1231 -12.34 -13.10 42.47
C GLU A 1231 -12.02 -14.56 42.81
N LYS A 1232 -10.81 -14.81 43.34
CA LYS A 1232 -10.34 -16.15 43.73
C LYS A 1232 -9.43 -16.11 44.97
N GLY A 1233 -9.47 -17.19 45.74
CA GLY A 1233 -8.67 -17.34 46.96
C GLY A 1233 -9.34 -16.75 48.21
N ASP A 1234 -8.66 -16.87 49.34
CA ASP A 1234 -9.29 -16.77 50.66
C ASP A 1234 -9.70 -15.33 51.05
N ARG A 1235 -9.11 -14.32 50.41
CA ARG A 1235 -9.40 -12.89 50.67
C ARG A 1235 -10.52 -12.30 49.81
N LYS A 1236 -11.28 -13.12 49.06
CA LYS A 1236 -12.40 -12.64 48.22
C LYS A 1236 -13.45 -11.79 48.98
N ALA A 1237 -13.64 -12.03 50.28
CA ALA A 1237 -14.51 -11.23 51.15
C ALA A 1237 -13.97 -9.82 51.46
N GLU A 1238 -12.65 -9.62 51.39
CA GLU A 1238 -11.98 -8.33 51.58
C GLU A 1238 -11.96 -7.49 50.29
N SER A 1239 -12.33 -8.05 49.14
CA SER A 1239 -12.19 -7.45 47.82
C SER A 1239 -12.99 -6.14 47.63
N GLN A 1240 -12.53 -5.25 46.74
CA GLN A 1240 -13.26 -4.00 46.43
C GLN A 1240 -14.71 -4.26 45.97
N PRO A 1241 -15.01 -5.26 45.10
CA PRO A 1241 -16.38 -5.59 44.75
C PRO A 1241 -17.23 -6.02 45.95
N ALA A 1242 -16.71 -6.90 46.81
CA ALA A 1242 -17.41 -7.31 48.04
C ALA A 1242 -17.76 -6.11 48.92
N GLN A 1243 -16.79 -5.23 49.19
CA GLN A 1243 -17.02 -4.01 49.99
C GLN A 1243 -18.08 -3.09 49.38
N GLN A 1244 -18.17 -2.97 48.04
CA GLN A 1244 -19.23 -2.16 47.41
C GLN A 1244 -20.59 -2.85 47.44
N LEU A 1245 -20.67 -4.19 47.35
CA LEU A 1245 -21.94 -4.92 47.56
C LEU A 1245 -22.47 -4.71 48.98
N VAL A 1246 -21.61 -4.80 50.02
CA VAL A 1246 -21.97 -4.52 51.42
C VAL A 1246 -22.37 -3.05 51.65
N ARG A 1247 -21.83 -2.13 50.84
CA ARG A 1247 -22.23 -0.71 50.88
C ARG A 1247 -23.59 -0.49 50.24
N LEU A 1248 -23.89 -1.21 49.15
CA LEU A 1248 -25.16 -1.11 48.44
C LEU A 1248 -26.30 -1.82 49.19
N SER A 1249 -26.05 -2.93 49.88
CA SER A 1249 -27.08 -3.65 50.68
C SER A 1249 -27.70 -2.84 51.83
N ARG A 1250 -27.06 -1.73 52.23
CA ARG A 1250 -27.59 -0.80 53.24
C ARG A 1250 -28.60 0.22 52.69
N ARG A 1251 -28.93 0.17 51.40
CA ARG A 1251 -29.94 1.03 50.77
C ARG A 1251 -31.35 0.45 50.94
N GLN A 1252 -32.31 1.31 51.28
CA GLN A 1252 -33.72 0.95 51.45
C GLN A 1252 -34.55 1.13 50.16
N ASP A 1253 -34.00 1.75 49.12
CA ASP A 1253 -34.68 2.07 47.85
C ASP A 1253 -34.39 1.07 46.72
N LEU A 1254 -34.13 -0.19 47.07
CA LEU A 1254 -33.73 -1.24 46.13
C LEU A 1254 -34.92 -2.09 45.68
N ASN A 1255 -34.95 -2.41 44.38
CA ASN A 1255 -35.90 -3.39 43.85
C ASN A 1255 -35.46 -4.84 44.15
N ASN A 1256 -36.41 -5.77 44.12
CA ASN A 1256 -36.20 -7.18 44.47
C ASN A 1256 -35.10 -7.85 43.61
N ARG A 1257 -34.92 -7.42 42.35
CA ARG A 1257 -33.87 -7.92 41.45
C ARG A 1257 -32.49 -7.49 41.90
N THR A 1258 -32.34 -6.21 42.27
CA THR A 1258 -31.10 -5.64 42.79
C THR A 1258 -30.71 -6.30 44.11
N LEU A 1259 -31.67 -6.50 45.02
CA LEU A 1259 -31.46 -7.24 46.27
C LEU A 1259 -30.93 -8.65 45.99
N ALA A 1260 -31.65 -9.45 45.20
CA ALA A 1260 -31.25 -10.83 44.88
C ALA A 1260 -29.85 -10.93 44.23
N VAL A 1261 -29.50 -10.00 43.33
CA VAL A 1261 -28.18 -9.94 42.68
C VAL A 1261 -27.06 -9.67 43.70
N MET A 1262 -27.28 -8.77 44.67
CA MET A 1262 -26.29 -8.51 45.72
C MET A 1262 -26.17 -9.67 46.70
N THR A 1263 -27.29 -10.23 47.17
CA THR A 1263 -27.33 -11.44 48.02
C THR A 1263 -26.51 -12.57 47.40
N LEU A 1264 -26.70 -12.86 46.11
CA LEU A 1264 -25.92 -13.87 45.38
C LEU A 1264 -24.41 -13.55 45.36
N GLY A 1265 -24.03 -12.27 45.20
CA GLY A 1265 -22.64 -11.84 45.25
C GLY A 1265 -22.00 -11.97 46.63
N LEU A 1266 -22.73 -11.57 47.68
CA LEU A 1266 -22.29 -11.67 49.07
C LEU A 1266 -22.12 -13.13 49.50
N VAL A 1267 -23.09 -14.01 49.19
CA VAL A 1267 -22.95 -15.46 49.36
C VAL A 1267 -21.73 -15.99 48.59
N HIS A 1268 -21.50 -15.57 47.34
CA HIS A 1268 -20.37 -16.05 46.55
C HIS A 1268 -19.01 -15.71 47.19
N VAL A 1269 -18.85 -14.51 47.76
CA VAL A 1269 -17.62 -14.12 48.48
C VAL A 1269 -17.55 -14.65 49.91
N GLY A 1270 -18.62 -15.26 50.43
CA GLY A 1270 -18.67 -15.89 51.75
C GLY A 1270 -19.23 -15.01 52.88
N LEU A 1271 -19.81 -13.85 52.56
CA LEU A 1271 -20.43 -12.92 53.50
C LEU A 1271 -21.89 -13.30 53.78
N ILE A 1272 -22.11 -14.52 54.28
CA ILE A 1272 -23.45 -15.12 54.41
C ILE A 1272 -24.37 -14.32 55.34
N ASP A 1273 -23.87 -13.85 56.50
CA ASP A 1273 -24.68 -13.09 57.47
C ASP A 1273 -25.11 -11.69 56.99
N GLN A 1274 -24.65 -11.27 55.81
CA GLN A 1274 -24.92 -9.96 55.21
C GLN A 1274 -25.80 -10.04 53.96
N ALA A 1275 -26.24 -11.24 53.58
CA ALA A 1275 -26.83 -11.58 52.29
C ALA A 1275 -28.33 -11.94 52.39
#